data_AF-A0A5P2C9H5-F1
#
_entry.id   AF-A0A5P2C9H5-F1
#
_cell.length_a   1.000
_cell.length_b   1.000
_cell.length_c   1.000
_cell.angle_alpha   90.00
_cell.angle_beta   90.00
_cell.angle_gamma   90.00
#
_symmetry.space_group_name_H-M   'P 1'
#
loop_
_entity.id
_entity.type
_entity.pdbx_description
1 polymer ?
#
loop_
_entity_poly.entity_id
_entity_poly.type
_entity_poly.pdbx_seq_one_letter_code
_entity_poly.pdbx_strand_id
1 'polypeptide(L)'
;MRLPGRGGGSSPLFRNAYALMLNTGISGVLGVGFWLAAARYYSESAVGQGSAAIAAMKLLAGLTAVTLTGALARFIPIAGRATGKLIFRTYAGSSVAVALAAALFLLTLDLWGPSYRFLHGPVHGIGFILAVVAWSVLTLQDGVLTGLRSALWVPVGNTVFSVAKLGLLIAMAAAIPTAGVFVSWVASILVSVVPLGWLVFRRLVPRHVKATDGKAHPPTLREIGHFLAGDYTGSLFSLAVVYLVPVIVASQVSSVDNAYFYITTTIGGTVNLLAINMGASLTVEGAHDPALLAANTRAALRRMATIMLPVCGVLFLAAPLILSMFGQGYADAATPLLRWFAVGALLRVVMETYFAVQRAQSKTSGIAWLQGLLCVLVLGLTLLLLPRMGLTGAGIAEISSLAVIVAVAAPKLYRVVRAAPSAGAERAAPDGDLADLGTPDAPTLQVRAVAAGGETGAGGRAHKERHGPAWALRESLDSPTLQLAVQLDFDHQERRPDVRPGPGTPAAGTPVFTASAARSEGDDMEHRPTWALRSPAGPVADEAPHEAPHEAPQEPSYAPTPAEPVEAAEPVEPLEPAEHVEPQEPAEHVEPQEPAEPAALKEPPPSEARAPRRHVLVMALLLAAALALYWLPALRLGEQDLDDMGGLGLISVLPTPTLVGAALLVVVFAALLWMDRPIKSLLLLTLLATVVSLHALPAVIESEPRFATAWQHLGFLEYIDRTGTAVPDLDARWSWPGFFAAAAFVAKACGVSDLTEVIRWWPTVIQLLCLAPMFLLVRSLRASWRAKWTGLWIFVLSGWVGQDYFSPQGFTFLLYLAFVAVLLVWFRAPRVLWAKRRPGETEVEPAGRRERAVLLLVLMGLFAATVPTHQLTPFVMLGVLAALVLVGRSELRGLPILFGVLVVVWLGFLAEPYWSGHFDELFGGVGGVGGNVSSSVSGRIEGGSSSHQLVLYVRVAMAGAVLAFACWGWWRRHFNKYSERSLLVLTFVPFLGFGMQSYGGEMALRVFMFALPGAALLAGLALFPRAGITPDERDRDRVSLAPLAALMAGLVLMGGFLVARWGNEPFERIRPGEVAAMEYMYEHDDPTARLLWMSDDTVENVTPSMPWGARDMERMEYVPTLAPADPVLVSGLVKALKDAGPNSYLMINRSQTTYLQLDAGYSTSWEPRLLHHLDGRKDLKKVFSNADATLYTLSEQPDGRAAKPDPGPAGPKVTWTPWSVVGGLAAVALVLLLGARELVRVAAAPSVRQQRWLQGSFWFSLPLLAVLLASLIQRFVTMA
;
A
#
# COMPACT_ATOMS: atom_id res chain seq x y z
N MET A 1 -3.85 16.85 14.12
CA MET A 1 -4.64 16.43 15.31
C MET A 1 -3.85 15.39 16.10
N ARG A 2 -3.89 15.41 17.44
CA ARG A 2 -3.47 14.26 18.27
C ARG A 2 -4.67 13.30 18.40
N LEU A 3 -4.48 11.99 18.18
CA LEU A 3 -5.49 10.99 18.53
C LEU A 3 -5.44 10.75 20.06
N PRO A 4 -6.54 10.96 20.80
CA PRO A 4 -6.53 10.82 22.26
C PRO A 4 -6.62 9.35 22.68
N GLY A 5 -5.49 8.74 23.04
CA GLY A 5 -5.46 7.34 23.47
C GLY A 5 -4.09 6.66 23.58
N ARG A 6 -3.06 7.36 24.09
CA ARG A 6 -1.73 6.78 24.41
C ARG A 6 -1.09 7.36 25.68
N GLY A 7 -1.85 7.37 26.77
CA GLY A 7 -1.27 7.38 28.12
C GLY A 7 -1.25 5.96 28.67
N GLY A 8 -0.28 5.63 29.53
CA GLY A 8 -0.22 4.32 30.21
C GLY A 8 -1.45 4.12 31.11
N GLY A 9 -2.21 3.04 30.89
CA GLY A 9 -3.41 2.73 31.69
C GLY A 9 -4.65 2.29 30.90
N SER A 10 -4.65 2.34 29.56
CA SER A 10 -5.81 1.90 28.76
C SER A 10 -6.10 0.40 28.95
N SER A 11 -7.30 0.08 29.44
CA SER A 11 -7.76 -1.31 29.62
C SER A 11 -7.76 -2.12 28.31
N PRO A 12 -7.75 -3.47 28.37
CA PRO A 12 -7.88 -4.32 27.18
C PRO A 12 -9.15 -4.05 26.34
N LEU A 13 -10.16 -3.44 26.95
CA LEU A 13 -11.47 -3.15 26.35
C LEU A 13 -11.41 -2.07 25.27
N PHE A 14 -10.78 -0.92 25.54
CA PHE A 14 -10.62 0.17 24.57
C PHE A 14 -9.95 -0.29 23.27
N ARG A 15 -8.97 -1.19 23.37
CA ARG A 15 -8.25 -1.73 22.22
C ARG A 15 -9.14 -2.64 21.34
N ASN A 16 -10.12 -3.32 21.92
CA ASN A 16 -11.13 -4.06 21.15
C ASN A 16 -12.15 -3.11 20.51
N ALA A 17 -12.60 -2.06 21.22
CA ALA A 17 -13.50 -1.05 20.67
C ALA A 17 -12.91 -0.34 19.45
N TYR A 18 -11.65 0.12 19.52
CA TYR A 18 -10.97 0.72 18.37
C TYR A 18 -10.71 -0.27 17.22
N ALA A 19 -10.43 -1.55 17.52
CA ALA A 19 -10.28 -2.58 16.48
C ALA A 19 -11.61 -2.86 15.76
N LEU A 20 -12.73 -2.86 16.48
CA LEU A 20 -14.08 -2.97 15.91
C LEU A 20 -14.40 -1.75 15.04
N MET A 21 -14.18 -0.52 15.54
CA MET A 21 -14.38 0.71 14.75
C MET A 21 -13.55 0.73 13.46
N LEU A 22 -12.28 0.29 13.52
CA LEU A 22 -11.43 0.17 12.33
C LEU A 22 -11.95 -0.88 11.33
N ASN A 23 -12.40 -2.04 11.82
CA ASN A 23 -13.03 -3.07 10.99
C ASN A 23 -14.32 -2.56 10.32
N THR A 24 -15.16 -1.82 11.07
CA THR A 24 -16.36 -1.18 10.54
C THR A 24 -16.02 -0.17 9.44
N GLY A 25 -15.00 0.68 9.67
CA GLY A 25 -14.54 1.64 8.67
C GLY A 25 -14.02 0.98 7.39
N ILE A 26 -13.17 -0.04 7.51
CA ILE A 26 -12.66 -0.83 6.36
C ILE A 26 -13.83 -1.50 5.62
N SER A 27 -14.74 -2.14 6.33
CA SER A 27 -15.90 -2.83 5.76
C SER A 27 -16.88 -1.86 5.07
N GLY A 28 -17.03 -0.66 5.61
CA GLY A 28 -17.82 0.43 5.03
C GLY A 28 -17.21 0.95 3.72
N VAL A 29 -15.92 1.29 3.72
CA VAL A 29 -15.20 1.77 2.52
C VAL A 29 -15.20 0.71 1.42
N LEU A 30 -14.90 -0.55 1.74
CA LEU A 30 -14.99 -1.67 0.78
C LEU A 30 -16.45 -1.96 0.34
N GLY A 31 -17.43 -1.65 1.18
CA GLY A 31 -18.85 -1.76 0.86
C GLY A 31 -19.30 -0.70 -0.15
N VAL A 32 -18.92 0.57 0.07
CA VAL A 32 -19.19 1.68 -0.87
C VAL A 32 -18.44 1.46 -2.19
N GLY A 33 -17.17 1.04 -2.13
CA GLY A 33 -16.38 0.71 -3.33
C GLY A 33 -16.96 -0.45 -4.15
N PHE A 34 -17.53 -1.47 -3.51
CA PHE A 34 -18.27 -2.54 -4.20
C PHE A 34 -19.49 -1.99 -4.96
N TRP A 35 -20.26 -1.09 -4.36
CA TRP A 35 -21.44 -0.51 -5.03
C TRP A 35 -21.08 0.51 -6.11
N LEU A 36 -19.97 1.24 -5.97
CA LEU A 36 -19.43 2.11 -7.01
C LEU A 36 -18.99 1.29 -8.23
N ALA A 37 -18.28 0.18 -8.01
CA ALA A 37 -17.95 -0.77 -9.08
C ALA A 37 -19.23 -1.39 -9.68
N ALA A 38 -20.23 -1.75 -8.88
CA ALA A 38 -21.48 -2.32 -9.38
C ALA A 38 -22.21 -1.35 -10.30
N ALA A 39 -22.35 -0.07 -9.92
CA ALA A 39 -23.00 0.95 -10.73
C ALA A 39 -22.23 1.31 -12.02
N ARG A 40 -20.91 1.05 -12.09
CA ARG A 40 -20.08 1.27 -13.29
C ARG A 40 -19.96 0.06 -14.21
N TYR A 41 -20.13 -1.16 -13.71
CA TYR A 41 -19.97 -2.42 -14.48
C TYR A 41 -21.27 -3.17 -14.78
N TYR A 42 -22.38 -2.81 -14.15
CA TYR A 42 -23.68 -3.47 -14.31
C TYR A 42 -24.76 -2.41 -14.55
N SER A 43 -25.80 -2.78 -15.30
CA SER A 43 -26.96 -1.91 -15.47
C SER A 43 -27.68 -1.67 -14.14
N GLU A 44 -28.31 -0.50 -14.00
CA GLU A 44 -29.02 -0.11 -12.77
C GLU A 44 -30.12 -1.14 -12.39
N SER A 45 -30.76 -1.76 -13.37
CA SER A 45 -31.72 -2.84 -13.15
C SER A 45 -31.09 -4.13 -12.60
N ALA A 46 -29.86 -4.48 -13.01
CA ALA A 46 -29.11 -5.62 -12.47
C ALA A 46 -28.57 -5.33 -11.05
N VAL A 47 -28.09 -4.11 -10.80
CA VAL A 47 -27.76 -3.61 -9.44
C VAL A 47 -29.00 -3.68 -8.54
N GLY A 48 -30.16 -3.31 -9.07
CA GLY A 48 -31.47 -3.36 -8.42
C GLY A 48 -31.92 -4.77 -8.04
N GLN A 49 -31.88 -5.70 -8.98
CA GLN A 49 -32.24 -7.11 -8.76
C GLN A 49 -31.25 -7.79 -7.78
N GLY A 50 -29.95 -7.58 -7.97
CA GLY A 50 -28.92 -8.12 -7.09
C GLY A 50 -29.04 -7.61 -5.65
N SER A 51 -29.26 -6.31 -5.46
CA SER A 51 -29.46 -5.71 -4.14
C SER A 51 -30.78 -6.15 -3.46
N ALA A 52 -31.87 -6.31 -4.22
CA ALA A 52 -33.13 -6.87 -3.72
C ALA A 52 -32.95 -8.30 -3.17
N ALA A 53 -32.25 -9.17 -3.91
CA ALA A 53 -31.95 -10.53 -3.46
C ALA A 53 -30.98 -10.56 -2.28
N ILE A 54 -29.98 -9.68 -2.23
CA ILE A 54 -29.11 -9.52 -1.06
C ILE A 54 -29.91 -9.07 0.18
N ALA A 55 -30.92 -8.20 0.01
CA ALA A 55 -31.81 -7.79 1.11
C ALA A 55 -32.65 -8.96 1.64
N ALA A 56 -33.33 -9.71 0.76
CA ALA A 56 -34.12 -10.87 1.15
C ALA A 56 -33.27 -11.97 1.80
N MET A 57 -32.07 -12.24 1.26
CA MET A 57 -31.10 -13.17 1.85
C MET A 57 -30.70 -12.76 3.29
N LYS A 58 -30.42 -11.47 3.52
CA LYS A 58 -30.08 -10.94 4.85
C LYS A 58 -31.25 -11.04 5.84
N LEU A 59 -32.47 -10.72 5.38
CA LEU A 59 -33.70 -10.81 6.17
C LEU A 59 -33.96 -12.26 6.62
N LEU A 60 -33.99 -13.21 5.68
CA LEU A 60 -34.35 -14.61 5.91
C LEU A 60 -33.34 -15.33 6.83
N ALA A 61 -32.04 -15.14 6.61
CA ALA A 61 -31.01 -15.66 7.51
C ALA A 61 -31.06 -15.00 8.89
N GLY A 62 -31.35 -13.69 8.93
CA GLY A 62 -31.42 -12.88 10.14
C GLY A 62 -32.44 -13.38 11.18
N LEU A 63 -33.52 -14.02 10.73
CA LEU A 63 -34.55 -14.65 11.59
C LEU A 63 -33.97 -15.63 12.62
N THR A 64 -32.86 -16.29 12.28
CA THR A 64 -32.13 -17.17 13.21
C THR A 64 -30.84 -16.55 13.72
N ALA A 65 -30.14 -15.77 12.87
CA ALA A 65 -28.81 -15.29 13.18
C ALA A 65 -28.74 -14.37 14.41
N VAL A 66 -29.69 -13.43 14.59
CA VAL A 66 -29.56 -12.41 15.65
C VAL A 66 -29.61 -13.04 17.05
N THR A 67 -30.54 -13.96 17.28
CA THR A 67 -30.77 -14.57 18.60
C THR A 67 -29.81 -15.72 18.87
N LEU A 68 -29.47 -16.52 17.86
CA LEU A 68 -28.47 -17.59 17.99
C LEU A 68 -27.04 -17.04 18.15
N THR A 69 -26.69 -15.90 17.56
CA THR A 69 -25.36 -15.28 17.73
C THR A 69 -25.10 -14.89 19.17
N GLY A 70 -26.07 -14.23 19.83
CA GLY A 70 -25.99 -13.89 21.25
C GLY A 70 -25.90 -15.14 22.14
N ALA A 71 -26.71 -16.17 21.83
CA ALA A 71 -26.66 -17.44 22.53
C ALA A 71 -25.31 -18.18 22.36
N LEU A 72 -24.74 -18.22 21.16
CA LEU A 72 -23.43 -18.84 20.90
C LEU A 72 -22.32 -18.13 21.68
N ALA A 73 -22.28 -16.79 21.65
CA ALA A 73 -21.31 -16.01 22.40
C ALA A 73 -21.40 -16.24 23.93
N ARG A 74 -22.62 -16.44 24.47
CA ARG A 74 -22.86 -16.73 25.89
C ARG A 74 -22.56 -18.18 26.29
N PHE A 75 -23.00 -19.16 25.51
CA PHE A 75 -23.02 -20.57 25.91
C PHE A 75 -21.79 -21.36 25.47
N ILE A 76 -21.07 -20.97 24.40
CA ILE A 76 -19.81 -21.63 24.02
C ILE A 76 -18.76 -21.60 25.14
N PRO A 77 -18.48 -20.47 25.84
CA PRO A 77 -17.49 -20.42 26.91
C PRO A 77 -17.67 -21.45 28.04
N ILE A 78 -18.88 -21.99 28.22
CA ILE A 78 -19.22 -22.99 29.25
C ILE A 78 -19.62 -24.36 28.68
N ALA A 79 -19.65 -24.53 27.34
CA ALA A 79 -20.09 -25.77 26.71
C ALA A 79 -19.10 -26.94 26.87
N GLY A 80 -17.83 -26.66 27.20
CA GLY A 80 -16.82 -27.66 27.53
C GLY A 80 -16.69 -28.75 26.47
N ARG A 81 -16.73 -30.03 26.88
CA ARG A 81 -16.71 -31.20 25.97
C ARG A 81 -17.85 -31.20 24.92
N ALA A 82 -18.97 -30.52 25.17
CA ALA A 82 -20.09 -30.44 24.23
C ALA A 82 -19.92 -29.40 23.12
N THR A 83 -18.91 -28.52 23.19
CA THR A 83 -18.73 -27.34 22.31
C THR A 83 -18.89 -27.64 20.82
N GLY A 84 -18.20 -28.66 20.28
CA GLY A 84 -18.30 -29.01 18.86
C GLY A 84 -19.70 -29.50 18.45
N LYS A 85 -20.39 -30.22 19.35
CA LYS A 85 -21.75 -30.73 19.14
C LYS A 85 -22.80 -29.61 19.24
N LEU A 86 -22.56 -28.60 20.08
CA LEU A 86 -23.36 -27.39 20.18
C LEU A 86 -23.26 -26.57 18.87
N ILE A 87 -22.04 -26.23 18.44
CA ILE A 87 -21.79 -25.47 17.20
C ILE A 87 -22.43 -26.18 15.99
N PHE A 88 -22.15 -27.47 15.81
CA PHE A 88 -22.70 -28.25 14.68
C PHE A 88 -24.24 -28.29 14.70
N ARG A 89 -24.87 -28.52 15.86
CA ARG A 89 -26.33 -28.51 15.99
C ARG A 89 -26.94 -27.13 15.71
N THR A 90 -26.29 -26.06 16.14
CA THR A 90 -26.78 -24.70 15.88
C THR A 90 -26.67 -24.34 14.40
N TYR A 91 -25.56 -24.69 13.74
CA TYR A 91 -25.42 -24.51 12.29
C TYR A 91 -26.47 -25.33 11.54
N ALA A 92 -26.59 -26.63 11.80
CA ALA A 92 -27.54 -27.50 11.10
C ALA A 92 -29.00 -27.08 11.32
N GLY A 93 -29.39 -26.77 12.56
CA GLY A 93 -30.75 -26.32 12.89
C GLY A 93 -31.09 -24.96 12.27
N SER A 94 -30.15 -24.01 12.27
CA SER A 94 -30.32 -22.74 11.57
C SER A 94 -30.43 -22.94 10.05
N SER A 95 -29.55 -23.74 9.44
CA SER A 95 -29.60 -24.02 8.00
C SER A 95 -30.94 -24.61 7.57
N VAL A 96 -31.52 -25.54 8.34
CA VAL A 96 -32.85 -26.09 8.05
C VAL A 96 -33.95 -25.04 8.20
N ALA A 97 -33.97 -24.28 9.30
CA ALA A 97 -34.99 -23.25 9.53
C ALA A 97 -34.94 -22.13 8.47
N VAL A 98 -33.73 -21.70 8.09
CA VAL A 98 -33.50 -20.67 7.08
C VAL A 98 -33.80 -21.19 5.66
N ALA A 99 -33.48 -22.46 5.36
CA ALA A 99 -33.85 -23.08 4.08
C ALA A 99 -35.39 -23.21 3.93
N LEU A 100 -36.11 -23.56 5.01
CA LEU A 100 -37.58 -23.57 5.01
C LEU A 100 -38.17 -22.17 4.82
N ALA A 101 -37.61 -21.14 5.49
CA ALA A 101 -38.02 -19.76 5.30
C ALA A 101 -37.75 -19.27 3.85
N ALA A 102 -36.60 -19.63 3.28
CA ALA A 102 -36.25 -19.30 1.90
C ALA A 102 -37.14 -20.05 0.88
N ALA A 103 -37.50 -21.31 1.14
CA ALA A 103 -38.46 -22.05 0.33
C ALA A 103 -39.85 -21.41 0.37
N LEU A 104 -40.33 -20.96 1.54
CA LEU A 104 -41.61 -20.24 1.66
C LEU A 104 -41.58 -18.88 0.94
N PHE A 105 -40.46 -18.16 0.99
CA PHE A 105 -40.26 -16.94 0.20
C PHE A 105 -40.32 -17.21 -1.31
N LEU A 106 -39.66 -18.27 -1.79
CA LEU A 106 -39.70 -18.68 -3.20
C LEU A 106 -41.06 -19.25 -3.64
N LEU A 107 -41.88 -19.76 -2.72
CA LEU A 107 -43.29 -20.15 -2.98
C LEU A 107 -44.25 -18.95 -2.99
N THR A 108 -43.83 -17.79 -2.50
CA THR A 108 -44.62 -16.54 -2.48
C THR A 108 -44.07 -15.48 -3.45
N LEU A 109 -43.15 -15.87 -4.34
CA LEU A 109 -42.30 -14.99 -5.15
C LEU A 109 -43.08 -13.92 -5.93
N ASP A 110 -44.21 -14.28 -6.55
CA ASP A 110 -45.07 -13.37 -7.31
C ASP A 110 -45.68 -12.24 -6.47
N LEU A 111 -45.80 -12.42 -5.15
CA LEU A 111 -46.28 -11.40 -4.22
C LEU A 111 -45.21 -10.35 -3.87
N TRP A 112 -43.93 -10.61 -4.19
CA TRP A 112 -42.80 -9.73 -3.87
C TRP A 112 -42.35 -8.84 -5.05
N GLY A 113 -43.07 -8.88 -6.19
CA GLY A 113 -42.89 -7.91 -7.27
C GLY A 113 -41.68 -8.12 -8.19
N PRO A 114 -41.50 -7.25 -9.21
CA PRO A 114 -40.63 -7.53 -10.36
C PRO A 114 -39.15 -7.73 -10.02
N SER A 115 -38.64 -7.06 -8.99
CA SER A 115 -37.22 -7.09 -8.59
C SER A 115 -36.71 -8.48 -8.21
N TYR A 116 -37.60 -9.41 -7.84
CA TYR A 116 -37.24 -10.79 -7.50
C TYR A 116 -37.41 -11.77 -8.67
N ARG A 117 -38.00 -11.35 -9.80
CA ARG A 117 -38.44 -12.26 -10.87
C ARG A 117 -37.33 -13.16 -11.42
N PHE A 118 -36.07 -12.70 -11.40
CA PHE A 118 -34.90 -13.48 -11.83
C PHE A 118 -34.57 -14.71 -10.96
N LEU A 119 -35.18 -14.84 -9.78
CA LEU A 119 -35.05 -16.01 -8.90
C LEU A 119 -35.98 -17.18 -9.30
N HIS A 120 -36.82 -17.00 -10.34
CA HIS A 120 -37.68 -18.06 -10.86
C HIS A 120 -36.90 -19.26 -11.42
N GLY A 121 -37.52 -20.45 -11.34
CA GLY A 121 -36.96 -21.70 -11.86
C GLY A 121 -36.08 -22.43 -10.84
N PRO A 122 -35.94 -23.76 -10.98
CA PRO A 122 -35.36 -24.61 -9.93
C PRO A 122 -33.88 -24.30 -9.65
N VAL A 123 -33.10 -23.96 -10.69
CA VAL A 123 -31.66 -23.67 -10.54
C VAL A 123 -31.44 -22.39 -9.73
N HIS A 124 -32.17 -21.30 -10.05
CA HIS A 124 -32.04 -20.03 -9.34
C HIS A 124 -32.64 -20.10 -7.93
N GLY A 125 -33.76 -20.80 -7.74
CA GLY A 125 -34.33 -21.07 -6.42
C GLY A 125 -33.41 -21.88 -5.50
N ILE A 126 -32.82 -22.98 -5.98
CA ILE A 126 -31.84 -23.77 -5.21
C ILE A 126 -30.58 -22.93 -4.91
N GLY A 127 -30.08 -22.18 -5.89
CA GLY A 127 -28.96 -21.25 -5.71
C GLY A 127 -29.23 -20.19 -4.64
N PHE A 128 -30.46 -19.64 -4.60
CA PHE A 128 -30.89 -18.70 -3.57
C PHE A 128 -30.95 -19.37 -2.19
N ILE A 129 -31.56 -20.55 -2.05
CA ILE A 129 -31.61 -21.29 -0.77
C ILE A 129 -30.19 -21.54 -0.23
N LEU A 130 -29.26 -21.99 -1.09
CA LEU A 130 -27.85 -22.19 -0.73
C LEU A 130 -27.18 -20.89 -0.30
N ALA A 131 -27.49 -19.76 -0.94
CA ALA A 131 -27.00 -18.44 -0.55
C ALA A 131 -27.51 -18.01 0.85
N VAL A 132 -28.81 -18.17 1.13
CA VAL A 132 -29.37 -17.82 2.45
C VAL A 132 -28.77 -18.70 3.55
N VAL A 133 -28.57 -20.00 3.29
CA VAL A 133 -27.87 -20.92 4.20
C VAL A 133 -26.41 -20.50 4.42
N ALA A 134 -25.67 -20.18 3.35
CA ALA A 134 -24.27 -19.77 3.44
C ALA A 134 -24.10 -18.46 4.25
N TRP A 135 -24.99 -17.48 4.05
CA TRP A 135 -25.00 -16.23 4.83
C TRP A 135 -25.39 -16.47 6.30
N SER A 136 -26.33 -17.39 6.57
CA SER A 136 -26.65 -17.80 7.94
C SER A 136 -25.44 -18.42 8.65
N VAL A 137 -24.72 -19.33 7.98
CA VAL A 137 -23.50 -19.92 8.55
C VAL A 137 -22.41 -18.87 8.78
N LEU A 138 -22.19 -17.93 7.85
CA LEU A 138 -21.22 -16.84 8.01
C LEU A 138 -21.53 -15.96 9.24
N THR A 139 -22.79 -15.56 9.41
CA THR A 139 -23.19 -14.70 10.54
C THR A 139 -23.09 -15.41 11.89
N LEU A 140 -23.51 -16.68 11.97
CA LEU A 140 -23.33 -17.50 13.18
C LEU A 140 -21.85 -17.75 13.52
N GLN A 141 -21.00 -17.84 12.49
CA GLN A 141 -19.57 -18.13 12.65
C GLN A 141 -18.81 -17.00 13.36
N ASP A 142 -19.20 -15.74 13.18
CA ASP A 142 -18.65 -14.62 13.96
C ASP A 142 -19.06 -14.73 15.45
N GLY A 143 -20.27 -15.20 15.74
CA GLY A 143 -20.71 -15.57 17.09
C GLY A 143 -19.88 -16.72 17.70
N VAL A 144 -19.57 -17.75 16.91
CA VAL A 144 -18.73 -18.88 17.32
C VAL A 144 -17.29 -18.44 17.60
N LEU A 145 -16.68 -17.65 16.72
CA LEU A 145 -15.33 -17.11 16.91
C LEU A 145 -15.26 -16.21 18.14
N THR A 146 -16.31 -15.44 18.42
CA THR A 146 -16.43 -14.61 19.62
C THR A 146 -16.54 -15.47 20.88
N GLY A 147 -17.44 -16.46 20.91
CA GLY A 147 -17.60 -17.38 22.04
C GLY A 147 -16.35 -18.22 22.34
N LEU A 148 -15.58 -18.60 21.31
CA LEU A 148 -14.28 -19.28 21.44
C LEU A 148 -13.12 -18.35 21.88
N ARG A 149 -13.41 -17.09 22.27
CA ARG A 149 -12.43 -16.03 22.59
C ARG A 149 -11.41 -15.80 21.46
N SER A 150 -11.82 -15.99 20.21
CA SER A 150 -11.02 -15.92 18.98
C SER A 150 -11.42 -14.77 18.06
N ALA A 151 -12.06 -13.74 18.61
CA ALA A 151 -12.68 -12.62 17.87
C ALA A 151 -11.73 -11.85 16.92
N LEU A 152 -10.41 -11.98 17.06
CA LEU A 152 -9.43 -11.43 16.10
C LEU A 152 -9.55 -12.03 14.68
N TRP A 153 -10.21 -13.18 14.50
CA TRP A 153 -10.47 -13.77 13.18
C TRP A 153 -11.72 -13.20 12.49
N VAL A 154 -12.66 -12.61 13.22
CA VAL A 154 -13.86 -11.93 12.69
C VAL A 154 -13.51 -10.81 11.70
N PRO A 155 -12.64 -9.83 12.02
CA PRO A 155 -12.26 -8.79 11.06
C PRO A 155 -11.45 -9.34 9.88
N VAL A 156 -10.67 -10.41 10.09
CA VAL A 156 -9.92 -11.07 9.01
C VAL A 156 -10.88 -11.70 8.00
N GLY A 157 -11.87 -12.47 8.48
CA GLY A 157 -12.91 -13.08 7.63
C GLY A 157 -13.72 -12.05 6.86
N ASN A 158 -14.21 -11.01 7.55
CA ASN A 158 -15.01 -9.95 6.94
C ASN A 158 -14.22 -9.07 5.95
N THR A 159 -12.91 -8.89 6.17
CA THR A 159 -12.00 -8.24 5.20
C THR A 159 -11.78 -9.13 3.98
N VAL A 160 -11.45 -10.42 4.17
CA VAL A 160 -11.26 -11.39 3.06
C VAL A 160 -12.53 -11.51 2.21
N PHE A 161 -13.70 -11.65 2.84
CA PHE A 161 -15.01 -11.60 2.18
C PHE A 161 -15.18 -10.31 1.37
N SER A 162 -14.88 -9.15 1.97
CA SER A 162 -15.12 -7.85 1.32
C SER A 162 -14.13 -7.51 0.20
N VAL A 163 -12.93 -8.09 0.19
CA VAL A 163 -12.00 -8.01 -0.94
C VAL A 163 -12.37 -9.03 -2.02
N ALA A 164 -12.70 -10.26 -1.65
CA ALA A 164 -13.08 -11.32 -2.58
C ALA A 164 -14.34 -10.95 -3.38
N LYS A 165 -15.38 -10.40 -2.74
CA LYS A 165 -16.61 -9.96 -3.44
C LYS A 165 -16.35 -8.86 -4.47
N LEU A 166 -15.41 -7.95 -4.19
CA LEU A 166 -15.05 -6.85 -5.08
C LEU A 166 -14.30 -7.36 -6.32
N GLY A 167 -13.30 -8.23 -6.13
CA GLY A 167 -12.58 -8.87 -7.25
C GLY A 167 -13.50 -9.75 -8.11
N LEU A 168 -14.37 -10.55 -7.46
CA LEU A 168 -15.35 -11.40 -8.15
C LEU A 168 -16.42 -10.59 -8.90
N LEU A 169 -16.86 -9.44 -8.38
CA LEU A 169 -17.82 -8.56 -9.05
C LEU A 169 -17.28 -8.08 -10.41
N ILE A 170 -16.04 -7.61 -10.43
CA ILE A 170 -15.36 -7.12 -11.64
C ILE A 170 -15.13 -8.28 -12.61
N ALA A 171 -14.61 -9.41 -12.13
CA ALA A 171 -14.38 -10.60 -12.96
C ALA A 171 -15.68 -11.20 -13.54
N MET A 172 -16.82 -11.04 -12.87
CA MET A 172 -18.13 -11.52 -13.33
C MET A 172 -18.89 -10.53 -14.23
N ALA A 173 -18.41 -9.29 -14.40
CA ALA A 173 -19.14 -8.26 -15.16
C ALA A 173 -19.42 -8.68 -16.61
N ALA A 174 -18.40 -9.17 -17.33
CA ALA A 174 -18.55 -9.68 -18.69
C ALA A 174 -19.24 -11.06 -18.75
N ALA A 175 -19.07 -11.90 -17.72
CA ALA A 175 -19.49 -13.30 -17.75
C ALA A 175 -20.93 -13.55 -17.28
N ILE A 176 -21.47 -12.73 -16.35
CA ILE A 176 -22.82 -12.88 -15.80
C ILE A 176 -23.47 -11.48 -15.62
N PRO A 177 -23.80 -10.74 -16.70
CA PRO A 177 -24.15 -9.31 -16.62
C PRO A 177 -25.45 -8.98 -15.85
N THR A 178 -26.30 -9.97 -15.57
CA THR A 178 -27.57 -9.79 -14.83
C THR A 178 -27.46 -10.18 -13.37
N ALA A 179 -26.92 -11.38 -13.08
CA ALA A 179 -26.85 -11.94 -11.73
C ALA A 179 -25.50 -11.72 -11.02
N GLY A 180 -24.46 -11.24 -11.70
CA GLY A 180 -23.09 -11.13 -11.16
C GLY A 180 -22.97 -10.33 -9.86
N VAL A 181 -23.81 -9.30 -9.66
CA VAL A 181 -23.90 -8.54 -8.39
C VAL A 181 -24.28 -9.43 -7.20
N PHE A 182 -25.20 -10.38 -7.40
CA PHE A 182 -25.60 -11.37 -6.38
C PHE A 182 -24.59 -12.53 -6.30
N VAL A 183 -24.17 -13.08 -7.43
CA VAL A 183 -23.30 -14.26 -7.48
C VAL A 183 -21.90 -13.96 -6.90
N SER A 184 -21.34 -12.78 -7.13
CA SER A 184 -20.07 -12.35 -6.51
C SER A 184 -20.15 -12.27 -4.99
N TRP A 185 -21.28 -11.82 -4.43
CA TRP A 185 -21.56 -11.93 -2.99
C TRP A 185 -21.57 -13.40 -2.54
N VAL A 186 -22.36 -14.26 -3.17
CA VAL A 186 -22.51 -15.66 -2.73
C VAL A 186 -21.18 -16.44 -2.83
N ALA A 187 -20.45 -16.29 -3.93
CA ALA A 187 -19.16 -16.96 -4.13
C ALA A 187 -18.10 -16.50 -3.10
N SER A 188 -18.07 -15.21 -2.77
CA SER A 188 -17.13 -14.68 -1.76
C SER A 188 -17.42 -15.16 -0.32
N ILE A 189 -18.66 -15.54 0.01
CA ILE A 189 -18.98 -16.16 1.31
C ILE A 189 -18.17 -17.45 1.49
N LEU A 190 -18.06 -18.28 0.45
CA LEU A 190 -17.35 -19.56 0.50
C LEU A 190 -15.85 -19.37 0.83
N VAL A 191 -15.24 -18.32 0.29
CA VAL A 191 -13.82 -17.94 0.52
C VAL A 191 -13.55 -17.60 2.00
N SER A 192 -14.55 -17.12 2.74
CA SER A 192 -14.44 -16.84 4.18
C SER A 192 -14.87 -18.05 5.04
N VAL A 193 -16.05 -18.62 4.75
CA VAL A 193 -16.69 -19.65 5.59
C VAL A 193 -15.90 -20.95 5.61
N VAL A 194 -15.37 -21.41 4.47
CA VAL A 194 -14.70 -22.72 4.39
C VAL A 194 -13.37 -22.73 5.17
N PRO A 195 -12.43 -21.77 4.98
CA PRO A 195 -11.19 -21.74 5.76
C PRO A 195 -11.41 -21.49 7.26
N LEU A 196 -12.33 -20.60 7.63
CA LEU A 196 -12.67 -20.34 9.03
C LEU A 196 -13.40 -21.53 9.67
N GLY A 197 -14.23 -22.25 8.92
CA GLY A 197 -14.96 -23.43 9.40
C GLY A 197 -14.01 -24.57 9.72
N TRP A 198 -13.06 -24.81 8.80
CA TRP A 198 -11.94 -25.74 9.00
C TRP A 198 -11.10 -25.34 10.23
N LEU A 199 -10.77 -24.05 10.39
CA LEU A 199 -10.03 -23.55 11.56
C LEU A 199 -10.79 -23.78 12.87
N VAL A 200 -12.10 -23.50 12.90
CA VAL A 200 -12.98 -23.71 14.06
C VAL A 200 -12.99 -25.17 14.46
N PHE A 201 -13.41 -26.08 13.58
CA PHE A 201 -13.59 -27.50 13.93
C PHE A 201 -12.26 -28.25 14.10
N ARG A 202 -11.23 -27.98 13.30
CA ARG A 202 -9.94 -28.72 13.37
C ARG A 202 -9.00 -28.20 14.45
N ARG A 203 -9.10 -26.93 14.87
CA ARG A 203 -8.09 -26.31 15.75
C ARG A 203 -8.66 -25.57 16.96
N LEU A 204 -9.68 -24.74 16.80
CA LEU A 204 -10.19 -23.92 17.91
C LEU A 204 -11.04 -24.73 18.89
N VAL A 205 -11.99 -25.55 18.38
CA VAL A 205 -12.83 -26.41 19.21
C VAL A 205 -12.02 -27.45 20.01
N PRO A 206 -11.09 -28.23 19.42
CA PRO A 206 -10.28 -29.18 20.19
C PRO A 206 -9.38 -28.49 21.23
N ARG A 207 -8.90 -27.27 20.96
CA ARG A 207 -8.12 -26.48 21.92
C ARG A 207 -8.99 -25.97 23.07
N HIS A 208 -10.20 -25.50 22.78
CA HIS A 208 -11.14 -25.05 23.80
C HIS A 208 -11.54 -26.21 24.73
N VAL A 209 -11.97 -27.35 24.15
CA VAL A 209 -12.33 -28.56 24.91
C VAL A 209 -11.23 -28.95 25.90
N LYS A 210 -9.97 -29.02 25.45
CA LYS A 210 -8.81 -29.32 26.32
C LYS A 210 -8.55 -28.27 27.41
N ALA A 211 -8.81 -26.99 27.15
CA ALA A 211 -8.62 -25.92 28.13
C ALA A 211 -9.75 -25.82 29.18
N THR A 212 -10.93 -26.37 28.86
CA THR A 212 -12.12 -26.40 29.74
C THR A 212 -12.31 -27.72 30.48
N ASP A 213 -11.43 -28.70 30.27
CA ASP A 213 -11.69 -30.05 30.75
C ASP A 213 -11.71 -30.12 32.29
N GLY A 214 -12.65 -30.88 32.85
CA GLY A 214 -12.94 -30.92 34.29
C GLY A 214 -13.56 -29.66 34.91
N LYS A 215 -13.54 -28.49 34.26
CA LYS A 215 -14.05 -27.21 34.82
C LYS A 215 -15.41 -26.75 34.31
N ALA A 216 -15.92 -27.28 33.20
CA ALA A 216 -17.11 -26.76 32.52
C ALA A 216 -18.33 -27.70 32.58
N HIS A 217 -19.48 -27.16 33.00
CA HIS A 217 -20.78 -27.83 33.00
C HIS A 217 -21.57 -27.46 31.73
N PRO A 218 -21.92 -28.42 30.85
CA PRO A 218 -22.58 -28.11 29.59
C PRO A 218 -24.03 -27.61 29.83
N PRO A 219 -24.43 -26.49 29.19
CA PRO A 219 -25.74 -25.86 29.43
C PRO A 219 -26.90 -26.73 28.90
N THR A 220 -28.02 -26.71 29.62
CA THR A 220 -29.22 -27.45 29.21
C THR A 220 -29.99 -26.71 28.10
N LEU A 221 -30.73 -27.47 27.29
CA LEU A 221 -31.62 -26.88 26.26
C LEU A 221 -32.69 -25.95 26.86
N ARG A 222 -33.07 -26.15 28.13
CA ARG A 222 -34.06 -25.33 28.84
C ARG A 222 -33.50 -23.94 29.18
N GLU A 223 -32.24 -23.87 29.60
CA GLU A 223 -31.55 -22.59 29.88
C GLU A 223 -31.28 -21.81 28.58
N ILE A 224 -30.89 -22.51 27.51
CA ILE A 224 -30.70 -21.93 26.18
C ILE A 224 -32.03 -21.38 25.65
N GLY A 225 -33.12 -22.15 25.74
CA GLY A 225 -34.46 -21.72 25.32
C GLY A 225 -34.99 -20.53 26.12
N HIS A 226 -34.81 -20.51 27.44
CA HIS A 226 -35.25 -19.39 28.28
C HIS A 226 -34.44 -18.11 28.02
N PHE A 227 -33.13 -18.23 27.75
CA PHE A 227 -32.31 -17.08 27.31
C PHE A 227 -32.76 -16.54 25.95
N LEU A 228 -32.96 -17.42 24.97
CA LEU A 228 -33.44 -17.03 23.63
C LEU A 228 -34.79 -16.30 23.69
N ALA A 229 -35.73 -16.77 24.51
CA ALA A 229 -37.06 -16.17 24.65
C ALA A 229 -37.02 -14.72 25.18
N GLY A 230 -36.06 -14.37 26.04
CA GLY A 230 -35.93 -13.02 26.60
C GLY A 230 -35.29 -12.00 25.67
N ASP A 231 -34.41 -12.46 24.76
CA ASP A 231 -33.66 -11.60 23.82
C ASP A 231 -34.36 -11.45 22.46
N TYR A 232 -35.40 -12.28 22.19
CA TYR A 232 -36.06 -12.39 20.90
C TYR A 232 -36.74 -11.10 20.43
N THR A 233 -37.54 -10.45 21.30
CA THR A 233 -38.57 -9.49 20.86
C THR A 233 -38.00 -8.17 20.35
N GLY A 234 -37.08 -7.54 21.09
CA GLY A 234 -36.42 -6.30 20.65
C GLY A 234 -35.51 -6.53 19.44
N SER A 235 -34.81 -7.66 19.43
CA SER A 235 -33.99 -8.14 18.31
C SER A 235 -34.80 -8.30 17.03
N LEU A 236 -36.00 -8.88 17.09
CA LEU A 236 -36.87 -9.06 15.93
C LEU A 236 -37.39 -7.73 15.36
N PHE A 237 -37.78 -6.78 16.21
CA PHE A 237 -38.16 -5.44 15.75
C PHE A 237 -36.98 -4.70 15.09
N SER A 238 -35.78 -4.82 15.65
CA SER A 238 -34.58 -4.25 15.03
C SER A 238 -34.21 -4.94 13.71
N LEU A 239 -34.42 -6.26 13.59
CA LEU A 239 -34.22 -7.02 12.36
C LEU A 239 -35.17 -6.53 11.25
N ALA A 240 -36.44 -6.35 11.58
CA ALA A 240 -37.45 -5.88 10.64
C ALA A 240 -37.12 -4.47 10.11
N VAL A 241 -36.79 -3.50 10.97
CA VAL A 241 -36.38 -2.15 10.51
C VAL A 241 -35.17 -2.20 9.58
N VAL A 242 -34.17 -3.05 9.87
CA VAL A 242 -32.90 -3.06 9.12
C VAL A 242 -32.97 -3.83 7.80
N TYR A 243 -33.76 -4.92 7.71
CA TYR A 243 -33.79 -5.76 6.50
C TYR A 243 -35.16 -5.95 5.84
N LEU A 244 -36.29 -5.72 6.53
CA LEU A 244 -37.60 -5.78 5.89
C LEU A 244 -37.91 -4.50 5.11
N VAL A 245 -37.44 -3.33 5.55
CA VAL A 245 -37.64 -2.06 4.83
C VAL A 245 -37.08 -2.11 3.39
N PRO A 246 -35.83 -2.55 3.13
CA PRO A 246 -35.35 -2.68 1.75
C PRO A 246 -36.08 -3.74 0.91
N VAL A 247 -36.64 -4.79 1.54
CA VAL A 247 -37.45 -5.81 0.84
C VAL A 247 -38.84 -5.25 0.45
N ILE A 248 -39.45 -4.44 1.33
CA ILE A 248 -40.70 -3.71 1.03
C ILE A 248 -40.50 -2.67 -0.07
N VAL A 249 -39.37 -1.95 -0.06
CA VAL A 249 -39.07 -1.00 -1.14
C VAL A 249 -38.87 -1.77 -2.45
N ALA A 250 -38.03 -2.80 -2.46
CA ALA A 250 -37.76 -3.63 -3.64
C ALA A 250 -39.01 -4.29 -4.26
N SER A 251 -40.08 -4.51 -3.48
CA SER A 251 -41.35 -5.06 -3.98
C SER A 251 -42.35 -4.02 -4.49
N GLN A 252 -42.17 -2.73 -4.17
CA GLN A 252 -43.10 -1.65 -4.53
C GLN A 252 -42.56 -0.66 -5.58
N VAL A 253 -41.23 -0.57 -5.76
CA VAL A 253 -40.62 0.31 -6.78
C VAL A 253 -39.97 -0.51 -7.91
N SER A 254 -39.53 0.14 -8.99
CA SER A 254 -38.81 -0.55 -10.07
C SER A 254 -37.45 -1.07 -9.59
N SER A 255 -36.85 -2.01 -10.32
CA SER A 255 -35.49 -2.46 -9.99
C SER A 255 -34.47 -1.31 -10.03
N VAL A 256 -34.62 -0.36 -10.95
CA VAL A 256 -33.76 0.85 -11.05
C VAL A 256 -33.93 1.73 -9.80
N ASP A 257 -35.17 2.04 -9.41
CA ASP A 257 -35.45 2.79 -8.18
C ASP A 257 -34.90 2.09 -6.93
N ASN A 258 -34.95 0.75 -6.89
CA ASN A 258 -34.38 -0.02 -5.81
C ASN A 258 -32.83 0.06 -5.78
N ALA A 259 -32.16 0.15 -6.93
CA ALA A 259 -30.72 0.40 -6.96
C ALA A 259 -30.37 1.77 -6.37
N TYR A 260 -31.09 2.81 -6.78
CA TYR A 260 -30.96 4.17 -6.24
C TYR A 260 -31.18 4.20 -4.72
N PHE A 261 -32.22 3.52 -4.23
CA PHE A 261 -32.52 3.37 -2.81
C PHE A 261 -31.42 2.60 -2.06
N TYR A 262 -30.97 1.45 -2.58
CA TYR A 262 -30.03 0.57 -1.87
C TYR A 262 -28.64 1.17 -1.75
N ILE A 263 -28.15 1.87 -2.77
CA ILE A 263 -26.86 2.56 -2.71
C ILE A 263 -26.94 3.74 -1.74
N THR A 264 -28.00 4.55 -1.80
CA THR A 264 -28.20 5.69 -0.90
C THR A 264 -28.34 5.28 0.57
N THR A 265 -29.13 4.23 0.85
CA THR A 265 -29.27 3.65 2.20
C THR A 265 -27.98 2.99 2.69
N THR A 266 -27.16 2.42 1.80
CA THR A 266 -25.84 1.88 2.18
C THR A 266 -24.87 3.00 2.58
N ILE A 267 -24.88 4.14 1.89
CA ILE A 267 -24.08 5.33 2.25
C ILE A 267 -24.52 5.86 3.62
N GLY A 268 -25.82 6.14 3.81
CA GLY A 268 -26.37 6.61 5.10
C GLY A 268 -26.16 5.61 6.24
N GLY A 269 -26.37 4.32 5.97
CA GLY A 269 -26.14 3.21 6.91
C GLY A 269 -24.69 3.10 7.36
N THR A 270 -23.73 3.33 6.45
CA THR A 270 -22.29 3.35 6.79
C THR A 270 -21.95 4.45 7.80
N VAL A 271 -22.63 5.60 7.72
CA VAL A 271 -22.47 6.71 8.65
C VAL A 271 -23.18 6.45 9.99
N ASN A 272 -24.37 5.83 9.96
CA ASN A 272 -25.09 5.40 11.17
C ASN A 272 -24.27 4.44 12.06
N LEU A 273 -23.37 3.64 11.47
CA LEU A 273 -22.50 2.73 12.23
C LEU A 273 -21.55 3.46 13.21
N LEU A 274 -21.20 4.74 12.97
CA LEU A 274 -20.40 5.53 13.92
C LEU A 274 -21.18 5.76 15.23
N ALA A 275 -22.49 6.05 15.14
CA ALA A 275 -23.35 6.22 16.30
C ALA A 275 -23.55 4.91 17.08
N ILE A 276 -23.74 3.80 16.36
CA ILE A 276 -23.89 2.46 16.96
C ILE A 276 -22.59 2.05 17.70
N ASN A 277 -21.42 2.24 17.08
CA ASN A 277 -20.14 1.92 17.70
C ASN A 277 -19.83 2.78 18.93
N MET A 278 -20.16 4.09 18.91
CA MET A 278 -20.05 4.94 20.09
C MET A 278 -21.00 4.48 21.22
N GLY A 279 -22.23 4.12 20.86
CA GLY A 279 -23.22 3.56 21.79
C GLY A 279 -22.76 2.24 22.41
N ALA A 280 -22.01 1.41 21.68
CA ALA A 280 -21.42 0.18 22.21
C ALA A 280 -20.35 0.47 23.28
N SER A 281 -19.42 1.39 23.05
CA SER A 281 -18.42 1.75 24.07
C SER A 281 -19.07 2.45 25.29
N LEU A 282 -19.97 3.41 25.08
CA LEU A 282 -20.67 4.07 26.21
C LEU A 282 -21.48 3.06 27.05
N THR A 283 -22.02 1.99 26.45
CA THR A 283 -22.67 0.89 27.17
C THR A 283 -21.70 0.18 28.13
N VAL A 284 -20.46 -0.08 27.68
CA VAL A 284 -19.48 -0.87 28.45
C VAL A 284 -18.82 -0.03 29.53
N GLU A 285 -18.25 1.12 29.18
CA GLU A 285 -17.61 2.01 30.15
C GLU A 285 -18.62 2.52 31.21
N GLY A 286 -19.86 2.80 30.79
CA GLY A 286 -20.94 3.19 31.70
C GLY A 286 -21.49 2.07 32.60
N ALA A 287 -21.19 0.80 32.29
CA ALA A 287 -21.51 -0.35 33.15
C ALA A 287 -20.39 -0.69 34.13
N HIS A 288 -19.14 -0.28 33.85
CA HIS A 288 -18.01 -0.43 34.76
C HIS A 288 -17.97 0.69 35.82
N ASP A 289 -18.25 1.93 35.42
CA ASP A 289 -18.37 3.07 36.34
C ASP A 289 -19.71 3.81 36.16
N PRO A 290 -20.73 3.45 36.97
CA PRO A 290 -22.01 4.14 36.97
C PRO A 290 -21.97 5.59 37.49
N ALA A 291 -20.96 5.98 38.27
CA ALA A 291 -20.84 7.34 38.80
C ALA A 291 -20.35 8.31 37.70
N LEU A 292 -19.42 7.85 36.85
CA LEU A 292 -18.95 8.61 35.68
C LEU A 292 -19.93 8.58 34.49
N LEU A 293 -21.02 7.80 34.55
CA LEU A 293 -21.98 7.65 33.43
C LEU A 293 -22.49 9.00 32.87
N ALA A 294 -22.78 9.99 33.72
CA ALA A 294 -23.21 11.32 33.28
C ALA A 294 -22.10 12.09 32.54
N ALA A 295 -20.86 12.01 33.03
CA ALA A 295 -19.69 12.64 32.40
C ALA A 295 -19.33 11.96 31.08
N ASN A 296 -19.32 10.62 31.05
CA ASN A 296 -19.09 9.80 29.86
C ASN A 296 -20.16 10.07 28.79
N THR A 297 -21.43 10.23 29.18
CA THR A 297 -22.52 10.62 28.26
C THR A 297 -22.30 12.02 27.67
N ARG A 298 -21.90 13.01 28.48
CA ARG A 298 -21.55 14.36 28.00
C ARG A 298 -20.37 14.33 27.02
N ALA A 299 -19.32 13.56 27.33
CA ALA A 299 -18.15 13.39 26.47
C ALA A 299 -18.48 12.70 25.15
N ALA A 300 -19.30 11.64 25.17
CA ALA A 300 -19.76 10.95 23.97
C ALA A 300 -20.58 11.87 23.07
N LEU A 301 -21.58 12.59 23.61
CA LEU A 301 -22.38 13.54 22.84
C LEU A 301 -21.53 14.66 22.22
N ARG A 302 -20.61 15.27 22.97
CA ARG A 302 -19.71 16.31 22.45
C ARG A 302 -18.85 15.77 21.30
N ARG A 303 -18.20 14.61 21.48
CA ARG A 303 -17.37 13.98 20.45
C ARG A 303 -18.16 13.62 19.19
N MET A 304 -19.36 13.05 19.35
CA MET A 304 -20.22 12.70 18.22
C MET A 304 -20.76 13.93 17.50
N ALA A 305 -21.09 15.03 18.19
CA ALA A 305 -21.45 16.28 17.54
C ALA A 305 -20.29 16.83 16.68
N THR A 306 -19.06 16.85 17.23
CA THR A 306 -17.86 17.31 16.50
C THR A 306 -17.54 16.47 15.25
N ILE A 307 -17.89 15.19 15.23
CA ILE A 307 -17.63 14.29 14.09
C ILE A 307 -18.80 14.30 13.10
N MET A 308 -20.04 14.17 13.59
CA MET A 308 -21.21 13.96 12.73
C MET A 308 -21.73 15.27 12.11
N LEU A 309 -21.59 16.44 12.76
CA LEU A 309 -22.04 17.69 12.14
C LEU A 309 -21.27 18.00 10.84
N PRO A 310 -19.91 17.90 10.77
CA PRO A 310 -19.20 18.00 9.51
C PRO A 310 -19.57 16.90 8.50
N VAL A 311 -19.63 15.63 8.92
CA VAL A 311 -19.92 14.50 8.03
C VAL A 311 -21.32 14.61 7.41
N CYS A 312 -22.35 14.91 8.22
CA CYS A 312 -23.72 15.09 7.74
C CYS A 312 -23.88 16.39 6.95
N GLY A 313 -23.16 17.46 7.29
CA GLY A 313 -23.12 18.70 6.51
C GLY A 313 -22.56 18.47 5.09
N VAL A 314 -21.44 17.75 4.98
CA VAL A 314 -20.86 17.34 3.68
C VAL A 314 -21.83 16.45 2.92
N LEU A 315 -22.41 15.41 3.55
CA LEU A 315 -23.40 14.54 2.89
C LEU A 315 -24.65 15.28 2.39
N PHE A 316 -25.09 16.31 3.11
CA PHE A 316 -26.29 17.08 2.74
C PHE A 316 -26.03 18.05 1.59
N LEU A 317 -24.90 18.79 1.66
CA LEU A 317 -24.53 19.78 0.66
C LEU A 317 -24.02 19.12 -0.63
N ALA A 318 -23.07 18.19 -0.51
CA ALA A 318 -22.47 17.46 -1.62
C ALA A 318 -23.28 16.23 -2.05
N ALA A 319 -24.51 16.03 -1.57
CA ALA A 319 -25.40 14.93 -1.97
C ALA A 319 -25.41 14.64 -3.49
N PRO A 320 -25.62 15.62 -4.40
CA PRO A 320 -25.62 15.35 -5.83
C PRO A 320 -24.22 14.96 -6.35
N LEU A 321 -23.15 15.59 -5.87
CA LEU A 321 -21.76 15.29 -6.26
C LEU A 321 -21.32 13.89 -5.80
N ILE A 322 -21.80 13.43 -4.64
CA ILE A 322 -21.50 12.10 -4.11
C ILE A 322 -22.25 11.02 -4.90
N LEU A 323 -23.47 11.31 -5.36
CA LEU A 323 -24.29 10.37 -6.12
C LEU A 323 -23.92 10.32 -7.61
N SER A 324 -23.52 11.44 -8.23
CA SER A 324 -23.12 11.46 -9.64
C SER A 324 -21.87 10.61 -9.93
N MET A 325 -21.04 10.33 -8.91
CA MET A 325 -19.96 9.34 -9.00
C MET A 325 -20.45 7.94 -9.41
N PHE A 326 -21.65 7.55 -8.96
CA PHE A 326 -22.30 6.28 -9.29
C PHE A 326 -23.05 6.34 -10.64
N GLY A 327 -23.53 7.52 -11.02
CA GLY A 327 -24.20 7.82 -12.30
C GLY A 327 -25.21 8.96 -12.13
N GLN A 328 -25.58 9.64 -13.22
CA GLN A 328 -26.48 10.81 -13.11
C GLN A 328 -27.89 10.42 -12.63
N GLY A 329 -28.42 9.26 -13.04
CA GLY A 329 -29.70 8.74 -12.55
C GLY A 329 -29.76 8.60 -11.01
N TYR A 330 -28.64 8.22 -10.38
CA TYR A 330 -28.52 8.21 -8.91
C TYR A 330 -28.58 9.62 -8.31
N ALA A 331 -27.95 10.60 -8.94
CA ALA A 331 -27.96 11.99 -8.48
C ALA A 331 -29.37 12.59 -8.57
N ASP A 332 -30.03 12.44 -9.71
CA ASP A 332 -31.36 13.01 -9.97
C ASP A 332 -32.43 12.40 -9.06
N ALA A 333 -32.48 11.06 -8.98
CA ALA A 333 -33.52 10.36 -8.23
C ALA A 333 -33.30 10.35 -6.71
N ALA A 334 -32.05 10.28 -6.24
CA ALA A 334 -31.75 9.96 -4.84
C ALA A 334 -31.15 11.10 -4.00
N THR A 335 -30.81 12.26 -4.59
CA THR A 335 -30.33 13.43 -3.82
C THR A 335 -31.26 13.84 -2.65
N PRO A 336 -32.60 13.89 -2.81
CA PRO A 336 -33.49 14.19 -1.68
C PRO A 336 -33.43 13.12 -0.58
N LEU A 337 -33.32 11.85 -0.95
CA LEU A 337 -33.23 10.73 -0.01
C LEU A 337 -31.92 10.77 0.80
N LEU A 338 -30.77 11.05 0.15
CA LEU A 338 -29.48 11.15 0.84
C LEU A 338 -29.46 12.33 1.83
N ARG A 339 -30.08 13.46 1.48
CA ARG A 339 -30.26 14.62 2.36
C ARG A 339 -31.09 14.26 3.60
N TRP A 340 -32.18 13.52 3.45
CA TRP A 340 -32.93 12.99 4.60
C TRP A 340 -32.08 12.05 5.45
N PHE A 341 -31.32 11.11 4.87
CA PHE A 341 -30.42 10.25 5.65
C PHE A 341 -29.33 11.03 6.42
N ALA A 342 -28.81 12.12 5.88
CA ALA A 342 -27.86 12.98 6.60
C ALA A 342 -28.48 13.61 7.86
N VAL A 343 -29.74 14.07 7.80
CA VAL A 343 -30.49 14.55 8.97
C VAL A 343 -30.79 13.39 9.94
N GLY A 344 -31.19 12.23 9.41
CA GLY A 344 -31.42 11.01 10.17
C GLY A 344 -30.22 10.55 10.99
N ALA A 345 -29.02 10.63 10.44
CA ALA A 345 -27.78 10.24 11.11
C ALA A 345 -27.47 11.12 12.34
N LEU A 346 -27.84 12.40 12.33
CA LEU A 346 -27.74 13.27 13.51
C LEU A 346 -28.75 12.86 14.61
N LEU A 347 -30.00 12.55 14.24
CA LEU A 347 -31.00 12.02 15.17
C LEU A 347 -30.58 10.66 15.76
N ARG A 348 -29.96 9.81 14.93
CA ARG A 348 -29.44 8.48 15.32
C ARG A 348 -28.45 8.57 16.48
N VAL A 349 -27.59 9.59 16.53
CA VAL A 349 -26.65 9.81 17.65
C VAL A 349 -27.39 9.90 18.98
N VAL A 350 -28.48 10.68 19.04
CA VAL A 350 -29.24 10.90 20.28
C VAL A 350 -29.94 9.61 20.72
N MET A 351 -30.52 8.87 19.77
CA MET A 351 -31.18 7.59 20.05
C MET A 351 -30.19 6.53 20.54
N GLU A 352 -29.08 6.28 19.82
CA GLU A 352 -28.12 5.24 20.21
C GLU A 352 -27.38 5.57 21.51
N THR A 353 -27.15 6.86 21.80
CA THR A 353 -26.62 7.32 23.10
C THR A 353 -27.61 7.03 24.23
N TYR A 354 -28.90 7.31 24.05
CA TYR A 354 -29.92 6.98 25.06
C TYR A 354 -30.09 5.46 25.26
N PHE A 355 -30.06 4.68 24.16
CA PHE A 355 -30.04 3.22 24.26
C PHE A 355 -28.78 2.70 24.97
N ALA A 356 -27.61 3.32 24.77
CA ALA A 356 -26.39 2.97 25.50
C ALA A 356 -26.51 3.21 27.01
N VAL A 357 -27.04 4.36 27.42
CA VAL A 357 -27.32 4.68 28.83
C VAL A 357 -28.32 3.67 29.43
N GLN A 358 -29.38 3.30 28.70
CA GLN A 358 -30.35 2.31 29.14
C GLN A 358 -29.75 0.89 29.23
N ARG A 359 -28.83 0.50 28.33
CA ARG A 359 -28.08 -0.76 28.40
C ARG A 359 -27.13 -0.78 29.60
N ALA A 360 -26.37 0.29 29.84
CA ALA A 360 -25.49 0.44 31.00
C ALA A 360 -26.27 0.33 32.32
N GLN A 361 -27.46 0.92 32.40
CA GLN A 361 -28.36 0.81 33.56
C GLN A 361 -29.17 -0.51 33.61
N SER A 362 -28.91 -1.48 32.71
CA SER A 362 -29.65 -2.75 32.58
C SER A 362 -31.17 -2.63 32.36
N LYS A 363 -31.65 -1.50 31.85
CA LYS A 363 -33.08 -1.18 31.62
C LYS A 363 -33.53 -1.55 30.19
N THR A 364 -33.35 -2.82 29.82
CA THR A 364 -33.57 -3.33 28.46
C THR A 364 -35.02 -3.23 27.97
N SER A 365 -36.01 -3.36 28.85
CA SER A 365 -37.44 -3.28 28.51
C SER A 365 -37.84 -1.96 27.84
N GLY A 366 -37.27 -0.84 28.30
CA GLY A 366 -37.49 0.48 27.70
C GLY A 366 -36.86 0.65 26.31
N ILE A 367 -35.86 -0.17 25.98
CA ILE A 367 -35.26 -0.21 24.63
C ILE A 367 -36.16 -1.03 23.71
N ALA A 368 -36.60 -2.20 24.15
CA ALA A 368 -37.51 -3.05 23.37
C ALA A 368 -38.82 -2.33 23.01
N TRP A 369 -39.39 -1.53 23.91
CA TRP A 369 -40.57 -0.71 23.62
C TRP A 369 -40.30 0.38 22.57
N LEU A 370 -39.16 1.10 22.67
CA LEU A 370 -38.80 2.14 21.69
C LEU A 370 -38.42 1.53 20.33
N GLN A 371 -37.81 0.35 20.28
CA GLN A 371 -37.54 -0.39 19.04
C GLN A 371 -38.84 -0.92 18.41
N GLY A 372 -39.79 -1.41 19.21
CA GLY A 372 -41.13 -1.80 18.73
C GLY A 372 -41.90 -0.61 18.14
N LEU A 373 -41.91 0.53 18.84
CA LEU A 373 -42.51 1.77 18.34
C LEU A 373 -41.83 2.25 17.05
N LEU A 374 -40.49 2.25 17.00
CA LEU A 374 -39.74 2.58 15.78
C LEU A 374 -40.11 1.64 14.63
N CYS A 375 -40.23 0.34 14.89
CA CYS A 375 -40.61 -0.66 13.88
C CYS A 375 -42.01 -0.42 13.31
N VAL A 376 -43.01 -0.16 14.16
CA VAL A 376 -44.37 0.14 13.72
C VAL A 376 -44.43 1.45 12.93
N LEU A 377 -43.74 2.50 13.39
CA LEU A 377 -43.71 3.80 12.70
C LEU A 377 -42.98 3.71 11.35
N VAL A 378 -41.78 3.13 11.29
CA VAL A 378 -40.99 3.05 10.05
C VAL A 378 -41.72 2.20 9.00
N LEU A 379 -42.19 1.01 9.36
CA LEU A 379 -42.90 0.14 8.41
C LEU A 379 -44.23 0.77 7.97
N GLY A 380 -45.03 1.27 8.91
CA GLY A 380 -46.32 1.89 8.63
C GLY A 380 -46.21 3.14 7.75
N LEU A 381 -45.26 4.04 8.05
CA LEU A 381 -45.03 5.24 7.24
C LEU A 381 -44.37 4.91 5.90
N THR A 382 -43.51 3.89 5.80
CA THR A 382 -42.95 3.48 4.50
C THR A 382 -44.05 3.00 3.57
N LEU A 383 -44.92 2.10 4.05
CA LEU A 383 -46.09 1.62 3.28
C LEU A 383 -47.08 2.75 2.90
N LEU A 384 -47.14 3.82 3.70
CA LEU A 384 -48.04 4.96 3.47
C LEU A 384 -47.46 6.02 2.52
N LEU A 385 -46.14 6.27 2.57
CA LEU A 385 -45.49 7.39 1.88
C LEU A 385 -44.75 6.96 0.60
N LEU A 386 -44.19 5.76 0.54
CA LEU A 386 -43.47 5.26 -0.64
C LEU A 386 -44.35 5.30 -1.92
N PRO A 387 -45.63 4.86 -1.91
CA PRO A 387 -46.49 4.92 -3.10
C PRO A 387 -46.94 6.34 -3.49
N ARG A 388 -46.69 7.36 -2.65
CA ARG A 388 -47.14 8.75 -2.85
C ARG A 388 -46.03 9.75 -3.13
N MET A 389 -44.81 9.48 -2.66
CA MET A 389 -43.67 10.39 -2.71
C MET A 389 -42.39 9.72 -3.24
N GLY A 390 -42.52 8.50 -3.79
CA GLY A 390 -41.40 7.70 -4.28
C GLY A 390 -40.33 7.47 -3.20
N LEU A 391 -39.08 7.40 -3.63
CA LEU A 391 -37.92 7.15 -2.76
C LEU A 391 -37.81 8.15 -1.59
N THR A 392 -38.14 9.42 -1.84
CA THR A 392 -38.18 10.48 -0.81
C THR A 392 -39.17 10.15 0.32
N GLY A 393 -40.27 9.46 0.01
CA GLY A 393 -41.25 9.00 0.99
C GLY A 393 -40.69 8.01 2.02
N ALA A 394 -39.81 7.10 1.61
CA ALA A 394 -39.12 6.19 2.53
C ALA A 394 -38.13 6.93 3.44
N GLY A 395 -37.41 7.93 2.89
CA GLY A 395 -36.57 8.82 3.71
C GLY A 395 -37.37 9.55 4.77
N ILE A 396 -38.45 10.22 4.37
CA ILE A 396 -39.36 10.93 5.30
C ILE A 396 -39.94 9.96 6.33
N ALA A 397 -40.33 8.74 5.95
CA ALA A 397 -40.83 7.73 6.87
C ALA A 397 -39.81 7.36 7.96
N GLU A 398 -38.55 7.07 7.61
CA GLU A 398 -37.52 6.74 8.61
C GLU A 398 -37.18 7.96 9.48
N ILE A 399 -37.00 9.15 8.90
CA ILE A 399 -36.58 10.33 9.67
C ILE A 399 -37.68 10.82 10.60
N SER A 400 -38.95 10.80 10.17
CA SER A 400 -40.09 11.15 11.02
C SER A 400 -40.22 10.19 12.21
N SER A 401 -40.00 8.89 11.97
CA SER A 401 -40.00 7.86 13.01
C SER A 401 -38.84 8.07 14.01
N LEU A 402 -37.63 8.34 13.51
CA LEU A 402 -36.47 8.69 14.34
C LEU A 402 -36.72 9.95 15.16
N ALA A 403 -37.34 10.99 14.58
CA ALA A 403 -37.68 12.23 15.27
C ALA A 403 -38.66 11.99 16.44
N VAL A 404 -39.68 11.15 16.27
CA VAL A 404 -40.59 10.76 17.35
C VAL A 404 -39.86 10.02 18.47
N ILE A 405 -38.99 9.06 18.14
CA ILE A 405 -38.18 8.35 19.16
C ILE A 405 -37.23 9.31 19.88
N VAL A 406 -36.60 10.24 19.17
CA VAL A 406 -35.70 11.26 19.74
C VAL A 406 -36.47 12.26 20.61
N ALA A 407 -37.70 12.65 20.26
CA ALA A 407 -38.54 13.49 21.12
C ALA A 407 -38.86 12.81 22.47
N VAL A 408 -39.02 11.49 22.50
CA VAL A 408 -39.23 10.71 23.73
C VAL A 408 -37.92 10.44 24.49
N ALA A 409 -36.80 10.30 23.79
CA ALA A 409 -35.49 9.97 24.36
C ALA A 409 -34.72 11.20 24.87
N ALA A 410 -34.68 12.30 24.13
CA ALA A 410 -33.85 13.48 24.42
C ALA A 410 -34.15 14.12 25.80
N PRO A 411 -35.42 14.31 26.24
CA PRO A 411 -35.69 14.83 27.59
C PRO A 411 -35.20 13.89 28.70
N LYS A 412 -35.20 12.58 28.47
CA LYS A 412 -34.72 11.57 29.42
C LYS A 412 -33.19 11.54 29.45
N LEU A 413 -32.54 11.61 28.29
CA LEU A 413 -31.09 11.72 28.15
C LEU A 413 -30.56 13.03 28.76
N TYR A 414 -31.27 14.15 28.59
CA TYR A 414 -30.94 15.45 29.18
C TYR A 414 -30.97 15.41 30.71
N ARG A 415 -31.92 14.70 31.33
CA ARG A 415 -31.95 14.47 32.78
C ARG A 415 -30.71 13.70 33.27
N VAL A 416 -30.27 12.67 32.54
CA VAL A 416 -29.02 11.94 32.86
C VAL A 416 -27.79 12.83 32.67
N VAL A 417 -27.76 13.66 31.63
CA VAL A 417 -26.69 14.64 31.35
C VAL A 417 -26.61 15.74 32.42
N ARG A 418 -27.74 16.11 33.05
CA ARG A 418 -27.80 17.10 34.16
C ARG A 418 -27.60 16.49 35.55
N ALA A 419 -27.47 15.18 35.71
CA ALA A 419 -27.19 14.58 37.01
C ALA A 419 -25.87 15.17 37.56
N ALA A 420 -25.92 15.65 38.81
CA ALA A 420 -24.77 16.27 39.48
C ALA A 420 -23.68 15.20 39.74
N PRO A 421 -22.39 15.59 39.72
CA PRO A 421 -21.33 14.73 40.24
C PRO A 421 -21.60 14.41 41.71
N SER A 422 -21.36 13.17 42.14
CA SER A 422 -21.30 12.84 43.56
C SER A 422 -20.09 13.53 44.20
N ALA A 423 -20.32 14.19 45.34
CA ALA A 423 -19.36 15.13 45.97
C ALA A 423 -18.14 14.46 46.65
N GLY A 424 -17.68 13.31 46.14
CA GLY A 424 -16.40 12.67 46.51
C GLY A 424 -15.36 12.68 45.38
N ALA A 425 -15.69 13.24 44.21
CA ALA A 425 -14.87 13.15 43.00
C ALA A 425 -13.76 14.21 42.85
N GLU A 426 -13.57 15.08 43.85
CA GLU A 426 -12.72 16.29 43.77
C GLU A 426 -11.19 16.03 43.86
N ARG A 427 -10.76 14.81 43.54
CA ARG A 427 -9.33 14.43 43.41
C ARG A 427 -8.97 13.71 42.09
N ALA A 428 -9.86 13.70 41.10
CA ALA A 428 -9.60 13.06 39.80
C ALA A 428 -10.29 13.77 38.61
N ALA A 429 -9.88 15.01 38.32
CA ALA A 429 -10.32 15.75 37.13
C ALA A 429 -9.11 16.22 36.29
N PRO A 430 -8.71 15.48 35.23
CA PRO A 430 -7.60 15.87 34.35
C PRO A 430 -8.05 16.85 33.26
N ASP A 431 -8.49 18.05 33.65
CA ASP A 431 -8.89 19.12 32.72
C ASP A 431 -7.68 19.97 32.27
N GLY A 432 -6.99 19.47 31.25
CA GLY A 432 -6.66 20.29 30.07
C GLY A 432 -5.48 21.28 30.09
N ASP A 433 -4.98 21.75 31.23
CA ASP A 433 -3.86 22.71 31.25
C ASP A 433 -2.47 22.04 31.33
N LEU A 434 -1.43 22.76 30.90
CA LEU A 434 -0.09 22.26 30.57
C LEU A 434 1.05 22.91 31.39
N ALA A 435 0.75 23.33 32.62
CA ALA A 435 1.69 24.04 33.50
C ALA A 435 2.51 23.12 34.44
N ASP A 436 1.85 22.23 35.19
CA ASP A 436 2.36 21.77 36.51
C ASP A 436 3.11 20.42 36.53
N LEU A 437 3.75 20.00 35.43
CA LEU A 437 4.64 18.83 35.43
C LEU A 437 6.07 19.22 35.83
N GLY A 438 6.29 19.47 37.13
CA GLY A 438 7.44 20.25 37.61
C GLY A 438 8.21 19.82 38.87
N THR A 439 7.92 18.70 39.55
CA THR A 439 8.74 18.21 40.69
C THR A 439 8.78 16.68 40.82
N PRO A 440 9.96 16.04 40.92
CA PRO A 440 10.11 14.70 41.48
C PRO A 440 10.36 14.73 43.01
N ASP A 441 10.15 13.58 43.64
CA ASP A 441 10.62 13.12 44.97
C ASP A 441 9.57 12.94 46.10
N ALA A 442 10.02 12.21 47.14
CA ALA A 442 9.34 11.81 48.38
C ALA A 442 8.30 10.65 48.30
N PRO A 443 8.14 9.84 49.38
CA PRO A 443 7.85 8.41 49.21
C PRO A 443 6.75 7.83 50.14
N THR A 444 6.67 6.48 50.13
CA THR A 444 6.01 5.55 51.07
C THR A 444 4.48 5.60 51.26
N LEU A 445 3.86 4.41 51.31
CA LEU A 445 3.43 3.81 52.59
C LEU A 445 2.96 2.36 52.41
N GLN A 446 3.53 1.46 53.22
CA GLN A 446 2.92 0.16 53.51
C GLN A 446 1.85 0.36 54.58
N VAL A 447 0.71 -0.34 54.48
CA VAL A 447 -0.26 -0.43 55.58
C VAL A 447 -0.30 -1.87 56.09
N ARG A 448 0.23 -2.07 57.31
CA ARG A 448 0.02 -3.29 58.09
C ARG A 448 -1.46 -3.41 58.46
N ALA A 449 -2.01 -4.63 58.38
CA ALA A 449 -3.14 -4.99 59.23
C ALA A 449 -2.59 -5.51 60.57
N VAL A 450 -3.12 -4.98 61.68
CA VAL A 450 -2.86 -5.46 63.05
C VAL A 450 -4.22 -5.70 63.72
N ALA A 451 -4.30 -6.74 64.55
CA ALA A 451 -5.56 -7.25 65.05
C ALA A 451 -6.00 -6.65 66.40
N ALA A 452 -7.33 -6.49 66.55
CA ALA A 452 -8.11 -6.54 67.77
C ALA A 452 -9.56 -6.91 67.36
N GLY A 453 -10.37 -7.63 68.13
CA GLY A 453 -10.17 -8.19 69.48
C GLY A 453 -11.46 -8.02 70.29
N GLY A 454 -12.27 -9.07 70.42
CA GLY A 454 -13.56 -9.04 71.11
C GLY A 454 -14.41 -10.28 70.78
N GLU A 455 -15.19 -10.78 71.75
CA GLU A 455 -15.65 -12.18 71.78
C GLU A 455 -17.18 -12.38 71.78
N THR A 456 -17.57 -13.67 71.77
CA THR A 456 -18.84 -14.29 72.23
C THR A 456 -19.94 -14.58 71.20
N GLY A 457 -20.68 -15.69 71.43
CA GLY A 457 -21.93 -16.04 70.75
C GLY A 457 -21.90 -17.34 69.93
N ALA A 458 -22.19 -18.49 70.54
CA ALA A 458 -22.37 -19.76 69.83
C ALA A 458 -23.83 -19.94 69.35
N GLY A 459 -24.02 -20.53 68.15
CA GLY A 459 -25.36 -20.82 67.62
C GLY A 459 -25.37 -21.31 66.17
N GLY A 460 -25.19 -22.62 65.95
CA GLY A 460 -25.08 -23.19 64.61
C GLY A 460 -26.42 -23.31 63.85
N ARG A 461 -26.46 -22.85 62.60
CA ARG A 461 -27.45 -23.25 61.57
C ARG A 461 -26.78 -23.33 60.20
N ALA A 462 -26.99 -24.44 59.49
CA ALA A 462 -26.38 -24.68 58.19
C ALA A 462 -26.96 -23.76 57.11
N HIS A 463 -26.16 -22.86 56.55
CA HIS A 463 -26.56 -21.99 55.45
C HIS A 463 -26.12 -22.58 54.11
N LYS A 464 -27.07 -22.77 53.18
CA LYS A 464 -26.74 -23.22 51.81
C LYS A 464 -26.00 -22.12 51.06
N GLU A 465 -24.73 -22.35 50.73
CA GLU A 465 -23.97 -21.46 49.87
C GLU A 465 -24.45 -21.54 48.41
N ARG A 466 -25.24 -20.56 47.99
CA ARG A 466 -25.50 -20.31 46.57
C ARG A 466 -24.20 -19.86 45.90
N HIS A 467 -23.54 -20.80 45.22
CA HIS A 467 -22.37 -20.54 44.39
C HIS A 467 -22.72 -19.59 43.24
N GLY A 468 -22.51 -18.29 43.45
CA GLY A 468 -22.60 -17.26 42.42
C GLY A 468 -21.37 -17.23 41.50
N PRO A 469 -21.41 -16.52 40.37
CA PRO A 469 -20.33 -16.48 39.37
C PRO A 469 -19.08 -15.70 39.81
N ALA A 470 -18.96 -15.31 41.09
CA ALA A 470 -17.86 -14.51 41.62
C ALA A 470 -16.48 -15.20 41.49
N TRP A 471 -16.43 -16.54 41.59
CA TRP A 471 -15.19 -17.30 41.42
C TRP A 471 -14.59 -17.13 40.02
N ALA A 472 -15.42 -17.11 38.99
CA ALA A 472 -15.00 -16.93 37.60
C ALA A 472 -14.54 -15.50 37.29
N LEU A 473 -14.94 -14.51 38.10
CA LEU A 473 -14.39 -13.16 38.06
C LEU A 473 -13.01 -13.10 38.73
N ARG A 474 -12.85 -13.78 39.88
CA ARG A 474 -11.58 -13.82 40.63
C ARG A 474 -10.48 -14.55 39.84
N GLU A 475 -10.76 -15.75 39.33
CA GLU A 475 -9.82 -16.51 38.48
C GLU A 475 -9.53 -15.81 37.12
N SER A 476 -10.30 -14.78 36.74
CA SER A 476 -10.01 -13.98 35.54
C SER A 476 -8.96 -12.88 35.74
N LEU A 477 -8.66 -12.51 37.00
CA LEU A 477 -7.64 -11.53 37.35
C LEU A 477 -6.26 -12.18 37.53
N ASP A 478 -6.22 -13.38 38.11
CA ASP A 478 -4.98 -14.02 38.59
C ASP A 478 -4.26 -14.92 37.55
N SER A 479 -4.65 -14.89 36.27
CA SER A 479 -4.04 -15.74 35.23
C SER A 479 -2.99 -15.00 34.38
N PRO A 480 -1.69 -15.37 34.40
CA PRO A 480 -0.59 -14.56 33.84
C PRO A 480 -0.49 -14.52 32.30
N THR A 481 -1.54 -14.87 31.56
CA THR A 481 -1.51 -14.95 30.08
C THR A 481 -1.86 -13.64 29.35
N LEU A 482 -2.16 -12.56 30.07
CA LEU A 482 -2.52 -11.26 29.48
C LEU A 482 -1.35 -10.33 29.11
N GLN A 483 -0.11 -10.66 29.51
CA GLN A 483 1.10 -9.91 29.13
C GLN A 483 1.51 -10.18 27.66
N LEU A 484 0.71 -9.72 26.68
CA LEU A 484 1.14 -9.73 25.28
C LEU A 484 0.54 -8.63 24.39
N ALA A 485 0.82 -7.38 24.74
CA ALA A 485 0.91 -6.30 23.76
C ALA A 485 2.14 -5.43 24.07
N VAL A 486 2.83 -4.98 23.03
CA VAL A 486 4.00 -4.11 23.18
C VAL A 486 3.56 -2.80 23.82
N GLN A 487 4.06 -2.50 25.02
CA GLN A 487 4.13 -1.13 25.52
C GLN A 487 5.07 -0.38 24.59
N LEU A 488 4.48 0.39 23.66
CA LEU A 488 5.19 1.49 23.03
C LEU A 488 5.13 2.65 24.01
N ASP A 489 6.15 2.73 24.85
CA ASP A 489 6.43 3.93 25.64
C ASP A 489 6.66 5.11 24.67
N PHE A 490 6.07 6.25 24.99
CA PHE A 490 6.07 7.44 24.13
C PHE A 490 6.57 8.71 24.84
N ASP A 491 6.91 8.65 26.13
CA ASP A 491 7.30 9.82 26.95
C ASP A 491 8.73 9.71 27.52
N HIS A 492 9.69 9.21 26.73
CA HIS A 492 11.13 9.33 27.03
C HIS A 492 12.01 9.67 25.82
N GLN A 493 12.01 10.96 25.46
CA GLN A 493 13.25 11.70 25.20
C GLN A 493 13.36 12.80 26.28
N GLU A 494 14.55 13.38 26.47
CA GLU A 494 14.86 14.37 27.53
C GLU A 494 14.95 13.84 28.98
N ARG A 495 15.57 12.66 29.18
CA ARG A 495 16.50 12.47 30.33
C ARG A 495 17.83 11.88 29.84
N ARG A 496 18.94 12.59 30.10
CA ARG A 496 20.29 12.01 30.09
C ARG A 496 20.60 11.49 31.49
N PRO A 497 21.37 10.41 31.60
CA PRO A 497 22.66 10.53 32.30
C PRO A 497 23.82 10.39 31.32
N ASP A 498 24.79 11.30 31.39
CA ASP A 498 26.03 11.19 30.63
C ASP A 498 27.01 10.27 31.36
N VAL A 499 26.99 8.98 31.02
CA VAL A 499 28.00 8.00 31.46
C VAL A 499 28.56 7.29 30.23
N ARG A 500 29.87 7.46 29.99
CA ARG A 500 30.61 6.71 28.96
C ARG A 500 31.03 5.35 29.53
N PRO A 501 30.75 4.22 28.87
CA PRO A 501 31.59 3.05 29.00
C PRO A 501 32.94 3.34 28.33
N GLY A 502 34.05 3.06 29.01
CA GLY A 502 35.36 3.00 28.38
C GLY A 502 35.47 1.78 27.44
N PRO A 503 36.52 1.71 26.59
CA PRO A 503 36.80 0.50 25.83
C PRO A 503 37.07 -0.68 26.79
N GLY A 504 36.39 -1.81 26.59
CA GLY A 504 36.64 -3.03 27.39
C GLY A 504 35.44 -3.95 27.68
N THR A 505 34.19 -3.55 27.40
CA THR A 505 33.01 -4.40 27.69
C THR A 505 32.71 -5.41 26.57
N PRO A 506 32.78 -6.75 26.80
CA PRO A 506 32.57 -7.74 25.73
C PRO A 506 31.09 -7.90 25.31
N ALA A 507 30.86 -8.29 24.05
CA ALA A 507 29.53 -8.41 23.45
C ALA A 507 28.78 -9.73 23.82
N ALA A 508 28.78 -10.12 25.08
CA ALA A 508 28.08 -11.32 25.58
C ALA A 508 27.39 -11.08 26.93
N GLY A 509 26.10 -10.77 26.91
CA GLY A 509 25.28 -10.57 28.11
C GLY A 509 24.87 -11.87 28.79
N THR A 510 25.80 -12.59 29.40
CA THR A 510 25.56 -13.75 30.27
C THR A 510 26.00 -13.42 31.70
N PRO A 511 25.08 -13.36 32.69
CA PRO A 511 25.46 -13.13 34.08
C PRO A 511 26.12 -14.38 34.67
N VAL A 512 27.37 -14.24 35.10
CA VAL A 512 27.97 -15.18 36.06
C VAL A 512 27.45 -14.82 37.44
N PHE A 513 26.68 -15.71 38.06
CA PHE A 513 26.34 -15.61 39.47
C PHE A 513 27.33 -16.46 40.26
N THR A 514 28.19 -15.82 41.05
CA THR A 514 28.98 -16.50 42.07
C THR A 514 28.06 -16.92 43.23
N ALA A 515 28.37 -18.04 43.87
CA ALA A 515 27.53 -18.66 44.89
C ALA A 515 28.19 -18.63 46.27
N SER A 516 27.41 -18.37 47.32
CA SER A 516 27.54 -18.93 48.67
C SER A 516 26.43 -18.38 49.59
N ALA A 517 25.83 -19.10 50.55
CA ALA A 517 25.51 -20.53 50.67
C ALA A 517 24.58 -20.70 51.90
N ALA A 518 23.62 -21.65 51.86
CA ALA A 518 23.08 -22.42 52.99
C ALA A 518 21.87 -23.26 52.55
N ARG A 519 21.63 -24.41 53.20
CA ARG A 519 20.44 -25.26 53.03
C ARG A 519 20.06 -25.93 54.37
N SER A 520 18.78 -25.92 54.70
CA SER A 520 17.96 -27.09 55.06
C SER A 520 16.47 -26.69 54.84
N GLU A 521 15.44 -27.53 54.86
CA GLU A 521 15.27 -28.95 55.26
C GLU A 521 13.98 -29.52 54.62
N GLY A 522 13.69 -30.83 54.77
CA GLY A 522 12.30 -31.34 54.77
C GLY A 522 11.65 -31.85 53.46
N ASP A 523 12.00 -33.07 53.05
CA ASP A 523 11.13 -34.26 52.90
C ASP A 523 9.91 -34.37 51.94
N ASP A 524 9.62 -35.66 51.68
CA ASP A 524 8.36 -36.36 51.35
C ASP A 524 7.70 -36.38 49.94
N MET A 525 8.15 -37.39 49.17
CA MET A 525 7.44 -38.68 48.93
C MET A 525 6.16 -38.79 48.05
N GLU A 526 6.18 -39.89 47.26
CA GLU A 526 5.05 -40.76 46.83
C GLU A 526 3.91 -40.20 45.91
N HIS A 527 3.32 -40.96 44.96
CA HIS A 527 3.30 -42.42 44.69
C HIS A 527 3.23 -42.76 43.15
N ARG A 528 3.53 -44.03 42.84
CA ARG A 528 3.04 -44.89 41.74
C ARG A 528 2.61 -46.24 42.38
N PRO A 529 2.37 -47.38 41.67
CA PRO A 529 1.85 -47.63 40.32
C PRO A 529 0.41 -48.25 40.46
N THR A 530 -0.10 -49.40 39.95
CA THR A 530 0.27 -50.44 38.95
C THR A 530 -0.97 -51.20 38.48
N TRP A 531 -1.23 -51.39 37.17
CA TRP A 531 -1.66 -52.69 36.58
C TRP A 531 -1.79 -52.70 35.03
N ALA A 532 -1.17 -53.71 34.38
CA ALA A 532 -1.51 -54.37 33.09
C ALA A 532 -1.71 -53.53 31.78
N LEU A 533 -1.23 -53.92 30.58
CA LEU A 533 -0.69 -55.21 30.08
C LEU A 533 0.24 -55.04 28.83
N ARG A 534 1.25 -55.93 28.74
CA ARG A 534 1.97 -56.48 27.56
C ARG A 534 3.05 -55.69 26.76
N SER A 535 4.21 -56.34 26.70
CA SER A 535 5.43 -56.18 25.87
C SER A 535 5.31 -56.94 24.51
N PRO A 536 6.35 -57.24 23.67
CA PRO A 536 7.84 -57.11 23.81
C PRO A 536 8.50 -56.34 22.61
N ALA A 537 9.83 -56.24 22.37
CA ALA A 537 11.05 -56.90 22.90
C ALA A 537 12.31 -55.96 22.86
N GLY A 538 13.43 -56.35 23.51
CA GLY A 538 14.75 -55.65 23.57
C GLY A 538 15.92 -56.52 23.01
N PRO A 539 17.18 -56.54 23.55
CA PRO A 539 17.79 -55.90 24.77
C PRO A 539 18.70 -54.66 24.45
N VAL A 540 19.90 -54.26 24.99
CA VAL A 540 21.06 -54.81 25.79
C VAL A 540 21.77 -53.70 26.65
N ALA A 541 22.63 -54.13 27.61
CA ALA A 541 23.47 -53.43 28.64
C ALA A 541 24.85 -52.89 28.15
N ASP A 542 25.83 -52.34 28.93
CA ASP A 542 26.00 -51.41 30.12
C ASP A 542 27.55 -51.09 30.23
N GLU A 543 28.31 -50.68 31.29
CA GLU A 543 28.18 -50.45 32.76
C GLU A 543 29.43 -49.65 33.36
N ALA A 544 29.33 -49.13 34.61
CA ALA A 544 30.38 -48.92 35.68
C ALA A 544 31.60 -47.91 35.56
N PRO A 545 32.34 -47.53 36.66
CA PRO A 545 31.97 -46.87 37.96
C PRO A 545 33.01 -45.83 38.57
N HIS A 546 32.75 -45.15 39.74
CA HIS A 546 33.70 -44.71 40.86
C HIS A 546 33.18 -43.57 41.86
N GLU A 547 33.92 -43.21 42.97
CA GLU A 547 33.40 -42.56 44.24
C GLU A 547 34.35 -41.55 45.03
N ALA A 548 33.96 -41.00 46.22
CA ALA A 548 34.55 -39.86 47.05
C ALA A 548 34.87 -40.21 48.58
N PRO A 549 34.83 -39.40 49.72
CA PRO A 549 34.45 -37.98 50.11
C PRO A 549 35.37 -37.24 51.20
N HIS A 550 34.82 -36.50 52.24
CA HIS A 550 35.41 -35.82 53.48
C HIS A 550 36.01 -34.35 53.40
N GLU A 551 36.16 -33.44 54.41
CA GLU A 551 35.52 -33.11 55.75
C GLU A 551 35.75 -31.61 56.27
N ALA A 552 35.88 -31.24 57.59
CA ALA A 552 35.56 -29.87 58.16
C ALA A 552 36.41 -29.22 59.37
N PRO A 553 35.92 -28.41 60.38
CA PRO A 553 36.11 -26.91 60.48
C PRO A 553 36.43 -26.20 61.88
N GLN A 554 36.74 -24.87 61.93
CA GLN A 554 36.40 -23.85 63.01
C GLN A 554 36.90 -22.38 62.74
N GLU A 555 36.68 -21.40 63.65
CA GLU A 555 36.82 -19.89 63.51
C GLU A 555 37.54 -19.23 64.77
N PRO A 556 37.62 -17.90 65.12
CA PRO A 556 37.05 -16.63 64.56
C PRO A 556 37.86 -15.26 64.60
N SER A 557 37.29 -14.20 63.99
CA SER A 557 37.27 -12.73 64.35
C SER A 557 38.46 -11.70 64.26
N TYR A 558 38.12 -10.50 63.71
CA TYR A 558 38.62 -9.09 63.88
C TYR A 558 39.76 -8.44 63.01
N ALA A 559 39.76 -7.09 62.91
CA ALA A 559 40.51 -6.18 61.96
C ALA A 559 41.31 -5.04 62.69
N PRO A 560 41.85 -3.88 62.14
CA PRO A 560 41.42 -3.04 60.96
C PRO A 560 42.47 -2.13 60.16
N THR A 561 41.97 -1.26 59.24
CA THR A 561 42.49 0.08 58.71
C THR A 561 43.55 0.24 57.55
N PRO A 562 43.62 1.41 56.79
CA PRO A 562 44.03 1.51 55.34
C PRO A 562 44.95 2.72 54.85
N ALA A 563 45.20 2.91 53.53
CA ALA A 563 45.81 4.14 52.91
C ALA A 563 45.64 4.42 51.35
N GLU A 564 45.40 5.72 50.99
CA GLU A 564 45.74 6.67 49.85
C GLU A 564 45.89 6.40 48.28
N PRO A 565 45.88 7.47 47.37
CA PRO A 565 45.72 7.43 45.88
C PRO A 565 46.74 8.26 44.97
N VAL A 566 46.47 8.48 43.64
CA VAL A 566 47.38 9.08 42.58
C VAL A 566 46.65 9.88 41.43
N GLU A 567 47.31 10.84 40.70
CA GLU A 567 46.79 11.63 39.51
C GLU A 567 47.91 12.26 38.57
N ALA A 568 47.61 12.68 37.29
CA ALA A 568 48.29 13.68 36.36
C ALA A 568 48.62 13.29 34.85
N ALA A 569 49.18 14.21 33.99
CA ALA A 569 49.05 14.28 32.48
C ALA A 569 50.32 14.58 31.56
N GLU A 570 50.16 14.97 30.25
CA GLU A 570 51.10 14.85 29.05
C GLU A 570 51.73 16.19 28.47
N PRO A 571 52.24 16.43 27.18
CA PRO A 571 52.88 15.69 26.02
C PRO A 571 54.06 16.45 25.21
N VAL A 572 54.47 16.02 23.96
CA VAL A 572 54.99 16.80 22.71
C VAL A 572 56.39 16.53 22.00
N GLU A 573 56.37 16.14 20.68
CA GLU A 573 57.23 16.32 19.39
C GLU A 573 58.75 16.76 19.28
N PRO A 574 59.48 16.80 18.09
CA PRO A 574 59.60 15.96 16.83
C PRO A 574 60.99 15.84 16.05
N LEU A 575 61.09 14.94 15.02
CA LEU A 575 61.94 14.93 13.75
C LEU A 575 63.47 14.51 13.67
N GLU A 576 63.99 14.27 12.45
CA GLU A 576 65.12 13.36 11.99
C GLU A 576 66.35 14.12 11.34
N PRO A 577 67.39 13.56 10.59
CA PRO A 577 67.81 12.19 10.14
C PRO A 577 69.38 11.89 10.04
N ALA A 578 69.82 10.93 9.18
CA ALA A 578 71.17 10.64 8.56
C ALA A 578 72.19 9.64 9.22
N GLU A 579 73.33 9.34 8.55
CA GLU A 579 74.11 8.05 8.60
C GLU A 579 75.64 8.24 8.90
N HIS A 580 76.59 7.28 9.05
CA HIS A 580 76.66 5.78 9.03
C HIS A 580 77.99 5.24 9.68
N VAL A 581 78.41 3.98 9.37
CA VAL A 581 79.69 3.24 9.67
C VAL A 581 79.82 2.50 11.04
N GLU A 582 80.30 1.25 11.01
CA GLU A 582 80.62 0.33 12.13
C GLU A 582 82.00 0.64 12.78
N PRO A 583 82.31 0.27 14.06
CA PRO A 583 82.16 -1.10 14.58
C PRO A 583 81.75 -1.30 16.07
N GLN A 584 81.32 -2.52 16.40
CA GLN A 584 81.19 -3.08 17.76
C GLN A 584 80.36 -2.25 18.76
N GLU A 585 79.05 -2.21 18.53
CA GLU A 585 78.04 -1.47 19.30
C GLU A 585 78.01 -1.80 20.82
N PRO A 586 78.31 -0.82 21.70
CA PRO A 586 78.08 -0.92 23.14
C PRO A 586 76.76 -0.26 23.57
N ALA A 587 76.29 -0.63 24.75
CA ALA A 587 75.06 -0.14 25.36
C ALA A 587 75.04 1.39 25.60
N GLU A 588 73.87 2.01 25.36
CA GLU A 588 73.41 3.16 26.16
C GLU A 588 71.88 3.12 26.35
N HIS A 589 71.35 4.06 27.14
CA HIS A 589 70.02 3.97 27.75
C HIS A 589 68.85 4.15 26.77
N VAL A 590 67.78 3.36 26.97
CA VAL A 590 66.45 3.56 26.37
C VAL A 590 65.46 3.88 27.48
N GLU A 591 64.70 4.97 27.33
CA GLU A 591 63.70 5.43 28.30
C GLU A 591 62.41 4.56 28.32
N PRO A 592 61.58 4.65 29.39
CA PRO A 592 60.58 3.62 29.67
C PRO A 592 59.36 3.67 28.75
N GLN A 593 59.23 2.69 27.86
CA GLN A 593 57.98 2.44 27.14
C GLN A 593 56.94 1.70 28.00
N GLU A 594 55.69 1.83 27.56
CA GLU A 594 54.43 1.41 28.20
C GLU A 594 54.46 0.06 28.93
N PRO A 595 53.92 -0.03 30.17
CA PRO A 595 53.74 -1.31 30.87
C PRO A 595 52.74 -2.24 30.16
N ALA A 596 53.31 -3.16 29.35
CA ALA A 596 52.76 -4.39 28.79
C ALA A 596 51.23 -4.61 28.84
N GLU A 597 50.62 -4.76 27.65
CA GLU A 597 49.24 -5.23 27.49
C GLU A 597 48.95 -6.49 28.35
N PRO A 598 47.75 -6.61 28.96
CA PRO A 598 47.33 -7.87 29.56
C PRO A 598 47.24 -8.91 28.45
N ALA A 599 48.16 -9.89 28.48
CA ALA A 599 48.53 -10.75 27.36
C ALA A 599 47.33 -11.18 26.51
N ALA A 600 47.16 -10.51 25.37
CA ALA A 600 46.16 -10.90 24.39
C ALA A 600 46.41 -12.36 24.02
N LEU A 601 45.34 -13.17 24.02
CA LEU A 601 45.35 -14.41 23.27
C LEU A 601 45.69 -14.05 21.82
N LYS A 602 46.94 -14.26 21.42
CA LYS A 602 47.33 -14.17 20.02
C LYS A 602 46.49 -15.18 19.27
N GLU A 603 45.44 -14.70 18.62
CA GLU A 603 44.84 -15.43 17.51
C GLU A 603 46.02 -15.87 16.63
N PRO A 604 46.15 -17.17 16.30
CA PRO A 604 47.27 -17.64 15.52
C PRO A 604 47.33 -16.78 14.25
N PRO A 605 48.49 -16.18 13.92
CA PRO A 605 48.58 -15.12 12.92
C PRO A 605 47.87 -15.60 11.65
N PRO A 606 46.87 -14.85 11.15
CA PRO A 606 45.82 -15.38 10.30
C PRO A 606 46.46 -16.08 9.12
N SER A 607 46.43 -17.42 9.16
CA SER A 607 47.41 -18.19 8.41
C SER A 607 47.29 -17.84 6.94
N GLU A 608 48.44 -17.67 6.26
CA GLU A 608 48.45 -17.49 4.81
C GLU A 608 48.03 -18.81 4.13
N ALA A 609 46.74 -19.11 4.22
CA ALA A 609 46.04 -20.07 3.40
C ALA A 609 46.07 -19.52 1.97
N ARG A 610 47.19 -19.73 1.27
CA ARG A 610 47.49 -19.35 -0.12
C ARG A 610 46.63 -20.19 -1.09
N ALA A 611 45.32 -20.09 -0.93
CA ALA A 611 44.27 -20.91 -1.54
C ALA A 611 43.07 -20.15 -2.18
N PRO A 612 42.82 -18.82 -2.02
CA PRO A 612 41.64 -18.20 -2.64
C PRO A 612 41.81 -17.90 -4.13
N ARG A 613 43.05 -17.74 -4.63
CA ARG A 613 43.32 -17.23 -5.98
C ARG A 613 42.68 -18.07 -7.11
N ARG A 614 42.67 -19.42 -7.00
CA ARG A 614 42.20 -20.29 -8.10
C ARG A 614 40.70 -20.14 -8.39
N HIS A 615 39.85 -20.09 -7.36
CA HIS A 615 38.40 -19.94 -7.56
C HIS A 615 38.02 -18.54 -8.05
N VAL A 616 38.70 -17.49 -7.56
CA VAL A 616 38.56 -16.12 -8.07
C VAL A 616 38.95 -16.06 -9.55
N LEU A 617 40.09 -16.65 -9.92
CA LEU A 617 40.57 -16.69 -11.31
C LEU A 617 39.60 -17.46 -12.22
N VAL A 618 39.08 -18.61 -11.81
CA VAL A 618 38.12 -19.37 -12.62
C VAL A 618 36.82 -18.59 -12.83
N MET A 619 36.28 -17.91 -11.81
CA MET A 619 35.10 -17.06 -11.98
C MET A 619 35.40 -15.84 -12.87
N ALA A 620 36.58 -15.23 -12.76
CA ALA A 620 36.99 -14.11 -13.62
C ALA A 620 37.16 -14.55 -15.09
N LEU A 621 37.73 -15.73 -15.34
CA LEU A 621 37.84 -16.32 -16.68
C LEU A 621 36.49 -16.71 -17.26
N LEU A 622 35.55 -17.24 -16.46
CA LEU A 622 34.19 -17.50 -16.90
C LEU A 622 33.40 -16.22 -17.20
N LEU A 623 33.61 -15.14 -16.42
CA LEU A 623 33.03 -13.82 -16.70
C LEU A 623 33.60 -13.21 -17.98
N ALA A 624 34.92 -13.31 -18.18
CA ALA A 624 35.57 -12.88 -19.42
C ALA A 624 35.08 -13.69 -20.63
N ALA A 625 34.91 -15.01 -20.48
CA ALA A 625 34.33 -15.87 -21.52
C ALA A 625 32.87 -15.51 -21.81
N ALA A 626 32.05 -15.22 -20.79
CA ALA A 626 30.67 -14.78 -20.96
C ALA A 626 30.59 -13.45 -21.73
N LEU A 627 31.42 -12.47 -21.37
CA LEU A 627 31.53 -11.19 -22.06
C LEU A 627 32.08 -11.32 -23.49
N ALA A 628 33.06 -12.20 -23.73
CA ALA A 628 33.59 -12.47 -25.05
C ALA A 628 32.56 -13.14 -25.97
N LEU A 629 31.83 -14.15 -25.45
CA LEU A 629 30.72 -14.80 -26.15
C LEU A 629 29.56 -13.81 -26.41
N TYR A 630 29.33 -12.86 -25.50
CA TYR A 630 28.30 -11.83 -25.67
C TYR A 630 28.66 -10.82 -26.77
N TRP A 631 29.80 -10.14 -26.61
CA TRP A 631 30.14 -8.95 -27.39
C TRP A 631 30.88 -9.23 -28.70
N LEU A 632 31.77 -10.23 -28.78
CA LEU A 632 32.56 -10.47 -30.00
C LEU A 632 31.73 -10.91 -31.23
N PRO A 633 30.56 -11.57 -31.09
CA PRO A 633 29.62 -11.76 -32.19
C PRO A 633 28.69 -10.55 -32.40
N ALA A 634 28.21 -9.92 -31.32
CA ALA A 634 27.28 -8.79 -31.42
C ALA A 634 27.90 -7.58 -32.13
N LEU A 635 29.19 -7.30 -31.87
CA LEU A 635 30.00 -6.28 -32.56
C LEU A 635 30.27 -6.57 -34.05
N ARG A 636 29.67 -7.61 -34.63
CA ARG A 636 29.74 -7.94 -36.07
C ARG A 636 28.41 -7.76 -36.80
N LEU A 637 27.33 -7.47 -36.08
CA LEU A 637 26.05 -7.10 -36.68
C LEU A 637 26.21 -5.71 -37.31
N GLY A 638 25.77 -5.57 -38.56
CA GLY A 638 25.59 -4.29 -39.23
C GLY A 638 24.11 -3.95 -39.40
N GLU A 639 23.83 -2.75 -39.90
CA GLU A 639 22.47 -2.25 -40.16
C GLU A 639 21.63 -3.17 -41.06
N GLN A 640 22.28 -3.97 -41.92
CA GLN A 640 21.62 -4.97 -42.77
C GLN A 640 21.14 -6.19 -41.98
N ASP A 641 21.92 -6.69 -41.01
CA ASP A 641 21.48 -7.80 -40.15
C ASP A 641 20.32 -7.38 -39.23
N LEU A 642 20.24 -6.09 -38.89
CA LEU A 642 19.16 -5.51 -38.08
C LEU A 642 17.86 -5.27 -38.88
N ASP A 643 17.90 -5.35 -40.21
CA ASP A 643 16.72 -5.24 -41.06
C ASP A 643 15.94 -6.56 -41.17
N ASP A 644 16.58 -7.70 -40.89
CA ASP A 644 15.96 -9.03 -40.82
C ASP A 644 15.27 -9.31 -39.46
N MET A 645 15.07 -8.27 -38.61
CA MET A 645 14.35 -8.41 -37.34
C MET A 645 12.87 -8.78 -37.55
N GLY A 646 12.48 -9.96 -37.05
CA GLY A 646 11.09 -10.40 -37.03
C GLY A 646 10.31 -9.84 -35.84
N GLY A 647 9.02 -10.17 -35.73
CA GLY A 647 8.13 -9.70 -34.65
C GLY A 647 8.41 -10.20 -33.23
N LEU A 648 9.59 -10.79 -32.97
CA LEU A 648 10.15 -11.00 -31.63
C LEU A 648 11.23 -9.95 -31.29
N GLY A 649 11.52 -9.06 -32.24
CA GLY A 649 12.56 -8.04 -32.18
C GLY A 649 13.97 -8.60 -32.11
N LEU A 650 14.89 -7.86 -31.49
CA LEU A 650 16.34 -8.06 -31.60
C LEU A 650 16.79 -9.52 -31.33
N ILE A 651 16.09 -10.24 -30.45
CA ILE A 651 16.39 -11.66 -30.15
C ILE A 651 16.32 -12.58 -31.39
N SER A 652 15.64 -12.21 -32.48
CA SER A 652 15.58 -13.02 -33.70
C SER A 652 16.85 -12.96 -34.54
N VAL A 653 17.64 -11.90 -34.43
CA VAL A 653 18.88 -11.67 -35.22
C VAL A 653 20.15 -11.84 -34.38
N LEU A 654 20.05 -11.86 -33.05
CA LEU A 654 21.23 -12.02 -32.18
C LEU A 654 21.93 -13.38 -32.38
N PRO A 655 23.25 -13.39 -32.62
CA PRO A 655 24.01 -14.63 -32.77
C PRO A 655 23.82 -15.57 -31.58
N THR A 656 23.68 -16.88 -31.84
CA THR A 656 23.50 -17.87 -30.76
C THR A 656 24.62 -17.87 -29.71
N PRO A 657 25.90 -17.55 -30.00
CA PRO A 657 26.92 -17.40 -28.95
C PRO A 657 26.64 -16.20 -28.03
N THR A 658 26.02 -15.13 -28.51
CA THR A 658 25.63 -13.97 -27.68
C THR A 658 24.54 -14.36 -26.67
N LEU A 659 23.56 -15.17 -27.09
CA LEU A 659 22.54 -15.73 -26.19
C LEU A 659 23.16 -16.68 -25.16
N VAL A 660 24.15 -17.50 -25.55
CA VAL A 660 24.93 -18.34 -24.63
C VAL A 660 25.76 -17.48 -23.65
N GLY A 661 26.33 -16.37 -24.11
CA GLY A 661 27.02 -15.39 -23.25
C GLY A 661 26.09 -14.79 -22.19
N ALA A 662 24.86 -14.42 -22.59
CA ALA A 662 23.83 -13.93 -21.67
C ALA A 662 23.48 -14.99 -20.60
N ALA A 663 23.25 -16.24 -21.01
CA ALA A 663 23.03 -17.35 -20.08
C ALA A 663 24.25 -17.62 -19.17
N LEU A 664 25.47 -17.46 -19.68
CA LEU A 664 26.70 -17.66 -18.90
C LEU A 664 26.92 -16.55 -17.87
N LEU A 665 26.54 -15.30 -18.14
CA LEU A 665 26.50 -14.23 -17.12
C LEU A 665 25.59 -14.62 -15.94
N VAL A 666 24.43 -15.22 -16.22
CA VAL A 666 23.50 -15.72 -15.20
C VAL A 666 24.11 -16.87 -14.39
N VAL A 667 24.77 -17.82 -15.06
CA VAL A 667 25.49 -18.93 -14.41
C VAL A 667 26.62 -18.41 -13.51
N VAL A 668 27.42 -17.44 -13.97
CA VAL A 668 28.50 -16.82 -13.17
C VAL A 668 27.94 -16.12 -11.93
N PHE A 669 26.85 -15.37 -12.05
CA PHE A 669 26.23 -14.71 -10.90
C PHE A 669 25.72 -15.74 -9.87
N ALA A 670 25.03 -16.80 -10.32
CA ALA A 670 24.55 -17.87 -9.44
C ALA A 670 25.70 -18.68 -8.79
N ALA A 671 26.79 -18.93 -9.52
CA ALA A 671 27.98 -19.58 -8.97
C ALA A 671 28.67 -18.73 -7.89
N LEU A 672 28.75 -17.41 -8.08
CA LEU A 672 29.24 -16.47 -7.07
C LEU A 672 28.33 -16.42 -5.82
N LEU A 673 27.01 -16.61 -5.96
CA LEU A 673 26.09 -16.78 -4.83
C LEU A 673 26.32 -18.10 -4.07
N TRP A 674 26.83 -19.15 -4.72
CA TRP A 674 27.06 -20.46 -4.09
C TRP A 674 28.25 -20.47 -3.12
N MET A 675 29.23 -19.58 -3.31
CA MET A 675 30.43 -19.49 -2.46
C MET A 675 30.13 -19.12 -1.01
N ASP A 676 30.88 -19.64 -0.03
CA ASP A 676 30.71 -19.32 1.40
C ASP A 676 30.86 -17.82 1.73
N ARG A 677 31.79 -17.14 1.05
CA ARG A 677 32.12 -15.72 1.27
C ARG A 677 31.89 -14.89 -0.01
N PRO A 678 31.36 -13.66 0.08
CA PRO A 678 31.09 -12.83 -1.10
C PRO A 678 32.37 -12.24 -1.71
N ILE A 679 32.68 -12.61 -2.95
CA ILE A 679 33.66 -11.89 -3.78
C ILE A 679 33.00 -10.62 -4.30
N LYS A 680 32.97 -9.55 -3.48
CA LYS A 680 32.24 -8.30 -3.76
C LYS A 680 32.60 -7.68 -5.11
N SER A 681 33.87 -7.74 -5.52
CA SER A 681 34.35 -7.19 -6.79
C SER A 681 33.79 -7.93 -8.01
N LEU A 682 33.81 -9.26 -8.01
CA LEU A 682 33.22 -10.05 -9.10
C LEU A 682 31.68 -9.99 -9.11
N LEU A 683 31.03 -9.94 -7.95
CA LEU A 683 29.58 -9.72 -7.85
C LEU A 683 29.18 -8.34 -8.43
N LEU A 684 29.96 -7.30 -8.13
CA LEU A 684 29.77 -5.97 -8.73
C LEU A 684 30.03 -6.00 -10.24
N LEU A 685 31.15 -6.57 -10.69
CA LEU A 685 31.53 -6.61 -12.10
C LEU A 685 30.52 -7.41 -12.93
N THR A 686 30.00 -8.53 -12.41
CA THR A 686 28.95 -9.32 -13.09
C THR A 686 27.62 -8.58 -13.12
N LEU A 687 27.27 -7.83 -12.07
CA LEU A 687 26.05 -7.00 -12.05
C LEU A 687 26.15 -5.83 -13.06
N LEU A 688 27.29 -5.13 -13.10
CA LEU A 688 27.56 -4.06 -14.06
C LEU A 688 27.59 -4.61 -15.50
N ALA A 689 28.25 -5.74 -15.73
CA ALA A 689 28.21 -6.46 -17.01
C ALA A 689 26.78 -6.81 -17.43
N THR A 690 25.92 -7.23 -16.49
CA THR A 690 24.50 -7.50 -16.77
C THR A 690 23.78 -6.24 -17.24
N VAL A 691 23.95 -5.09 -16.57
CA VAL A 691 23.35 -3.81 -16.98
C VAL A 691 23.85 -3.37 -18.36
N VAL A 692 25.17 -3.39 -18.57
CA VAL A 692 25.78 -2.93 -19.83
C VAL A 692 25.37 -3.83 -20.99
N SER A 693 25.37 -5.16 -20.83
CA SER A 693 24.82 -6.07 -21.85
C SER A 693 23.35 -5.77 -22.16
N LEU A 694 22.49 -5.61 -21.15
CA LEU A 694 21.04 -5.45 -21.38
C LEU A 694 20.62 -4.08 -21.96
N HIS A 695 21.30 -2.99 -21.58
CA HIS A 695 20.88 -1.63 -21.95
C HIS A 695 21.81 -0.93 -22.96
N ALA A 696 23.07 -1.35 -23.10
CA ALA A 696 24.02 -0.74 -24.05
C ALA A 696 24.06 -1.44 -25.41
N LEU A 697 23.56 -2.68 -25.53
CA LEU A 697 23.63 -3.45 -26.77
C LEU A 697 23.01 -2.69 -27.97
N PRO A 698 21.75 -2.19 -27.90
CA PRO A 698 21.18 -1.30 -28.93
C PRO A 698 22.08 -0.12 -29.29
N ALA A 699 22.57 0.63 -28.28
CA ALA A 699 23.45 1.78 -28.47
C ALA A 699 24.81 1.45 -29.14
N VAL A 700 25.22 0.18 -29.17
CA VAL A 700 26.45 -0.31 -29.79
C VAL A 700 26.24 -0.81 -31.23
N ILE A 701 25.06 -1.32 -31.57
CA ILE A 701 24.78 -1.96 -32.87
C ILE A 701 23.90 -1.11 -33.80
N GLU A 702 23.04 -0.26 -33.26
CA GLU A 702 22.24 0.72 -34.01
C GLU A 702 23.04 2.02 -34.14
N SER A 703 23.08 2.60 -35.34
CA SER A 703 23.73 3.90 -35.61
C SER A 703 23.07 5.08 -34.90
N GLU A 704 21.73 5.12 -34.87
CA GLU A 704 20.93 6.26 -34.42
C GLU A 704 20.23 6.04 -33.06
N PRO A 705 19.90 7.11 -32.32
CA PRO A 705 19.00 7.03 -31.17
C PRO A 705 17.61 6.48 -31.53
N ARG A 706 17.27 5.29 -31.01
CA ARG A 706 15.97 4.64 -31.23
C ARG A 706 14.74 5.42 -30.73
N PHE A 707 14.70 5.93 -29.50
CA PHE A 707 13.43 6.47 -28.95
C PHE A 707 12.94 7.71 -29.69
N ALA A 708 11.89 7.57 -30.52
CA ALA A 708 11.22 8.66 -31.24
C ALA A 708 10.90 9.88 -30.32
N THR A 709 10.36 9.63 -29.13
CA THR A 709 10.07 10.68 -28.13
C THR A 709 11.33 11.36 -27.57
N ALA A 710 12.50 10.74 -27.64
CA ALA A 710 13.78 11.36 -27.24
C ALA A 710 14.26 12.40 -28.28
N TRP A 711 13.98 12.20 -29.57
CA TRP A 711 14.21 13.20 -30.61
C TRP A 711 13.37 14.45 -30.36
N GLN A 712 12.07 14.28 -30.04
CA GLN A 712 11.21 15.41 -29.71
C GLN A 712 11.72 16.19 -28.46
N HIS A 713 12.34 15.50 -27.50
CA HIS A 713 12.99 16.14 -26.37
C HIS A 713 14.27 16.92 -26.76
N LEU A 714 14.95 16.60 -27.88
CA LEU A 714 16.03 17.44 -28.41
C LEU A 714 15.51 18.80 -28.88
N GLY A 715 14.36 18.85 -29.56
CA GLY A 715 13.73 20.13 -29.95
C GLY A 715 13.35 20.97 -28.73
N PHE A 716 12.90 20.36 -27.64
CA PHE A 716 12.63 21.07 -26.39
C PHE A 716 13.91 21.70 -25.80
N LEU A 717 15.07 21.07 -25.97
CA LEU A 717 16.36 21.64 -25.56
C LEU A 717 16.85 22.73 -26.54
N GLU A 718 16.72 22.51 -27.85
CA GLU A 718 17.04 23.47 -28.91
C GLU A 718 16.28 24.78 -28.71
N TYR A 719 14.96 24.71 -28.56
CA TYR A 719 14.11 25.88 -28.38
C TYR A 719 14.44 26.64 -27.09
N ILE A 720 14.76 25.95 -25.99
CA ILE A 720 15.23 26.60 -24.75
C ILE A 720 16.59 27.27 -24.98
N ASP A 721 17.52 26.63 -25.68
CA ASP A 721 18.88 27.18 -25.88
C ASP A 721 18.87 28.41 -26.80
N ARG A 722 17.99 28.40 -27.79
CA ARG A 722 17.76 29.44 -28.81
C ARG A 722 16.96 30.64 -28.28
N THR A 723 15.89 30.40 -27.50
CA THR A 723 14.96 31.46 -27.06
C THR A 723 15.09 31.85 -25.58
N GLY A 724 15.63 30.97 -24.73
CA GLY A 724 15.63 31.11 -23.28
C GLY A 724 14.25 30.90 -22.62
N THR A 725 13.24 30.42 -23.36
CA THR A 725 11.85 30.32 -22.87
C THR A 725 11.26 28.91 -23.02
N ALA A 726 10.14 28.68 -22.33
CA ALA A 726 9.31 27.48 -22.43
C ALA A 726 7.94 27.85 -22.99
N VAL A 727 7.28 26.95 -23.72
CA VAL A 727 6.04 27.27 -24.46
C VAL A 727 4.92 26.27 -24.14
N PRO A 728 4.12 26.51 -23.09
CA PRO A 728 3.09 25.58 -22.63
C PRO A 728 2.00 25.24 -23.65
N ASP A 729 1.75 26.13 -24.61
CA ASP A 729 0.68 25.98 -25.60
C ASP A 729 1.08 25.02 -26.76
N LEU A 730 2.36 24.63 -26.90
CA LEU A 730 2.85 23.70 -27.95
C LEU A 730 2.81 22.21 -27.53
N ASP A 731 3.05 21.90 -26.25
CA ASP A 731 3.05 20.52 -25.72
C ASP A 731 2.84 20.53 -24.20
N ALA A 732 1.99 19.65 -23.68
CA ALA A 732 1.68 19.55 -22.25
C ALA A 732 2.92 19.43 -21.34
N ARG A 733 4.01 18.81 -21.82
CA ARG A 733 5.28 18.66 -21.07
C ARG A 733 5.94 19.99 -20.75
N TRP A 734 5.69 21.06 -21.51
CA TRP A 734 6.21 22.40 -21.22
C TRP A 734 5.65 23.02 -19.92
N SER A 735 4.55 22.48 -19.36
CA SER A 735 4.09 22.80 -18.00
C SER A 735 4.94 22.16 -16.88
N TRP A 736 5.92 21.33 -17.26
CA TRP A 736 6.96 20.75 -16.39
C TRP A 736 8.36 20.87 -17.04
N PRO A 737 8.86 22.10 -17.27
CA PRO A 737 10.07 22.33 -18.05
C PRO A 737 11.38 21.97 -17.33
N GLY A 738 11.33 21.51 -16.07
CA GLY A 738 12.48 21.41 -15.18
C GLY A 738 13.62 20.51 -15.67
N PHE A 739 13.32 19.37 -16.32
CA PHE A 739 14.36 18.52 -16.93
C PHE A 739 14.97 19.17 -18.17
N PHE A 740 14.14 19.70 -19.07
CA PHE A 740 14.60 20.29 -20.33
C PHE A 740 15.47 21.53 -20.09
N ALA A 741 15.04 22.42 -19.18
CA ALA A 741 15.81 23.61 -18.80
C ALA A 741 17.13 23.26 -18.10
N ALA A 742 17.14 22.25 -17.21
CA ALA A 742 18.37 21.80 -16.56
C ALA A 742 19.33 21.12 -17.54
N ALA A 743 18.81 20.33 -18.49
CA ALA A 743 19.62 19.65 -19.49
C ALA A 743 20.20 20.62 -20.53
N ALA A 744 19.42 21.58 -21.03
CA ALA A 744 19.91 22.67 -21.89
C ALA A 744 20.99 23.49 -21.18
N PHE A 745 20.77 23.88 -19.92
CA PHE A 745 21.77 24.59 -19.12
C PHE A 745 23.09 23.81 -18.99
N VAL A 746 23.02 22.50 -18.70
CA VAL A 746 24.22 21.65 -18.59
C VAL A 746 24.91 21.47 -19.95
N ALA A 747 24.16 21.27 -21.04
CA ALA A 747 24.72 21.16 -22.38
C ALA A 747 25.47 22.44 -22.79
N LYS A 748 24.82 23.61 -22.62
CA LYS A 748 25.41 24.94 -22.89
C LYS A 748 26.63 25.20 -22.01
N ALA A 749 26.60 24.84 -20.73
CA ALA A 749 27.73 24.98 -19.81
C ALA A 749 28.92 24.06 -20.12
N CYS A 750 28.66 22.89 -20.73
CA CYS A 750 29.69 21.96 -21.21
C CYS A 750 30.17 22.28 -22.65
N GLY A 751 29.58 23.27 -23.33
CA GLY A 751 29.88 23.59 -24.73
C GLY A 751 29.38 22.54 -25.74
N VAL A 752 28.37 21.76 -25.37
CA VAL A 752 27.83 20.65 -26.18
C VAL A 752 26.58 21.12 -26.93
N SER A 753 26.69 21.22 -28.26
CA SER A 753 25.59 21.63 -29.16
C SER A 753 24.83 20.46 -29.78
N ASP A 754 25.40 19.26 -29.80
CA ASP A 754 24.76 18.03 -30.26
C ASP A 754 24.68 17.02 -29.09
N LEU A 755 23.48 16.48 -28.88
CA LEU A 755 23.16 15.54 -27.81
C LEU A 755 22.74 14.17 -28.34
N THR A 756 22.87 13.90 -29.64
CA THR A 756 22.51 12.63 -30.30
C THR A 756 23.20 11.44 -29.61
N GLU A 757 24.52 11.49 -29.43
CA GLU A 757 25.26 10.48 -28.64
C GLU A 757 24.85 10.44 -27.16
N VAL A 758 24.52 11.59 -26.56
CA VAL A 758 24.07 11.63 -25.14
C VAL A 758 22.76 10.88 -24.98
N ILE A 759 21.79 11.05 -25.90
CA ILE A 759 20.50 10.34 -25.82
C ILE A 759 20.61 8.87 -26.23
N ARG A 760 21.52 8.52 -27.15
CA ARG A 760 21.88 7.13 -27.52
C ARG A 760 22.35 6.32 -26.31
N TRP A 761 23.29 6.86 -25.54
CA TRP A 761 23.88 6.17 -24.38
C TRP A 761 23.08 6.34 -23.07
N TRP A 762 22.15 7.29 -23.01
CA TRP A 762 21.38 7.63 -21.80
C TRP A 762 20.73 6.43 -21.08
N PRO A 763 20.08 5.46 -21.75
CA PRO A 763 19.48 4.30 -21.07
C PRO A 763 20.49 3.50 -20.23
N THR A 764 21.72 3.36 -20.73
CA THR A 764 22.79 2.68 -19.97
C THR A 764 23.24 3.54 -18.78
N VAL A 765 23.43 4.84 -18.98
CA VAL A 765 23.86 5.78 -17.95
C VAL A 765 22.84 5.85 -16.81
N ILE A 766 21.55 6.02 -17.10
CA ILE A 766 20.52 6.17 -16.07
C ILE A 766 20.32 4.88 -15.26
N GLN A 767 20.42 3.71 -15.88
CA GLN A 767 20.32 2.42 -15.17
C GLN A 767 21.54 2.16 -14.26
N LEU A 768 22.75 2.51 -14.71
CA LEU A 768 23.95 2.46 -13.88
C LEU A 768 23.87 3.43 -12.70
N LEU A 769 23.37 4.66 -12.92
CA LEU A 769 23.10 5.63 -11.85
C LEU A 769 22.05 5.11 -10.86
N CYS A 770 20.99 4.44 -11.32
CA CYS A 770 19.95 3.85 -10.48
C CYS A 770 20.47 2.73 -9.55
N LEU A 771 21.59 2.08 -9.86
CA LEU A 771 22.22 1.13 -8.94
C LEU A 771 22.74 1.80 -7.66
N ALA A 772 23.24 3.04 -7.72
CA ALA A 772 23.81 3.72 -6.55
C ALA A 772 22.81 3.92 -5.38
N PRO A 773 21.60 4.49 -5.58
CA PRO A 773 20.60 4.55 -4.53
C PRO A 773 20.01 3.18 -4.17
N MET A 774 20.03 2.19 -5.07
CA MET A 774 19.64 0.81 -4.74
C MET A 774 20.66 0.13 -3.80
N PHE A 775 21.97 0.32 -4.02
CA PHE A 775 23.02 -0.11 -3.10
C PHE A 775 22.90 0.56 -1.72
N LEU A 776 22.50 1.84 -1.69
CA LEU A 776 22.19 2.56 -0.46
C LEU A 776 20.93 1.99 0.22
N LEU A 777 19.85 1.76 -0.53
CA LEU A 777 18.59 1.21 -0.02
C LEU A 777 18.78 -0.17 0.62
N VAL A 778 19.63 -1.06 0.09
CA VAL A 778 19.88 -2.36 0.72
C VAL A 778 20.66 -2.28 2.05
N ARG A 779 21.25 -1.13 2.44
CA ARG A 779 21.76 -0.92 3.82
C ARG A 779 20.61 -0.93 4.84
N SER A 780 19.42 -0.47 4.44
CA SER A 780 18.21 -0.45 5.27
C SER A 780 17.63 -1.83 5.61
N LEU A 781 18.10 -2.92 4.96
CA LEU A 781 17.52 -4.26 5.07
C LEU A 781 18.32 -5.22 5.97
N ARG A 782 17.62 -5.93 6.85
CA ARG A 782 18.15 -7.03 7.69
C ARG A 782 18.04 -8.36 6.93
N ALA A 783 18.96 -8.54 6.00
CA ALA A 783 19.00 -9.62 5.04
C ALA A 783 20.44 -10.14 4.86
N SER A 784 20.60 -11.40 4.47
CA SER A 784 21.92 -11.96 4.11
C SER A 784 22.51 -11.26 2.87
N TRP A 785 23.83 -11.35 2.68
CA TRP A 785 24.47 -10.74 1.51
C TRP A 785 23.90 -11.30 0.20
N ARG A 786 23.61 -12.62 0.15
CA ARG A 786 22.99 -13.29 -1.00
C ARG A 786 21.64 -12.66 -1.34
N ALA A 787 20.78 -12.43 -0.34
CA ALA A 787 19.49 -11.77 -0.53
C ALA A 787 19.63 -10.36 -1.13
N LYS A 788 20.60 -9.57 -0.63
CA LYS A 788 20.84 -8.19 -1.11
C LYS A 788 21.31 -8.18 -2.56
N TRP A 789 22.34 -8.95 -2.90
CA TRP A 789 22.85 -9.04 -4.28
C TRP A 789 21.80 -9.62 -5.24
N THR A 790 21.07 -10.65 -4.84
CA THR A 790 19.99 -11.23 -5.66
C THR A 790 18.85 -10.23 -5.89
N GLY A 791 18.48 -9.42 -4.89
CA GLY A 791 17.46 -8.39 -5.05
C GLY A 791 17.88 -7.23 -5.97
N LEU A 792 19.16 -6.82 -5.92
CA LEU A 792 19.72 -5.83 -6.86
C LEU A 792 19.77 -6.37 -8.29
N TRP A 793 20.05 -7.65 -8.46
CA TRP A 793 20.12 -8.29 -9.76
C TRP A 793 18.74 -8.57 -10.38
N ILE A 794 17.75 -8.99 -9.56
CA ILE A 794 16.35 -9.09 -10.00
C ILE A 794 15.81 -7.72 -10.43
N PHE A 795 16.22 -6.62 -9.77
CA PHE A 795 15.87 -5.27 -10.19
C PHE A 795 16.36 -4.97 -11.61
N VAL A 796 17.63 -5.28 -11.93
CA VAL A 796 18.20 -5.15 -13.29
C VAL A 796 17.46 -6.04 -14.30
N LEU A 797 17.34 -7.35 -14.03
CA LEU A 797 16.69 -8.30 -14.93
C LEU A 797 15.17 -8.05 -15.14
N SER A 798 14.58 -7.12 -14.40
CA SER A 798 13.17 -6.73 -14.54
C SER A 798 12.99 -5.32 -15.14
N GLY A 799 14.07 -4.63 -15.51
CA GLY A 799 14.08 -3.25 -16.00
C GLY A 799 13.55 -3.06 -17.43
N TRP A 800 12.69 -3.94 -17.94
CA TRP A 800 12.27 -3.97 -19.35
C TRP A 800 11.33 -2.83 -19.77
N VAL A 801 10.86 -2.00 -18.84
CA VAL A 801 9.70 -1.09 -18.97
C VAL A 801 9.89 0.03 -20.01
N GLY A 802 11.11 0.30 -20.46
CA GLY A 802 11.39 1.24 -21.56
C GLY A 802 11.38 2.72 -21.23
N GLN A 803 10.91 3.11 -20.03
CA GLN A 803 10.92 4.50 -19.53
C GLN A 803 12.33 4.98 -19.09
N ASP A 804 13.39 4.32 -19.57
CA ASP A 804 14.80 4.65 -19.34
C ASP A 804 15.45 5.49 -20.46
N TYR A 805 14.69 5.89 -21.48
CA TYR A 805 15.10 6.87 -22.49
C TYR A 805 15.34 8.28 -21.91
N PHE A 806 15.98 9.15 -22.71
CA PHE A 806 16.26 10.55 -22.34
C PHE A 806 14.95 11.30 -22.07
N SER A 807 14.58 11.41 -20.80
CA SER A 807 13.23 11.77 -20.39
C SER A 807 13.16 12.29 -18.95
N PRO A 808 12.16 13.14 -18.64
CA PRO A 808 11.87 13.51 -17.26
C PRO A 808 11.41 12.32 -16.40
N GLN A 809 10.86 11.24 -16.99
CA GLN A 809 10.41 10.08 -16.22
C GLN A 809 11.60 9.25 -15.73
N GLY A 810 12.55 8.90 -16.60
CA GLY A 810 13.77 8.18 -16.21
C GLY A 810 14.62 8.98 -15.22
N PHE A 811 14.78 10.28 -15.46
CA PHE A 811 15.47 11.18 -14.53
C PHE A 811 14.79 11.25 -13.16
N THR A 812 13.47 11.47 -13.10
CA THR A 812 12.77 11.54 -11.80
C THR A 812 12.64 10.18 -11.09
N PHE A 813 12.73 9.06 -11.81
CA PHE A 813 12.85 7.74 -11.20
C PHE A 813 14.15 7.60 -10.40
N LEU A 814 15.29 8.06 -10.93
CA LEU A 814 16.55 8.15 -10.18
C LEU A 814 16.41 8.99 -8.91
N LEU A 815 15.75 10.16 -8.99
CA LEU A 815 15.48 11.02 -7.83
C LEU A 815 14.56 10.33 -6.80
N TYR A 816 13.55 9.59 -7.24
CA TYR A 816 12.67 8.77 -6.38
C TYR A 816 13.47 7.68 -5.64
N LEU A 817 14.36 6.96 -6.32
CA LEU A 817 15.21 5.95 -5.69
C LEU A 817 16.12 6.58 -4.62
N ALA A 818 16.77 7.70 -4.93
CA ALA A 818 17.62 8.43 -3.98
C ALA A 818 16.84 8.92 -2.76
N PHE A 819 15.66 9.51 -2.99
CA PHE A 819 14.74 9.98 -1.96
C PHE A 819 14.28 8.86 -1.03
N VAL A 820 13.84 7.73 -1.58
CA VAL A 820 13.42 6.54 -0.82
C VAL A 820 14.60 5.93 -0.04
N ALA A 821 15.78 5.85 -0.64
CA ALA A 821 16.98 5.36 0.03
C ALA A 821 17.38 6.24 1.22
N VAL A 822 17.39 7.57 1.05
CA VAL A 822 17.71 8.52 2.14
C VAL A 822 16.68 8.43 3.28
N LEU A 823 15.37 8.38 2.95
CA LEU A 823 14.30 8.20 3.95
C LEU A 823 14.48 6.90 4.77
N LEU A 824 14.74 5.78 4.09
CA LEU A 824 14.79 4.46 4.72
C LEU A 824 16.13 4.11 5.36
N VAL A 825 17.20 4.85 5.10
CA VAL A 825 18.50 4.65 5.77
C VAL A 825 18.61 5.49 7.04
N TRP A 826 18.20 6.77 7.04
CA TRP A 826 18.46 7.70 8.14
C TRP A 826 17.23 8.24 8.90
N PHE A 827 16.02 8.18 8.34
CA PHE A 827 14.83 8.87 8.90
C PHE A 827 13.72 7.94 9.40
N ARG A 828 14.07 6.72 9.79
CA ARG A 828 13.17 5.78 10.47
C ARG A 828 13.22 5.96 11.98
N ALA A 829 12.21 5.46 12.69
CA ALA A 829 12.22 5.42 14.15
C ALA A 829 13.37 4.50 14.65
N PRO A 830 14.28 4.98 15.52
CA PRO A 830 15.40 4.20 16.04
C PRO A 830 14.96 3.20 17.12
N ARG A 831 15.81 2.19 17.40
CA ARG A 831 15.61 1.15 18.43
C ARG A 831 14.35 0.32 18.18
N VAL A 832 14.30 -0.40 17.05
CA VAL A 832 13.15 -1.26 16.72
C VAL A 832 13.22 -2.56 17.53
N LEU A 833 12.77 -2.49 18.78
CA LEU A 833 12.86 -3.55 19.80
C LEU A 833 12.42 -4.92 19.27
N TRP A 834 13.19 -5.95 19.63
CA TRP A 834 12.92 -7.34 19.24
C TRP A 834 11.76 -7.93 20.05
N ALA A 835 10.53 -7.70 19.56
CA ALA A 835 9.35 -8.43 20.01
C ALA A 835 9.38 -9.90 19.53
N LYS A 836 8.26 -10.63 19.60
CA LYS A 836 8.10 -12.01 19.08
C LYS A 836 8.42 -12.20 17.58
N ARG A 837 8.73 -11.12 16.85
CA ARG A 837 9.22 -11.11 15.47
C ARG A 837 10.35 -10.09 15.35
N ARG A 838 11.39 -10.43 14.59
CA ARG A 838 12.49 -9.52 14.28
C ARG A 838 12.02 -8.49 13.24
N PRO A 839 12.47 -7.23 13.31
CA PRO A 839 12.29 -6.30 12.21
C PRO A 839 12.93 -6.83 10.93
N GLY A 840 12.26 -6.69 9.78
CA GLY A 840 12.88 -6.95 8.47
C GLY A 840 13.96 -5.93 8.09
N GLU A 841 13.96 -4.81 8.80
CA GLU A 841 14.82 -3.65 8.65
C GLU A 841 16.02 -3.71 9.61
N THR A 842 17.16 -3.12 9.19
CA THR A 842 18.29 -2.79 10.09
C THR A 842 17.90 -1.72 11.10
N GLU A 843 18.78 -1.44 12.07
CA GLU A 843 18.71 -0.16 12.79
C GLU A 843 19.01 1.01 11.83
N VAL A 844 18.71 2.22 12.27
CA VAL A 844 19.02 3.47 11.55
C VAL A 844 20.53 3.67 11.55
N GLU A 845 21.11 4.07 10.42
CA GLU A 845 22.53 4.44 10.39
C GLU A 845 22.77 5.65 11.32
N PRO A 846 23.86 5.67 12.12
CA PRO A 846 24.16 6.79 12.99
C PRO A 846 24.40 8.04 12.14
N ALA A 847 23.75 9.14 12.52
CA ALA A 847 23.93 10.45 11.90
C ALA A 847 23.64 11.55 12.93
N GLY A 848 24.56 12.51 13.06
CA GLY A 848 24.46 13.68 13.92
C GLY A 848 23.43 14.70 13.43
N ARG A 849 23.10 15.70 14.26
CA ARG A 849 22.05 16.69 13.91
C ARG A 849 22.39 17.51 12.66
N ARG A 850 23.66 17.86 12.44
CA ARG A 850 24.11 18.56 11.23
C ARG A 850 23.90 17.70 9.98
N GLU A 851 24.35 16.44 10.00
CA GLU A 851 24.18 15.47 8.91
C GLU A 851 22.69 15.22 8.62
N ARG A 852 21.87 15.00 9.66
CA ARG A 852 20.41 14.87 9.51
C ARG A 852 19.76 16.13 8.94
N ALA A 853 20.26 17.33 9.25
CA ALA A 853 19.78 18.56 8.65
C ALA A 853 20.16 18.67 7.16
N VAL A 854 21.39 18.31 6.78
CA VAL A 854 21.81 18.25 5.37
C VAL A 854 21.00 17.19 4.61
N LEU A 855 20.82 15.99 5.16
CA LEU A 855 20.01 14.94 4.54
C LEU A 855 18.53 15.33 4.42
N LEU A 856 18.00 16.15 5.33
CA LEU A 856 16.65 16.71 5.21
C LEU A 856 16.58 17.74 4.07
N LEU A 857 17.58 18.62 3.95
CA LEU A 857 17.66 19.59 2.84
C LEU A 857 17.82 18.87 1.50
N VAL A 858 18.58 17.76 1.44
CA VAL A 858 18.65 16.87 0.26
C VAL A 858 17.29 16.26 -0.06
N LEU A 859 16.53 15.74 0.92
CA LEU A 859 15.18 15.24 0.68
C LEU A 859 14.22 16.32 0.17
N MET A 860 14.31 17.53 0.72
CA MET A 860 13.51 18.68 0.28
C MET A 860 13.90 19.11 -1.15
N GLY A 861 15.20 19.17 -1.46
CA GLY A 861 15.72 19.50 -2.78
C GLY A 861 15.36 18.45 -3.85
N LEU A 862 15.52 17.15 -3.54
CA LEU A 862 15.10 16.06 -4.43
C LEU A 862 13.61 16.15 -4.75
N PHE A 863 12.75 16.39 -3.76
CA PHE A 863 11.31 16.54 -4.01
C PHE A 863 10.99 17.81 -4.80
N ALA A 864 11.58 18.96 -4.41
CA ALA A 864 11.37 20.24 -5.08
C ALA A 864 11.92 20.28 -6.51
N ALA A 865 12.91 19.47 -6.86
CA ALA A 865 13.41 19.28 -8.22
C ALA A 865 12.49 18.36 -9.07
N THR A 866 11.83 17.39 -8.45
CA THR A 866 10.86 16.51 -9.14
C THR A 866 9.57 17.25 -9.53
N VAL A 867 9.06 18.13 -8.65
CA VAL A 867 7.82 18.90 -8.86
C VAL A 867 7.75 19.66 -10.20
N PRO A 868 8.74 20.49 -10.60
CA PRO A 868 8.74 21.20 -11.88
C PRO A 868 9.12 20.32 -13.08
N THR A 869 9.41 19.04 -12.86
CA THR A 869 10.08 18.17 -13.83
C THR A 869 9.19 17.06 -14.38
N HIS A 870 8.28 16.50 -13.57
CA HIS A 870 7.40 15.43 -14.04
C HIS A 870 6.07 15.44 -13.31
N GLN A 871 4.96 15.34 -14.04
CA GLN A 871 3.61 15.35 -13.48
C GLN A 871 3.35 14.22 -12.45
N LEU A 872 3.61 12.95 -12.80
CA LEU A 872 3.27 11.80 -11.94
C LEU A 872 4.20 11.57 -10.73
N THR A 873 5.53 11.59 -10.92
CA THR A 873 6.51 11.16 -9.90
C THR A 873 6.37 11.83 -8.51
N PRO A 874 6.09 13.14 -8.38
CA PRO A 874 5.89 13.80 -7.08
C PRO A 874 4.74 13.18 -6.26
N PHE A 875 3.65 12.76 -6.90
CA PHE A 875 2.54 12.09 -6.21
C PHE A 875 2.95 10.72 -5.66
N VAL A 876 3.77 9.96 -6.40
CA VAL A 876 4.28 8.66 -5.95
C VAL A 876 5.26 8.83 -4.77
N MET A 877 6.17 9.80 -4.86
CA MET A 877 7.07 10.17 -3.76
C MET A 877 6.29 10.59 -2.50
N LEU A 878 5.26 11.43 -2.66
CA LEU A 878 4.39 11.90 -1.58
C LEU A 878 3.58 10.76 -0.97
N GLY A 879 2.97 9.89 -1.79
CA GLY A 879 2.20 8.74 -1.35
C GLY A 879 3.05 7.74 -0.56
N VAL A 880 4.26 7.42 -1.06
CA VAL A 880 5.20 6.53 -0.37
C VAL A 880 5.63 7.12 0.98
N LEU A 881 5.98 8.42 1.01
CA LEU A 881 6.32 9.10 2.25
C LEU A 881 5.15 9.11 3.26
N ALA A 882 3.94 9.45 2.81
CA ALA A 882 2.75 9.48 3.65
C ALA A 882 2.43 8.09 4.22
N ALA A 883 2.52 7.04 3.42
CA ALA A 883 2.34 5.66 3.88
C ALA A 883 3.45 5.23 4.86
N LEU A 884 4.72 5.59 4.63
CA LEU A 884 5.80 5.35 5.59
C LEU A 884 5.56 6.08 6.92
N VAL A 885 5.03 7.31 6.90
CA VAL A 885 4.63 8.05 8.12
C VAL A 885 3.47 7.33 8.83
N LEU A 886 2.40 6.96 8.12
CA LEU A 886 1.21 6.29 8.67
C LEU A 886 1.52 4.91 9.29
N VAL A 887 2.42 4.14 8.67
CA VAL A 887 2.86 2.81 9.14
C VAL A 887 3.91 2.92 10.28
N GLY A 888 4.32 4.13 10.66
CA GLY A 888 5.27 4.41 11.73
C GLY A 888 6.71 4.07 11.37
N ARG A 889 7.08 4.25 10.09
CA ARG A 889 8.40 3.98 9.53
C ARG A 889 9.19 5.22 9.11
N SER A 890 8.57 6.40 9.06
CA SER A 890 9.30 7.68 8.97
C SER A 890 9.01 8.59 10.16
N GLU A 891 10.04 9.28 10.66
CA GLU A 891 9.92 10.31 11.70
C GLU A 891 9.49 11.68 11.14
N LEU A 892 9.58 11.89 9.82
CA LEU A 892 9.39 13.18 9.16
C LEU A 892 7.91 13.52 8.92
N ARG A 893 7.13 13.55 10.00
CA ARG A 893 5.66 13.65 9.99
C ARG A 893 5.09 14.94 9.38
N GLY A 894 5.89 16.00 9.19
CA GLY A 894 5.45 17.25 8.57
C GLY A 894 5.77 17.34 7.07
N LEU A 895 6.76 16.60 6.55
CA LEU A 895 7.09 16.60 5.13
C LEU A 895 5.91 16.24 4.21
N PRO A 896 5.00 15.29 4.50
CA PRO A 896 3.82 15.06 3.67
C PRO A 896 2.95 16.32 3.46
N ILE A 897 2.91 17.22 4.44
CA ILE A 897 2.14 18.47 4.33
C ILE A 897 2.91 19.48 3.47
N LEU A 898 4.22 19.66 3.72
CA LEU A 898 5.07 20.54 2.91
C LEU A 898 5.09 20.13 1.43
N PHE A 899 5.28 18.84 1.17
CA PHE A 899 5.34 18.27 -0.18
C PHE A 899 3.96 18.25 -0.87
N GLY A 900 2.88 18.01 -0.12
CA GLY A 900 1.52 18.22 -0.61
C GLY A 900 1.27 19.67 -1.03
N VAL A 901 1.70 20.65 -0.23
CA VAL A 901 1.62 22.08 -0.58
C VAL A 901 2.44 22.40 -1.83
N LEU A 902 3.68 21.90 -1.96
CA LEU A 902 4.50 22.14 -3.16
C LEU A 902 3.84 21.63 -4.45
N VAL A 903 3.30 20.40 -4.44
CA VAL A 903 2.60 19.81 -5.61
C VAL A 903 1.34 20.60 -5.94
N VAL A 904 0.51 20.90 -4.92
CA VAL A 904 -0.76 21.62 -5.10
C VAL A 904 -0.55 23.06 -5.56
N VAL A 905 0.53 23.72 -5.13
CA VAL A 905 0.91 25.07 -5.60
C VAL A 905 1.44 25.02 -7.04
N TRP A 906 2.29 24.04 -7.40
CA TRP A 906 2.76 23.91 -8.79
C TRP A 906 1.60 23.69 -9.74
N LEU A 907 0.71 22.74 -9.43
CA LEU A 907 -0.45 22.46 -10.27
C LEU A 907 -1.39 23.66 -10.36
N GLY A 908 -1.80 24.22 -9.21
CA GLY A 908 -2.78 25.30 -9.17
C GLY A 908 -2.33 26.62 -9.78
N PHE A 909 -1.01 26.91 -9.84
CA PHE A 909 -0.49 28.17 -10.37
C PHE A 909 0.35 28.02 -11.64
N LEU A 910 1.31 27.09 -11.67
CA LEU A 910 2.38 27.07 -12.70
C LEU A 910 2.12 26.07 -13.84
N ALA A 911 1.34 25.02 -13.60
CA ALA A 911 0.83 24.12 -14.64
C ALA A 911 -0.59 24.48 -15.12
N GLU A 912 -1.01 25.75 -14.92
CA GLU A 912 -2.28 26.30 -15.38
C GLU A 912 -2.56 26.06 -16.87
N PRO A 913 -1.63 26.30 -17.82
CA PRO A 913 -1.89 26.10 -19.25
C PRO A 913 -2.34 24.69 -19.61
N TYR A 914 -1.84 23.68 -18.87
CA TYR A 914 -2.28 22.31 -19.06
C TYR A 914 -3.68 22.10 -18.47
N TRP A 915 -3.91 22.37 -17.18
CA TRP A 915 -5.17 21.96 -16.56
C TRP A 915 -6.39 22.77 -16.98
N SER A 916 -6.24 24.01 -17.44
CA SER A 916 -7.38 24.83 -17.91
C SER A 916 -7.99 24.35 -19.24
N GLY A 917 -7.30 23.47 -19.97
CA GLY A 917 -7.84 22.78 -21.14
C GLY A 917 -8.20 21.31 -20.89
N HIS A 918 -7.49 20.64 -19.98
CA HIS A 918 -7.48 19.18 -19.84
C HIS A 918 -8.07 18.69 -18.50
N PHE A 919 -9.11 19.38 -17.99
CA PHE A 919 -9.69 19.09 -16.68
C PHE A 919 -10.28 17.67 -16.57
N ASP A 920 -11.00 17.21 -17.62
CA ASP A 920 -11.57 15.86 -17.65
C ASP A 920 -10.53 14.76 -17.82
N GLU A 921 -9.38 15.02 -18.45
CA GLU A 921 -8.24 14.07 -18.48
C GLU A 921 -7.63 13.90 -17.07
N LEU A 922 -7.42 15.02 -16.39
CA LEU A 922 -6.82 15.08 -15.05
C LEU A 922 -7.71 14.45 -13.97
N PHE A 923 -9.03 14.63 -14.06
CA PHE A 923 -9.95 14.27 -12.99
C PHE A 923 -11.02 13.22 -13.36
N GLY A 924 -11.36 13.05 -14.65
CA GLY A 924 -12.36 12.06 -15.10
C GLY A 924 -11.93 10.61 -14.89
N GLY A 925 -10.62 10.34 -14.88
CA GLY A 925 -10.05 9.04 -14.54
C GLY A 925 -10.10 8.68 -13.04
N VAL A 926 -10.45 9.62 -12.16
CA VAL A 926 -10.40 9.43 -10.69
C VAL A 926 -11.47 8.45 -10.23
N GLY A 927 -11.05 7.39 -9.54
CA GLY A 927 -11.92 6.28 -9.14
C GLY A 927 -12.25 5.29 -10.26
N GLY A 928 -11.87 5.56 -11.51
CA GLY A 928 -12.07 4.70 -12.69
C GLY A 928 -11.20 3.44 -12.74
N VAL A 929 -10.88 2.83 -11.59
CA VAL A 929 -9.78 1.86 -11.39
C VAL A 929 -9.72 0.77 -12.46
N GLY A 930 -10.83 0.06 -12.71
CA GLY A 930 -10.83 -1.04 -13.67
C GLY A 930 -10.83 -0.59 -15.13
N GLY A 931 -11.29 0.64 -15.44
CA GLY A 931 -11.11 1.26 -16.75
C GLY A 931 -9.64 1.58 -16.99
N ASN A 932 -9.00 2.24 -16.03
CA ASN A 932 -7.56 2.56 -16.05
C ASN A 932 -6.69 1.30 -16.13
N VAL A 933 -7.10 0.18 -15.51
CA VAL A 933 -6.44 -1.13 -15.66
C VAL A 933 -6.71 -1.77 -17.04
N SER A 934 -7.94 -1.70 -17.55
CA SER A 934 -8.33 -2.26 -18.85
C SER A 934 -7.56 -1.61 -20.00
N SER A 935 -7.56 -0.28 -20.08
CA SER A 935 -6.81 0.46 -21.11
C SER A 935 -5.29 0.29 -20.97
N SER A 936 -4.78 0.03 -19.76
CA SER A 936 -3.36 -0.22 -19.54
C SER A 936 -2.91 -1.67 -19.70
N VAL A 937 -3.82 -2.63 -19.93
CA VAL A 937 -3.47 -4.07 -19.97
C VAL A 937 -4.19 -4.82 -21.09
N SER A 938 -5.53 -4.91 -21.12
CA SER A 938 -6.23 -5.68 -22.16
C SER A 938 -6.31 -4.93 -23.48
N GLY A 939 -6.62 -3.64 -23.45
CA GLY A 939 -6.69 -2.78 -24.65
C GLY A 939 -5.36 -2.61 -25.39
N ARG A 940 -4.23 -3.02 -24.79
CA ARG A 940 -2.90 -3.07 -25.43
C ARG A 940 -2.50 -4.46 -25.94
N ILE A 941 -3.35 -5.48 -25.76
CA ILE A 941 -3.13 -6.88 -26.21
C ILE A 941 -4.12 -7.26 -27.33
N GLU A 942 -5.23 -6.52 -27.45
CA GLU A 942 -6.22 -6.67 -28.51
C GLU A 942 -5.72 -5.98 -29.80
N GLY A 943 -5.39 -6.77 -30.83
CA GLY A 943 -4.81 -6.29 -32.09
C GLY A 943 -3.47 -6.95 -32.43
N GLY A 944 -2.91 -6.61 -33.58
CA GLY A 944 -1.52 -6.92 -33.94
C GLY A 944 -1.18 -8.36 -34.32
N SER A 945 0.12 -8.55 -34.58
CA SER A 945 0.73 -9.82 -34.96
C SER A 945 0.81 -10.79 -33.78
N SER A 946 0.66 -12.10 -34.02
CA SER A 946 0.76 -13.13 -32.98
C SER A 946 2.14 -13.20 -32.30
N SER A 947 3.19 -12.76 -32.99
CA SER A 947 4.53 -12.59 -32.44
C SER A 947 4.64 -11.40 -31.49
N HIS A 948 4.04 -10.24 -31.82
CA HIS A 948 4.04 -9.09 -30.92
C HIS A 948 3.09 -9.30 -29.72
N GLN A 949 1.94 -9.96 -29.92
CA GLN A 949 1.09 -10.43 -28.81
C GLN A 949 1.87 -11.29 -27.81
N LEU A 950 2.79 -12.16 -28.27
CA LEU A 950 3.65 -12.93 -27.37
C LEU A 950 4.60 -12.03 -26.55
N VAL A 951 5.20 -10.99 -27.15
CA VAL A 951 6.00 -9.98 -26.43
C VAL A 951 5.17 -9.34 -25.31
N LEU A 952 3.93 -8.93 -25.61
CA LEU A 952 3.01 -8.31 -24.67
C LEU A 952 2.56 -9.26 -23.55
N TYR A 953 2.29 -10.53 -23.86
CA TYR A 953 2.03 -11.56 -22.85
C TYR A 953 3.26 -11.83 -21.96
N VAL A 954 4.48 -11.83 -22.51
CA VAL A 954 5.71 -11.98 -21.72
C VAL A 954 5.92 -10.78 -20.79
N ARG A 955 5.66 -9.54 -21.23
CA ARG A 955 5.67 -8.33 -20.38
C ARG A 955 4.74 -8.48 -19.17
N VAL A 956 3.48 -8.85 -19.40
CA VAL A 956 2.49 -9.07 -18.32
C VAL A 956 2.91 -10.24 -17.41
N ALA A 957 3.39 -11.34 -17.98
CA ALA A 957 3.86 -12.50 -17.22
C ALA A 957 5.07 -12.18 -16.34
N MET A 958 6.04 -11.40 -16.82
CA MET A 958 7.19 -10.95 -16.02
C MET A 958 6.75 -10.07 -14.85
N ALA A 959 5.93 -9.05 -15.09
CA ALA A 959 5.43 -8.18 -14.02
C ALA A 959 4.66 -8.99 -12.97
N GLY A 960 3.73 -9.84 -13.40
CA GLY A 960 2.96 -10.73 -12.53
C GLY A 960 3.84 -11.69 -11.73
N ALA A 961 4.86 -12.30 -12.37
CA ALA A 961 5.78 -13.22 -11.71
C ALA A 961 6.66 -12.53 -10.65
N VAL A 962 7.23 -11.35 -10.95
CA VAL A 962 8.05 -10.58 -10.00
C VAL A 962 7.21 -10.14 -8.79
N LEU A 963 5.97 -9.69 -9.01
CA LEU A 963 5.05 -9.31 -7.94
C LEU A 963 4.58 -10.52 -7.11
N ALA A 964 4.26 -11.65 -7.74
CA ALA A 964 3.92 -12.89 -7.05
C ALA A 964 5.09 -13.42 -6.21
N PHE A 965 6.32 -13.31 -6.72
CA PHE A 965 7.53 -13.72 -6.01
C PHE A 965 7.88 -12.75 -4.86
N ALA A 966 7.57 -11.46 -5.00
CA ALA A 966 7.63 -10.49 -3.90
C ALA A 966 6.63 -10.84 -2.77
N CYS A 967 5.38 -11.17 -3.11
CA CYS A 967 4.37 -11.66 -2.17
C CYS A 967 4.83 -12.94 -1.46
N TRP A 968 5.41 -13.90 -2.20
CA TRP A 968 6.00 -15.12 -1.65
C TRP A 968 7.18 -14.82 -0.73
N GLY A 969 8.01 -13.83 -1.05
CA GLY A 969 9.11 -13.35 -0.21
C GLY A 969 8.65 -12.80 1.13
N TRP A 970 7.63 -11.94 1.12
CA TRP A 970 6.96 -11.49 2.34
C TRP A 970 6.43 -12.68 3.16
N TRP A 971 5.77 -13.64 2.52
CA TRP A 971 5.21 -14.83 3.18
C TRP A 971 6.28 -15.72 3.81
N ARG A 972 7.40 -15.99 3.11
CA ARG A 972 8.56 -16.72 3.66
C ARG A 972 9.23 -15.95 4.81
N ARG A 973 9.36 -14.62 4.72
CA ARG A 973 9.88 -13.77 5.80
C ARG A 973 8.99 -13.82 7.04
N HIS A 974 7.67 -13.77 6.85
CA HIS A 974 6.65 -13.90 7.88
C HIS A 974 6.78 -15.24 8.63
N PHE A 975 6.98 -16.36 7.93
CA PHE A 975 7.23 -17.68 8.55
C PHE A 975 8.58 -17.75 9.29
N ASN A 976 9.63 -17.13 8.77
CA ASN A 976 10.94 -17.04 9.44
C ASN A 976 10.96 -15.97 10.57
N LYS A 977 9.79 -15.54 11.06
CA LYS A 977 9.59 -14.56 12.15
C LYS A 977 10.14 -13.16 11.87
N TYR A 978 10.34 -12.77 10.62
CA TYR A 978 10.65 -11.40 10.23
C TYR A 978 9.36 -10.59 9.97
N SER A 979 9.46 -9.27 10.10
CA SER A 979 8.36 -8.32 9.87
C SER A 979 8.80 -7.23 8.91
N GLU A 980 8.58 -7.43 7.62
CA GLU A 980 8.69 -6.36 6.62
C GLU A 980 7.56 -5.35 6.76
N ARG A 981 7.87 -4.07 6.55
CA ARG A 981 6.86 -3.01 6.35
C ARG A 981 7.28 -2.06 5.24
N SER A 982 8.50 -1.53 5.29
CA SER A 982 8.95 -0.51 4.33
C SER A 982 8.92 -1.02 2.89
N LEU A 983 9.40 -2.25 2.64
CA LEU A 983 9.34 -2.86 1.30
C LEU A 983 7.91 -3.05 0.77
N LEU A 984 6.94 -3.39 1.63
CA LEU A 984 5.54 -3.50 1.23
C LEU A 984 4.97 -2.14 0.81
N VAL A 985 5.37 -1.06 1.50
CA VAL A 985 4.97 0.30 1.13
C VAL A 985 5.53 0.66 -0.26
N LEU A 986 6.79 0.32 -0.54
CA LEU A 986 7.38 0.55 -1.87
C LEU A 986 6.71 -0.28 -2.98
N THR A 987 6.36 -1.54 -2.72
CA THR A 987 5.69 -2.39 -3.72
C THR A 987 4.23 -2.00 -3.97
N PHE A 988 3.45 -1.67 -2.93
CA PHE A 988 1.99 -1.58 -3.04
C PHE A 988 1.41 -0.16 -3.08
N VAL A 989 2.13 0.88 -2.66
CA VAL A 989 1.65 2.27 -2.81
C VAL A 989 1.54 2.70 -4.28
N PRO A 990 2.45 2.34 -5.21
CA PRO A 990 2.31 2.70 -6.62
C PRO A 990 0.97 2.30 -7.23
N PHE A 991 0.38 1.16 -6.82
CA PHE A 991 -0.93 0.69 -7.29
C PHE A 991 -2.10 1.65 -7.01
N LEU A 992 -1.93 2.62 -6.10
CA LEU A 992 -2.91 3.71 -5.93
C LEU A 992 -3.00 4.62 -7.16
N GLY A 993 -2.01 4.61 -8.06
CA GLY A 993 -2.02 5.33 -9.34
C GLY A 993 -3.21 4.98 -10.24
N PHE A 994 -3.61 3.70 -10.28
CA PHE A 994 -4.82 3.26 -10.98
C PHE A 994 -6.11 3.93 -10.47
N GLY A 995 -6.12 4.44 -9.23
CA GLY A 995 -7.25 5.19 -8.67
C GLY A 995 -7.27 6.67 -9.05
N MET A 996 -6.25 7.18 -9.73
CA MET A 996 -6.11 8.60 -10.08
C MET A 996 -6.40 8.86 -11.56
N GLN A 997 -5.72 8.19 -12.49
CA GLN A 997 -5.86 8.42 -13.94
C GLN A 997 -5.31 7.24 -14.77
N SER A 998 -5.62 7.24 -16.07
CA SER A 998 -5.15 6.23 -17.05
C SER A 998 -3.74 6.53 -17.60
N TYR A 999 -3.33 7.79 -17.68
CA TYR A 999 -2.06 8.25 -18.25
C TYR A 999 -1.80 7.63 -19.65
N GLY A 1000 -2.67 7.88 -20.64
CA GLY A 1000 -2.53 7.30 -22.00
C GLY A 1000 -2.47 5.77 -22.04
N GLY A 1001 -3.05 5.08 -21.05
CA GLY A 1001 -2.91 3.63 -20.88
C GLY A 1001 -1.51 3.16 -20.45
N GLU A 1002 -0.59 4.05 -20.06
CA GLU A 1002 0.72 3.66 -19.53
C GLU A 1002 0.71 3.40 -18.01
N MET A 1003 -0.40 3.65 -17.31
CA MET A 1003 -0.42 3.59 -15.83
C MET A 1003 0.09 2.23 -15.30
N ALA A 1004 -0.23 1.11 -15.95
CA ALA A 1004 0.29 -0.21 -15.52
C ALA A 1004 1.83 -0.32 -15.59
N LEU A 1005 2.44 0.22 -16.65
CA LEU A 1005 3.91 0.25 -16.81
C LEU A 1005 4.56 1.11 -15.73
N ARG A 1006 4.01 2.31 -15.50
CA ARG A 1006 4.50 3.25 -14.49
C ARG A 1006 4.33 2.72 -13.06
N VAL A 1007 3.19 2.08 -12.77
CA VAL A 1007 2.95 1.37 -11.49
C VAL A 1007 3.99 0.27 -11.25
N PHE A 1008 4.27 -0.57 -12.26
CA PHE A 1008 5.26 -1.64 -12.13
C PHE A 1008 6.67 -1.06 -11.91
N MET A 1009 7.08 -0.05 -12.67
CA MET A 1009 8.38 0.64 -12.52
C MET A 1009 8.58 1.17 -11.09
N PHE A 1010 7.60 1.89 -10.54
CA PHE A 1010 7.71 2.44 -9.18
C PHE A 1010 7.63 1.37 -8.08
N ALA A 1011 6.96 0.24 -8.33
CA ALA A 1011 6.87 -0.90 -7.41
C ALA A 1011 8.11 -1.79 -7.42
N LEU A 1012 8.85 -1.84 -8.53
CA LEU A 1012 9.97 -2.74 -8.77
C LEU A 1012 11.08 -2.68 -7.70
N PRO A 1013 11.49 -1.53 -7.16
CA PRO A 1013 12.49 -1.47 -6.08
C PRO A 1013 12.07 -2.24 -4.82
N GLY A 1014 10.79 -2.16 -4.44
CA GLY A 1014 10.25 -2.96 -3.33
C GLY A 1014 10.11 -4.43 -3.71
N ALA A 1015 9.59 -4.69 -4.92
CA ALA A 1015 9.28 -6.04 -5.38
C ALA A 1015 10.53 -6.91 -5.58
N ALA A 1016 11.56 -6.38 -6.24
CA ALA A 1016 12.82 -7.08 -6.48
C ALA A 1016 13.56 -7.42 -5.17
N LEU A 1017 13.53 -6.51 -4.18
CA LEU A 1017 14.14 -6.76 -2.87
C LEU A 1017 13.34 -7.80 -2.06
N LEU A 1018 12.01 -7.82 -2.16
CA LEU A 1018 11.18 -8.90 -1.60
C LEU A 1018 11.39 -10.24 -2.34
N ALA A 1019 11.58 -10.22 -3.66
CA ALA A 1019 11.91 -11.39 -4.48
C ALA A 1019 13.28 -12.00 -4.11
N GLY A 1020 14.29 -11.17 -3.85
CA GLY A 1020 15.57 -11.62 -3.27
C GLY A 1020 15.41 -12.29 -1.90
N LEU A 1021 14.50 -11.77 -1.07
CA LEU A 1021 14.09 -12.39 0.21
C LEU A 1021 13.20 -13.64 0.03
N ALA A 1022 12.59 -13.85 -1.14
CA ALA A 1022 11.85 -15.06 -1.47
C ALA A 1022 12.77 -16.25 -1.72
N LEU A 1023 13.97 -16.02 -2.24
CA LEU A 1023 15.03 -17.02 -2.35
C LEU A 1023 15.74 -17.19 -1.00
N PHE A 1024 16.21 -16.09 -0.41
CA PHE A 1024 17.04 -16.05 0.80
C PHE A 1024 16.34 -15.32 1.96
N PRO A 1025 15.34 -15.93 2.64
CA PRO A 1025 14.52 -15.25 3.65
C PRO A 1025 15.23 -15.02 5.00
N ARG A 1026 16.39 -15.66 5.24
CA ARG A 1026 17.11 -15.59 6.52
C ARG A 1026 18.15 -14.47 6.49
N ALA A 1027 18.51 -13.97 7.68
CA ALA A 1027 19.54 -12.93 7.81
C ALA A 1027 20.90 -13.51 8.21
N GLY A 1028 20.97 -14.80 8.59
CA GLY A 1028 22.19 -15.47 9.01
C GLY A 1028 22.60 -15.14 10.44
N ILE A 1029 21.65 -14.72 11.28
CA ILE A 1029 21.94 -14.20 12.63
C ILE A 1029 22.37 -15.32 13.58
N THR A 1030 21.59 -16.41 13.65
CA THR A 1030 21.96 -17.59 14.47
C THR A 1030 22.87 -18.56 13.67
N PRO A 1031 23.54 -19.51 14.34
CA PRO A 1031 24.22 -20.62 13.66
C PRO A 1031 23.25 -21.42 12.77
N ASP A 1032 22.11 -21.86 13.31
CA ASP A 1032 21.10 -22.63 12.55
C ASP A 1032 20.53 -21.89 11.32
N GLU A 1033 20.51 -20.55 11.30
CA GLU A 1033 20.18 -19.81 10.08
C GLU A 1033 21.27 -19.94 9.01
N ARG A 1034 22.55 -19.90 9.42
CA ARG A 1034 23.70 -19.99 8.51
C ARG A 1034 23.88 -21.40 7.95
N ASP A 1035 23.77 -22.43 8.78
CA ASP A 1035 23.97 -23.81 8.32
C ASP A 1035 22.79 -24.32 7.49
N ARG A 1036 21.56 -23.89 7.78
CA ARG A 1036 20.40 -24.14 6.90
C ARG A 1036 20.40 -23.30 5.62
N ASP A 1037 21.24 -22.27 5.51
CA ASP A 1037 21.48 -21.52 4.27
C ASP A 1037 22.61 -22.13 3.44
N ARG A 1038 23.58 -22.83 4.05
CA ARG A 1038 24.63 -23.61 3.35
C ARG A 1038 24.05 -24.78 2.57
N VAL A 1039 23.16 -25.57 3.18
CA VAL A 1039 22.53 -26.76 2.55
C VAL A 1039 21.25 -26.36 1.78
N SER A 1040 21.24 -25.19 1.14
CA SER A 1040 20.04 -24.65 0.51
C SER A 1040 20.11 -24.67 -1.03
N LEU A 1041 19.06 -25.17 -1.67
CA LEU A 1041 18.85 -25.07 -3.12
C LEU A 1041 18.53 -23.63 -3.59
N ALA A 1042 18.59 -22.62 -2.70
CA ALA A 1042 18.27 -21.24 -3.01
C ALA A 1042 19.13 -20.63 -4.15
N PRO A 1043 20.45 -20.90 -4.30
CA PRO A 1043 21.22 -20.41 -5.44
C PRO A 1043 20.85 -21.09 -6.77
N LEU A 1044 20.41 -22.35 -6.76
CA LEU A 1044 19.84 -23.01 -7.95
C LEU A 1044 18.49 -22.39 -8.35
N ALA A 1045 17.65 -22.08 -7.36
CA ALA A 1045 16.42 -21.32 -7.62
C ALA A 1045 16.71 -19.88 -8.11
N ALA A 1046 17.82 -19.27 -7.67
CA ALA A 1046 18.29 -17.99 -8.19
C ALA A 1046 18.81 -18.10 -9.64
N LEU A 1047 19.50 -19.19 -10.00
CA LEU A 1047 19.89 -19.50 -11.38
C LEU A 1047 18.65 -19.63 -12.28
N MET A 1048 17.67 -20.44 -11.89
CA MET A 1048 16.44 -20.64 -12.68
C MET A 1048 15.63 -19.34 -12.82
N ALA A 1049 15.46 -18.58 -11.72
CA ALA A 1049 14.80 -17.28 -11.78
C ALA A 1049 15.58 -16.28 -12.67
N GLY A 1050 16.91 -16.29 -12.60
CA GLY A 1050 17.77 -15.45 -13.43
C GLY A 1050 17.71 -15.81 -14.91
N LEU A 1051 17.67 -17.09 -15.28
CA LEU A 1051 17.53 -17.53 -16.67
C LEU A 1051 16.16 -17.13 -17.24
N VAL A 1052 15.09 -17.30 -16.47
CA VAL A 1052 13.72 -16.91 -16.87
C VAL A 1052 13.59 -15.40 -16.98
N LEU A 1053 14.14 -14.62 -16.05
CA LEU A 1053 14.08 -13.15 -16.12
C LEU A 1053 15.00 -12.59 -17.21
N MET A 1054 16.19 -13.17 -17.44
CA MET A 1054 17.07 -12.81 -18.55
C MET A 1054 16.38 -13.05 -19.89
N GLY A 1055 15.95 -14.29 -20.17
CA GLY A 1055 15.26 -14.61 -21.42
C GLY A 1055 13.95 -13.83 -21.61
N GLY A 1056 13.20 -13.63 -20.52
CA GLY A 1056 12.03 -12.76 -20.50
C GLY A 1056 12.36 -11.31 -20.86
N PHE A 1057 13.44 -10.74 -20.31
CA PHE A 1057 13.88 -9.38 -20.62
C PHE A 1057 14.23 -9.24 -22.10
N LEU A 1058 14.95 -10.20 -22.70
CA LEU A 1058 15.36 -10.10 -24.10
C LEU A 1058 14.14 -9.96 -25.04
N VAL A 1059 13.06 -10.68 -24.72
CA VAL A 1059 11.78 -10.59 -25.44
C VAL A 1059 10.99 -9.33 -25.04
N ALA A 1060 10.87 -9.03 -23.74
CA ALA A 1060 10.02 -7.96 -23.22
C ALA A 1060 10.58 -6.54 -23.47
N ARG A 1061 11.90 -6.37 -23.51
CA ARG A 1061 12.55 -5.07 -23.79
C ARG A 1061 12.74 -4.86 -25.29
N TRP A 1062 13.35 -5.83 -25.97
CA TRP A 1062 13.73 -5.68 -27.38
C TRP A 1062 12.68 -6.20 -28.37
N GLY A 1063 11.54 -6.72 -27.92
CA GLY A 1063 10.44 -7.12 -28.82
C GLY A 1063 9.84 -5.96 -29.64
N ASN A 1064 10.02 -4.72 -29.17
CA ASN A 1064 9.65 -3.49 -29.89
C ASN A 1064 10.75 -2.98 -30.84
N GLU A 1065 11.98 -3.48 -30.76
CA GLU A 1065 13.14 -2.94 -31.52
C GLU A 1065 12.92 -2.79 -33.04
N PRO A 1066 12.08 -3.60 -33.75
CA PRO A 1066 11.81 -3.39 -35.18
C PRO A 1066 11.19 -2.03 -35.54
N PHE A 1067 10.42 -1.43 -34.62
CA PHE A 1067 9.79 -0.11 -34.78
C PHE A 1067 10.34 0.94 -33.78
N GLU A 1068 10.95 0.54 -32.66
CA GLU A 1068 11.73 1.44 -31.81
C GLU A 1068 13.02 1.88 -32.52
N ARG A 1069 13.70 1.05 -33.32
CA ARG A 1069 14.89 1.44 -34.09
C ARG A 1069 14.58 2.58 -35.08
N ILE A 1070 15.43 3.60 -35.10
CA ILE A 1070 15.45 4.65 -36.14
C ILE A 1070 16.58 4.34 -37.12
N ARG A 1071 16.36 4.54 -38.41
CA ARG A 1071 17.39 4.38 -39.46
C ARG A 1071 17.94 5.74 -39.92
N PRO A 1072 19.21 5.84 -40.34
CA PRO A 1072 19.78 7.07 -40.88
C PRO A 1072 18.98 7.64 -42.07
N GLY A 1073 18.33 6.79 -42.88
CA GLY A 1073 17.46 7.24 -43.96
C GLY A 1073 16.20 7.98 -43.48
N GLU A 1074 15.70 7.67 -42.28
CA GLU A 1074 14.56 8.33 -41.64
C GLU A 1074 14.98 9.66 -40.98
N VAL A 1075 16.21 9.73 -40.44
CA VAL A 1075 16.83 10.98 -39.97
C VAL A 1075 17.02 11.96 -41.13
N ALA A 1076 17.63 11.51 -42.23
CA ALA A 1076 17.84 12.34 -43.43
C ALA A 1076 16.53 12.85 -44.07
N ALA A 1077 15.44 12.08 -43.96
CA ALA A 1077 14.12 12.53 -44.40
C ALA A 1077 13.56 13.65 -43.50
N MET A 1078 13.81 13.58 -42.19
CA MET A 1078 13.43 14.64 -41.25
C MET A 1078 14.32 15.89 -41.38
N GLU A 1079 15.62 15.73 -41.64
CA GLU A 1079 16.50 16.87 -41.94
C GLU A 1079 16.06 17.62 -43.19
N TYR A 1080 15.68 16.91 -44.26
CA TYR A 1080 15.07 17.53 -45.44
C TYR A 1080 13.79 18.32 -45.10
N MET A 1081 13.03 17.94 -44.08
CA MET A 1081 11.84 18.70 -43.64
C MET A 1081 12.20 19.95 -42.83
N TYR A 1082 13.17 19.88 -41.90
CA TYR A 1082 13.65 21.08 -41.20
C TYR A 1082 14.32 22.09 -42.16
N GLU A 1083 14.91 21.64 -43.28
CA GLU A 1083 15.41 22.52 -44.35
C GLU A 1083 14.30 23.23 -45.16
N HIS A 1084 13.06 22.76 -45.09
CA HIS A 1084 11.93 23.23 -45.93
C HIS A 1084 10.73 23.73 -45.09
N ASP A 1085 10.94 24.05 -43.82
CA ASP A 1085 9.87 24.43 -42.89
C ASP A 1085 9.38 25.89 -43.02
N ASP A 1086 10.14 26.78 -43.68
CA ASP A 1086 9.82 28.22 -43.74
C ASP A 1086 8.64 28.52 -44.70
N PRO A 1087 7.54 29.17 -44.27
CA PRO A 1087 7.31 29.72 -42.93
C PRO A 1087 6.72 28.73 -41.91
N THR A 1088 5.91 27.76 -42.35
CA THR A 1088 5.49 26.57 -41.57
C THR A 1088 5.32 25.40 -42.53
N ALA A 1089 5.63 24.18 -42.12
CA ALA A 1089 5.36 22.95 -42.87
C ALA A 1089 4.45 21.99 -42.08
N ARG A 1090 3.65 21.19 -42.82
CA ARG A 1090 2.83 20.11 -42.24
C ARG A 1090 3.35 18.76 -42.65
N LEU A 1091 3.53 17.85 -41.70
CA LEU A 1091 3.96 16.47 -41.95
C LEU A 1091 2.86 15.48 -41.58
N LEU A 1092 2.18 14.97 -42.60
CA LEU A 1092 1.17 13.92 -42.50
C LEU A 1092 1.88 12.56 -42.39
N TRP A 1093 1.59 11.82 -41.32
CA TRP A 1093 2.18 10.52 -41.02
C TRP A 1093 1.10 9.45 -40.78
N MET A 1094 1.44 8.18 -41.01
CA MET A 1094 0.46 7.09 -41.07
C MET A 1094 0.13 6.52 -39.69
N SER A 1095 -1.09 6.73 -39.19
CA SER A 1095 -1.62 6.13 -37.95
C SER A 1095 -2.82 5.22 -38.24
N ASP A 1096 -3.00 4.18 -37.43
CA ASP A 1096 -4.18 3.30 -37.44
C ASP A 1096 -5.36 3.88 -36.65
N ASP A 1097 -5.10 4.70 -35.63
CA ASP A 1097 -6.09 5.47 -34.88
C ASP A 1097 -5.60 6.92 -34.70
N THR A 1098 -6.25 7.89 -35.36
CA THR A 1098 -5.83 9.30 -35.34
C THR A 1098 -6.22 10.05 -34.06
N VAL A 1099 -6.81 9.39 -33.06
CA VAL A 1099 -7.25 9.98 -31.78
C VAL A 1099 -6.45 9.41 -30.61
N GLU A 1100 -6.30 8.08 -30.54
CA GLU A 1100 -5.55 7.40 -29.47
C GLU A 1100 -4.08 7.17 -29.85
N ASN A 1101 -3.76 6.87 -31.12
CA ASN A 1101 -2.40 6.67 -31.59
C ASN A 1101 -1.84 7.96 -32.24
N VAL A 1102 -1.38 8.87 -31.39
CA VAL A 1102 -0.91 10.22 -31.76
C VAL A 1102 0.61 10.41 -31.64
N THR A 1103 1.40 9.35 -31.49
CA THR A 1103 2.88 9.42 -31.42
C THR A 1103 3.55 8.65 -32.56
N PRO A 1104 4.23 9.33 -33.51
CA PRO A 1104 4.86 8.66 -34.66
C PRO A 1104 6.17 7.94 -34.31
N SER A 1105 6.40 6.80 -34.96
CA SER A 1105 7.65 6.03 -34.94
C SER A 1105 8.64 6.55 -36.00
N MET A 1106 9.18 7.75 -35.77
CA MET A 1106 10.17 8.44 -36.63
C MET A 1106 10.98 9.47 -35.81
N PRO A 1107 12.08 10.07 -36.31
CA PRO A 1107 12.89 11.02 -35.54
C PRO A 1107 12.31 12.46 -35.56
N TRP A 1108 11.12 12.61 -35.00
CA TRP A 1108 10.31 13.83 -35.08
C TRP A 1108 10.63 14.88 -33.99
N GLY A 1109 10.29 16.14 -34.28
CA GLY A 1109 10.33 17.26 -33.32
C GLY A 1109 11.73 17.62 -32.80
N ALA A 1110 12.80 17.31 -33.54
CA ALA A 1110 14.18 17.46 -33.08
C ALA A 1110 14.74 18.90 -33.18
N ARG A 1111 14.14 19.73 -34.04
CA ARG A 1111 14.43 21.16 -34.27
C ARG A 1111 13.12 21.87 -34.62
N ASP A 1112 13.08 23.21 -34.49
CA ASP A 1112 12.06 24.09 -35.10
C ASP A 1112 10.59 23.66 -34.89
N MET A 1113 10.26 23.17 -33.69
CA MET A 1113 8.94 22.59 -33.40
C MET A 1113 7.78 23.57 -33.57
N GLU A 1114 8.03 24.89 -33.48
CA GLU A 1114 7.03 25.93 -33.70
C GLU A 1114 6.64 26.12 -35.17
N ARG A 1115 7.38 25.48 -36.09
CA ARG A 1115 7.18 25.55 -37.54
C ARG A 1115 6.60 24.28 -38.15
N MET A 1116 6.76 23.15 -37.47
CA MET A 1116 6.44 21.80 -37.95
C MET A 1116 5.20 21.24 -37.27
N GLU A 1117 4.09 21.16 -38.02
CA GLU A 1117 2.82 20.58 -37.56
C GLU A 1117 2.73 19.09 -37.95
N TYR A 1118 2.71 18.19 -36.96
CA TYR A 1118 2.69 16.73 -37.17
C TYR A 1118 1.27 16.18 -37.16
N VAL A 1119 0.74 15.77 -38.32
CA VAL A 1119 -0.69 15.46 -38.51
C VAL A 1119 -0.91 13.93 -38.60
N PRO A 1120 -1.49 13.28 -37.57
CA PRO A 1120 -1.84 11.86 -37.64
C PRO A 1120 -2.89 11.64 -38.73
N THR A 1121 -2.56 10.81 -39.72
CA THR A 1121 -3.39 10.59 -40.92
C THR A 1121 -3.71 9.10 -41.04
N LEU A 1122 -5.00 8.78 -41.18
CA LEU A 1122 -5.47 7.39 -41.16
C LEU A 1122 -4.87 6.55 -42.30
N ALA A 1123 -4.14 5.50 -41.94
CA ALA A 1123 -3.57 4.53 -42.85
C ALA A 1123 -4.67 3.74 -43.57
N PRO A 1124 -4.64 3.62 -44.91
CA PRO A 1124 -5.65 2.85 -45.64
C PRO A 1124 -5.38 1.34 -45.51
N ALA A 1125 -6.31 0.61 -44.88
CA ALA A 1125 -6.19 -0.84 -44.66
C ALA A 1125 -6.02 -1.66 -45.97
N ASP A 1126 -6.61 -1.21 -47.09
CA ASP A 1126 -6.21 -1.66 -48.43
C ASP A 1126 -5.33 -0.58 -49.09
N PRO A 1127 -4.04 -0.87 -49.39
CA PRO A 1127 -3.10 0.12 -49.90
C PRO A 1127 -3.41 0.61 -51.34
N VAL A 1128 -4.46 0.07 -52.00
CA VAL A 1128 -4.99 0.63 -53.25
C VAL A 1128 -5.73 1.96 -53.01
N LEU A 1129 -6.30 2.17 -51.82
CA LEU A 1129 -7.26 3.25 -51.53
C LEU A 1129 -6.59 4.62 -51.21
N VAL A 1130 -5.50 4.93 -51.92
CA VAL A 1130 -4.68 6.14 -51.73
C VAL A 1130 -5.44 7.47 -51.85
N SER A 1131 -6.63 7.49 -52.46
CA SER A 1131 -7.44 8.70 -52.61
C SER A 1131 -7.84 9.35 -51.28
N GLY A 1132 -7.90 8.59 -50.18
CA GLY A 1132 -8.07 9.16 -48.83
C GLY A 1132 -6.88 10.01 -48.40
N LEU A 1133 -5.66 9.47 -48.55
CA LEU A 1133 -4.41 10.17 -48.25
C LEU A 1133 -4.21 11.42 -49.12
N VAL A 1134 -4.50 11.31 -50.42
CA VAL A 1134 -4.41 12.44 -51.35
C VAL A 1134 -5.47 13.52 -51.06
N LYS A 1135 -6.61 13.15 -50.46
CA LYS A 1135 -7.58 14.13 -49.94
C LYS A 1135 -7.04 14.81 -48.68
N ALA A 1136 -6.55 14.05 -47.70
CA ALA A 1136 -5.97 14.60 -46.46
C ALA A 1136 -4.83 15.60 -46.76
N LEU A 1137 -3.94 15.27 -47.70
CA LEU A 1137 -2.84 16.15 -48.12
C LEU A 1137 -3.32 17.45 -48.81
N LYS A 1138 -4.51 17.45 -49.42
CA LYS A 1138 -5.15 18.66 -49.98
C LYS A 1138 -5.88 19.47 -48.92
N ASP A 1139 -6.61 18.78 -48.03
CA ASP A 1139 -7.32 19.40 -46.91
C ASP A 1139 -6.35 20.10 -45.92
N ALA A 1140 -5.11 19.60 -45.80
CA ALA A 1140 -4.04 20.20 -44.99
C ALA A 1140 -3.48 21.53 -45.56
N GLY A 1141 -3.75 21.86 -46.83
CA GLY A 1141 -3.36 23.13 -47.43
C GLY A 1141 -1.89 23.22 -47.88
N PRO A 1142 -1.38 24.44 -48.16
CA PRO A 1142 -0.04 24.65 -48.73
C PRO A 1142 1.10 24.33 -47.75
N ASN A 1143 2.24 23.93 -48.31
CA ASN A 1143 3.44 23.43 -47.62
C ASN A 1143 3.20 22.16 -46.77
N SER A 1144 2.34 21.27 -47.28
CA SER A 1144 2.05 19.96 -46.68
C SER A 1144 2.80 18.83 -47.37
N TYR A 1145 3.28 17.87 -46.58
CA TYR A 1145 4.02 16.69 -46.99
C TYR A 1145 3.41 15.42 -46.38
N LEU A 1146 3.42 14.33 -47.15
CA LEU A 1146 3.02 12.99 -46.72
C LEU A 1146 4.27 12.11 -46.60
N MET A 1147 4.53 11.58 -45.40
CA MET A 1147 5.64 10.69 -45.10
C MET A 1147 5.19 9.23 -45.01
N ILE A 1148 5.93 8.38 -45.70
CA ILE A 1148 5.93 6.93 -45.49
C ILE A 1148 7.36 6.55 -45.10
N ASN A 1149 7.53 5.98 -43.92
CA ASN A 1149 8.81 5.57 -43.36
C ASN A 1149 8.72 4.16 -42.76
N ARG A 1150 9.86 3.48 -42.77
CA ARG A 1150 9.94 2.06 -42.49
C ARG A 1150 9.57 1.70 -41.06
N SER A 1151 9.95 2.48 -40.05
CA SER A 1151 9.56 2.18 -38.65
C SER A 1151 8.06 2.39 -38.39
N GLN A 1152 7.41 3.39 -39.00
CA GLN A 1152 5.95 3.52 -38.89
C GLN A 1152 5.22 2.41 -39.68
N THR A 1153 5.74 2.01 -40.85
CA THR A 1153 5.27 0.82 -41.57
C THR A 1153 5.41 -0.44 -40.69
N THR A 1154 6.54 -0.66 -40.03
CA THR A 1154 6.77 -1.82 -39.15
C THR A 1154 5.85 -1.80 -37.93
N TYR A 1155 5.59 -0.63 -37.35
CA TYR A 1155 4.58 -0.47 -36.29
C TYR A 1155 3.19 -0.92 -36.77
N LEU A 1156 2.71 -0.40 -37.91
CA LEU A 1156 1.41 -0.78 -38.48
C LEU A 1156 1.31 -2.30 -38.77
N GLN A 1157 2.40 -2.95 -39.18
CA GLN A 1157 2.43 -4.40 -39.40
C GLN A 1157 2.39 -5.20 -38.09
N LEU A 1158 3.11 -4.78 -37.05
CA LEU A 1158 3.25 -5.54 -35.80
C LEU A 1158 2.14 -5.28 -34.77
N ASP A 1159 1.66 -4.05 -34.66
CA ASP A 1159 0.67 -3.60 -33.66
C ASP A 1159 -0.74 -3.49 -34.25
N ALA A 1160 -0.87 -2.95 -35.46
CA ALA A 1160 -2.17 -2.81 -36.14
C ALA A 1160 -2.49 -3.99 -37.09
N GLY A 1161 -1.55 -4.93 -37.31
CA GLY A 1161 -1.76 -6.17 -38.07
C GLY A 1161 -1.78 -6.02 -39.60
N TYR A 1162 -1.20 -4.94 -40.14
CA TYR A 1162 -1.13 -4.70 -41.58
C TYR A 1162 -0.25 -5.73 -42.30
N SER A 1163 -0.55 -6.01 -43.58
CA SER A 1163 0.21 -6.99 -44.38
C SER A 1163 1.63 -6.52 -44.69
N THR A 1164 2.61 -7.43 -44.72
CA THR A 1164 4.01 -7.12 -45.10
C THR A 1164 4.18 -6.55 -46.52
N SER A 1165 3.22 -6.78 -47.42
CA SER A 1165 3.20 -6.20 -48.77
C SER A 1165 2.47 -4.85 -48.86
N TRP A 1166 2.08 -4.25 -47.72
CA TRP A 1166 1.29 -3.02 -47.68
C TRP A 1166 2.06 -1.81 -48.24
N GLU A 1167 3.24 -1.51 -47.69
CA GLU A 1167 4.05 -0.35 -48.09
C GLU A 1167 4.48 -0.39 -49.55
N PRO A 1168 5.05 -1.50 -50.09
CA PRO A 1168 5.38 -1.57 -51.52
C PRO A 1168 4.18 -1.37 -52.46
N ARG A 1169 2.99 -1.84 -52.06
CA ARG A 1169 1.74 -1.59 -52.81
C ARG A 1169 1.28 -0.13 -52.67
N LEU A 1170 1.38 0.45 -51.48
CA LEU A 1170 0.98 1.84 -51.21
C LEU A 1170 1.84 2.82 -52.00
N LEU A 1171 3.17 2.65 -51.94
CA LEU A 1171 4.13 3.44 -52.71
C LEU A 1171 3.90 3.30 -54.22
N HIS A 1172 3.63 2.08 -54.72
CA HIS A 1172 3.29 1.86 -56.12
C HIS A 1172 2.01 2.61 -56.55
N HIS A 1173 0.97 2.63 -55.71
CA HIS A 1173 -0.27 3.35 -56.01
C HIS A 1173 -0.16 4.87 -55.83
N LEU A 1174 0.73 5.37 -54.96
CA LEU A 1174 1.05 6.79 -54.84
C LEU A 1174 1.93 7.28 -55.99
N ASP A 1175 2.91 6.50 -56.44
CA ASP A 1175 3.75 6.82 -57.60
C ASP A 1175 2.96 6.88 -58.92
N GLY A 1176 1.79 6.22 -58.98
CA GLY A 1176 0.83 6.35 -60.07
C GLY A 1176 0.01 7.65 -60.09
N ARG A 1177 0.10 8.49 -59.05
CA ARG A 1177 -0.71 9.73 -58.91
C ARG A 1177 -0.01 10.93 -59.54
N LYS A 1178 -0.55 11.42 -60.66
CA LYS A 1178 -0.08 12.66 -61.32
C LYS A 1178 -0.25 13.92 -60.45
N ASP A 1179 -1.19 13.90 -59.50
CA ASP A 1179 -1.42 14.98 -58.54
C ASP A 1179 -0.46 14.95 -57.32
N LEU A 1180 0.46 13.98 -57.26
CA LEU A 1180 1.56 13.94 -56.30
C LEU A 1180 2.93 14.12 -56.98
N LYS A 1181 3.83 14.78 -56.26
CA LYS A 1181 5.25 14.91 -56.56
C LYS A 1181 6.06 14.30 -55.42
N LYS A 1182 6.87 13.28 -55.73
CA LYS A 1182 7.89 12.76 -54.82
C LYS A 1182 9.01 13.80 -54.70
N VAL A 1183 9.34 14.23 -53.48
CA VAL A 1183 10.34 15.29 -53.23
C VAL A 1183 11.63 14.77 -52.62
N PHE A 1184 11.53 13.72 -51.81
CA PHE A 1184 12.65 13.02 -51.19
C PHE A 1184 12.35 11.52 -51.16
N SER A 1185 13.36 10.67 -51.36
CA SER A 1185 13.21 9.22 -51.33
C SER A 1185 14.57 8.55 -51.14
N ASN A 1186 14.64 7.61 -50.21
CA ASN A 1186 15.77 6.73 -50.00
C ASN A 1186 15.27 5.29 -49.67
N ALA A 1187 16.10 4.46 -49.05
CA ALA A 1187 15.74 3.08 -48.73
C ALA A 1187 14.74 2.93 -47.56
N ASP A 1188 14.63 3.93 -46.68
CA ASP A 1188 13.88 3.84 -45.41
C ASP A 1188 12.71 4.84 -45.32
N ALA A 1189 12.69 5.88 -46.14
CA ALA A 1189 11.65 6.90 -46.15
C ALA A 1189 11.40 7.49 -47.54
N THR A 1190 10.16 7.90 -47.79
CA THR A 1190 9.76 8.66 -48.98
C THR A 1190 8.75 9.75 -48.60
N LEU A 1191 8.97 10.96 -49.14
CA LEU A 1191 8.14 12.13 -48.95
C LEU A 1191 7.45 12.54 -50.25
N TYR A 1192 6.14 12.72 -50.18
CA TYR A 1192 5.30 13.24 -51.26
C TYR A 1192 4.75 14.62 -50.88
N THR A 1193 4.63 15.53 -51.84
CA THR A 1193 3.78 16.72 -51.74
C THR A 1193 2.86 16.80 -52.97
N LEU A 1194 1.98 17.79 -53.03
CA LEU A 1194 1.12 18.01 -54.19
C LEU A 1194 1.90 18.61 -55.36
N SER A 1195 1.65 18.11 -56.57
CA SER A 1195 2.26 18.63 -57.82
C SER A 1195 1.94 20.10 -58.07
N GLU A 1196 0.78 20.54 -57.59
CA GLU A 1196 0.27 21.91 -57.61
C GLU A 1196 -0.23 22.22 -56.20
N GLN A 1197 0.32 23.26 -55.57
CA GLN A 1197 0.02 23.59 -54.17
C GLN A 1197 -1.35 24.30 -54.06
N PRO A 1198 -2.14 24.07 -53.00
CA PRO A 1198 -3.42 24.74 -52.81
C PRO A 1198 -3.28 26.27 -52.69
N ASP A 1199 -4.25 27.01 -53.24
CA ASP A 1199 -4.31 28.47 -53.13
C ASP A 1199 -4.34 28.93 -51.66
N GLY A 1200 -3.32 29.67 -51.26
CA GLY A 1200 -3.20 30.21 -49.92
C GLY A 1200 -1.78 30.70 -49.61
N ARG A 1201 -1.59 31.14 -48.38
CA ARG A 1201 -0.24 31.25 -47.78
C ARG A 1201 -0.16 30.18 -46.70
N ALA A 1202 1.01 29.55 -46.57
CA ALA A 1202 1.34 28.80 -45.36
C ALA A 1202 1.20 29.72 -44.14
N ALA A 1203 0.99 29.14 -42.96
CA ALA A 1203 0.86 29.89 -41.73
C ALA A 1203 2.19 30.61 -41.40
N LYS A 1204 2.18 31.45 -40.37
CA LYS A 1204 3.41 31.82 -39.68
C LYS A 1204 3.51 31.00 -38.41
N PRO A 1205 4.72 30.73 -37.91
CA PRO A 1205 4.90 30.14 -36.59
C PRO A 1205 4.22 31.02 -35.55
N ASP A 1206 3.25 30.45 -34.83
CA ASP A 1206 2.69 31.04 -33.63
C ASP A 1206 2.85 30.04 -32.47
N PRO A 1207 4.02 30.00 -31.82
CA PRO A 1207 4.19 29.24 -30.59
C PRO A 1207 3.28 29.76 -29.45
N GLY A 1208 2.67 30.94 -29.60
CA GLY A 1208 1.93 31.59 -28.53
C GLY A 1208 2.86 32.14 -27.43
N PRO A 1209 2.56 31.90 -26.14
CA PRO A 1209 3.19 32.59 -25.01
C PRO A 1209 4.58 32.05 -24.66
N ALA A 1210 5.41 32.94 -24.11
CA ALA A 1210 6.58 32.54 -23.33
C ALA A 1210 6.23 32.33 -21.85
N GLY A 1211 6.62 31.18 -21.32
CA GLY A 1211 6.62 30.83 -19.90
C GLY A 1211 5.29 30.25 -19.37
N PRO A 1212 5.28 29.73 -18.13
CA PRO A 1212 4.05 29.31 -17.47
C PRO A 1212 3.12 30.51 -17.26
N LYS A 1213 2.05 30.62 -18.05
CA LYS A 1213 0.98 31.59 -17.82
C LYS A 1213 0.41 31.37 -16.42
N VAL A 1214 0.23 32.46 -15.67
CA VAL A 1214 -0.46 32.45 -14.38
C VAL A 1214 -1.48 33.58 -14.38
N THR A 1215 -2.77 33.26 -14.46
CA THR A 1215 -3.84 34.27 -14.46
C THR A 1215 -3.97 34.89 -13.07
N TRP A 1216 -3.53 36.13 -12.87
CA TRP A 1216 -3.52 36.75 -11.53
C TRP A 1216 -4.85 37.46 -11.20
N THR A 1217 -5.58 36.92 -10.21
CA THR A 1217 -6.72 37.59 -9.57
C THR A 1217 -6.28 38.12 -8.20
N PRO A 1218 -6.99 39.09 -7.58
CA PRO A 1218 -6.68 39.54 -6.22
C PRO A 1218 -6.65 38.38 -5.20
N TRP A 1219 -7.53 37.40 -5.36
CA TRP A 1219 -7.53 36.16 -4.56
C TRP A 1219 -6.31 35.28 -4.82
N SER A 1220 -5.87 35.13 -6.08
CA SER A 1220 -4.68 34.32 -6.38
C SER A 1220 -3.36 35.00 -5.99
N VAL A 1221 -3.28 36.33 -6.01
CA VAL A 1221 -2.13 37.07 -5.43
C VAL A 1221 -2.03 36.79 -3.92
N VAL A 1222 -3.15 36.88 -3.18
CA VAL A 1222 -3.20 36.54 -1.75
C VAL A 1222 -2.88 35.06 -1.51
N GLY A 1223 -3.39 34.15 -2.36
CA GLY A 1223 -3.09 32.72 -2.33
C GLY A 1223 -1.61 32.40 -2.58
N GLY A 1224 -0.98 33.07 -3.55
CA GLY A 1224 0.44 32.90 -3.87
C GLY A 1224 1.36 33.42 -2.75
N LEU A 1225 1.05 34.58 -2.17
CA LEU A 1225 1.76 35.07 -0.98
C LEU A 1225 1.58 34.13 0.22
N ALA A 1226 0.37 33.58 0.42
CA ALA A 1226 0.12 32.57 1.45
C ALA A 1226 0.88 31.26 1.17
N ALA A 1227 1.00 30.84 -0.08
CA ALA A 1227 1.80 29.67 -0.48
C ALA A 1227 3.28 29.83 -0.14
N VAL A 1228 3.90 30.96 -0.54
CA VAL A 1228 5.31 31.26 -0.23
C VAL A 1228 5.54 31.28 1.29
N ALA A 1229 4.69 32.00 2.04
CA ALA A 1229 4.77 32.04 3.50
C ALA A 1229 4.60 30.65 4.15
N LEU A 1230 3.68 29.83 3.64
CA LEU A 1230 3.42 28.47 4.13
C LEU A 1230 4.57 27.51 3.85
N VAL A 1231 5.15 27.54 2.63
CA VAL A 1231 6.31 26.72 2.26
C VAL A 1231 7.53 27.08 3.09
N LEU A 1232 7.82 28.37 3.27
CA LEU A 1232 8.93 28.84 4.13
C LEU A 1232 8.71 28.44 5.59
N LEU A 1233 7.50 28.63 6.13
CA LEU A 1233 7.15 28.26 7.50
C LEU A 1233 7.27 26.75 7.75
N LEU A 1234 6.74 25.91 6.84
CA LEU A 1234 6.79 24.46 6.96
C LEU A 1234 8.21 23.90 6.72
N GLY A 1235 8.99 24.48 5.81
CA GLY A 1235 10.39 24.14 5.60
C GLY A 1235 11.24 24.47 6.84
N ALA A 1236 11.16 25.71 7.33
CA ALA A 1236 11.87 26.14 8.54
C ALA A 1236 11.45 25.31 9.78
N ARG A 1237 10.17 24.96 9.89
CA ARG A 1237 9.64 24.06 10.93
C ARG A 1237 10.33 22.71 10.94
N GLU A 1238 10.35 22.01 9.80
CA GLU A 1238 10.94 20.67 9.71
C GLU A 1238 12.45 20.72 9.92
N LEU A 1239 13.12 21.75 9.40
CA LEU A 1239 14.56 21.99 9.60
C LEU A 1239 14.90 22.24 11.08
N VAL A 1240 14.18 23.14 11.76
CA VAL A 1240 14.38 23.42 13.20
C VAL A 1240 14.11 22.18 14.05
N ARG A 1241 13.13 21.33 13.70
CA ARG A 1241 12.89 20.07 14.43
C ARG A 1241 14.06 19.10 14.34
N VAL A 1242 14.77 19.05 13.21
CA VAL A 1242 15.85 18.07 12.96
C VAL A 1242 17.23 18.61 13.37
N ALA A 1243 17.50 19.90 13.13
CA ALA A 1243 18.80 20.52 13.37
C ALA A 1243 19.02 20.97 14.82
N ALA A 1244 17.99 21.57 15.45
CA ALA A 1244 18.14 22.19 16.77
C ALA A 1244 18.06 21.19 17.93
N ALA A 1245 18.47 21.62 19.12
CA ALA A 1245 18.34 20.83 20.34
C ALA A 1245 16.87 20.80 20.82
N PRO A 1246 16.34 19.62 21.21
CA PRO A 1246 15.10 19.50 21.98
C PRO A 1246 15.14 20.44 23.20
N SER A 1247 14.08 21.23 23.34
CA SER A 1247 13.90 22.19 24.43
C SER A 1247 12.47 22.70 24.46
N VAL A 1248 11.99 23.11 25.65
CA VAL A 1248 10.64 23.67 25.83
C VAL A 1248 10.39 24.89 24.92
N ARG A 1249 11.41 25.73 24.68
CA ARG A 1249 11.31 26.89 23.75
C ARG A 1249 11.13 26.45 22.29
N GLN A 1250 11.89 25.46 21.83
CA GLN A 1250 11.73 24.87 20.49
C GLN A 1250 10.35 24.20 20.36
N GLN A 1251 9.89 23.46 21.38
CA GLN A 1251 8.58 22.81 21.37
C GLN A 1251 7.42 23.83 21.32
N ARG A 1252 7.47 24.91 22.11
CA ARG A 1252 6.48 26.01 22.04
C ARG A 1252 6.46 26.66 20.66
N TRP A 1253 7.63 26.91 20.05
CA TRP A 1253 7.71 27.44 18.68
C TRP A 1253 7.18 26.46 17.62
N LEU A 1254 7.46 25.15 17.76
CA LEU A 1254 6.90 24.09 16.90
C LEU A 1254 5.39 23.90 17.08
N GLN A 1255 4.81 24.30 18.21
CA GLN A 1255 3.36 24.37 18.40
C GLN A 1255 2.77 25.64 17.78
N GLY A 1256 3.34 26.82 18.06
CA GLY A 1256 2.88 28.09 17.48
C GLY A 1256 2.91 28.11 15.94
N SER A 1257 4.00 27.66 15.34
CA SER A 1257 4.14 27.53 13.88
C SER A 1257 3.16 26.51 13.25
N PHE A 1258 2.63 25.56 14.02
CA PHE A 1258 1.57 24.67 13.51
C PHE A 1258 0.25 25.44 13.39
N TRP A 1259 -0.14 26.15 14.46
CA TRP A 1259 -1.36 26.96 14.43
C TRP A 1259 -1.29 28.08 13.40
N PHE A 1260 -0.13 28.73 13.23
CA PHE A 1260 0.06 29.76 12.20
C PHE A 1260 0.03 29.20 10.75
N SER A 1261 0.36 27.92 10.55
CA SER A 1261 0.26 27.29 9.22
C SER A 1261 -1.18 27.02 8.77
N LEU A 1262 -2.14 26.92 9.70
CA LEU A 1262 -3.52 26.56 9.38
C LEU A 1262 -4.30 27.69 8.66
N PRO A 1263 -4.26 28.97 9.08
CA PRO A 1263 -4.84 30.07 8.32
C PRO A 1263 -4.23 30.22 6.93
N LEU A 1264 -2.90 30.12 6.80
CA LEU A 1264 -2.20 30.21 5.52
C LEU A 1264 -2.63 29.09 4.55
N LEU A 1265 -2.75 27.86 5.05
CA LEU A 1265 -3.28 26.73 4.28
C LEU A 1265 -4.75 26.91 3.89
N ALA A 1266 -5.58 27.47 4.78
CA ALA A 1266 -6.98 27.75 4.48
C ALA A 1266 -7.14 28.83 3.40
N VAL A 1267 -6.34 29.91 3.46
CA VAL A 1267 -6.29 30.97 2.43
C VAL A 1267 -5.81 30.43 1.09
N LEU A 1268 -4.75 29.61 1.07
CA LEU A 1268 -4.27 28.94 -0.13
C LEU A 1268 -5.34 28.03 -0.75
N LEU A 1269 -5.97 27.17 0.05
CA LEU A 1269 -7.03 26.26 -0.45
C LEU A 1269 -8.26 27.03 -0.94
N ALA A 1270 -8.67 28.10 -0.25
CA ALA A 1270 -9.79 28.94 -0.71
C ALA A 1270 -9.47 29.65 -2.04
N SER A 1271 -8.25 30.18 -2.19
CA SER A 1271 -7.77 30.77 -3.45
C SER A 1271 -7.74 29.75 -4.58
N LEU A 1272 -7.27 28.53 -4.33
CA LEU A 1272 -7.21 27.47 -5.34
C LEU A 1272 -8.59 26.96 -5.73
N ILE A 1273 -9.50 26.75 -4.77
CA ILE A 1273 -10.89 26.37 -5.06
C ILE A 1273 -11.58 27.47 -5.88
N GLN A 1274 -11.40 28.74 -5.53
CA GLN A 1274 -11.90 29.86 -6.33
C GLN A 1274 -11.33 29.80 -7.75
N ARG A 1275 -10.02 29.58 -7.90
CA ARG A 1275 -9.32 29.52 -9.19
C ARG A 1275 -9.86 28.42 -10.09
N PHE A 1276 -9.89 27.17 -9.61
CA PHE A 1276 -10.45 26.03 -10.35
C PHE A 1276 -11.92 26.27 -10.74
N VAL A 1277 -12.74 26.83 -9.85
CA VAL A 1277 -14.17 27.12 -10.13
C VAL A 1277 -14.39 28.30 -11.11
N THR A 1278 -13.35 29.06 -11.48
CA THR A 1278 -13.44 30.16 -12.46
C THR A 1278 -12.66 29.93 -13.75
N MET A 1279 -11.96 28.81 -13.88
CA MET A 1279 -11.03 28.51 -14.98
C MET A 1279 -11.17 27.05 -15.48
N ALA A 1280 -12.20 26.35 -15.00
CA ALA A 1280 -12.78 25.13 -15.55
C ALA A 1280 -14.28 25.40 -15.78
#